data_AF-A0A7M7MQR4-F1
#
_entry.id   AF-A0A7M7MQR4-F1
#
_cell.length_a   1.000
_cell.length_b   1.000
_cell.length_c   1.000
_cell.angle_alpha   90.00
_cell.angle_beta   90.00
_cell.angle_gamma   90.00
#
_symmetry.space_group_name_H-M   'P 1'
#
loop_
_entity.id
_entity.type
_entity.pdbx_description
1 polymer ?
#
loop_
_entity_poly.entity_id
_entity_poly.type
_entity_poly.pdbx_seq_one_letter_code
_entity_poly.pdbx_strand_id
1 'polypeptide(L)'
;MMSVITSKSCHEEENLKSTEEDDWKIQLAFCKSRHSATIEGVNCITQTWRMKERMKTVSVALVLCLNVGVDPPDIVKTQPCARLECWIDPLSVSPQKALETIGSNLQKQYERWQPRARYKQSLDPTVEEVKKLCTSLRRNAKEERVLFHYNGHGVPKPTSNGEIWVFNRTYTQYIPLSVYDLQTWMGAPSIYVYDCSNAGIIVESFQQFAEQHEKEYEMEKQAVQQNRASGVAGTSTPSYKNCIQLAACAASQILPMNPDLPADIFTSCLTTPIKIALRWFVMQNTSKLVPKISLDLIDKIPGQLTDRRTMLGELNWIFTAITDTIAWNTLPRDLFQRLFRQDLLVASLFRNFLLAERILRSYDCTPVSCPKLPPTYQHPMWQAWDLALDLCLAQLPSILENEDQFVHSPFFEEQLTAFQVWLTLGSKNRNPPEQLPIVLQVLLSQVHRLRALELLGRFLDLGPWAVNLALSVGIFPYVLKLLQSNARELRPLLVFIWAKILAVDSTCQADLVRDGGHKYFLSVLQDTSIPSEHRTLAAFVLASIVNDYRPGQIAANHGSLVSICLEQLGDLNALLRQWLCLCLARLWHNYDKARWCGVRDIAHEKLFTLLQDPVPEVRAASVYALGTFINSVTTRSEHANNIDQIIAMTLINTVSYDMCPLVRKELVVALQWMVLHFENSFVTLALAEENSRKDLVVETLSPFSGMRRISSRDRLKMLSPNNTYNPESTEGFGQDRIKRVSSSSSISSLGHSSLGNLPSLSYGSVYMKLWHGLCSLDNDPHPVVATMSQKVTNHIRNQVKESSTPKEVIETKISSSLSLPPSPSNRTTYLSNSKGDSPPTVNSGTDLLRSSRIPSHSNRSRKPIPNTISEEADEVAGIKTPLTTSQFVEWSCAQFAQPVSLETEIESMNDMESRIHYEREWRYLRNKRQRREAREEQLRAIQSRVEFQVFHTRCSHSPEVLTFHPFEPHLAVALKDFFGVWDCQTGAKLTYCASHGNKMSRITALEFINAHDVTLLMAGSDDGSVRVWKNYSSMLNRDPVLLTAWQAMADIQPAAKTTTATAGLVTKWEQKSLTLAVTGDVRIVRLWDAETELKKQDIPTGADCCATCIDVDGVGAMMAVGCGDGSVRLFDRRLPPLESRVMIWREHTAWVLGTSLRKCERSTPQLFTGSSSGDIRIFDLRKNSSVSTVQITQGITALAAHEMTDIFACGSTNHCISVYNTMGQHLNTIKFHEGFMATRISPVSCLSFHPYRVILAAGCVDSTITAYASEPRR
;
A
#
# COMPACT_ATOMS: atom_id res chain seq x y z
N MET A 1 -51.12 11.79 47.87
CA MET A 1 -50.60 12.87 46.99
C MET A 1 -49.11 12.72 46.68
N MET A 2 -48.20 12.60 47.66
CA MET A 2 -46.75 12.51 47.37
C MET A 2 -46.33 11.40 46.38
N SER A 3 -47.02 10.24 46.38
CA SER A 3 -46.76 9.13 45.46
C SER A 3 -47.10 9.37 43.98
N VAL A 4 -47.75 10.49 43.64
CA VAL A 4 -48.14 10.85 42.26
C VAL A 4 -47.16 11.85 41.62
N ILE A 5 -46.23 12.39 42.41
CA ILE A 5 -45.21 13.33 41.95
C ILE A 5 -43.95 12.57 41.50
N THR A 6 -43.54 11.54 42.23
CA THR A 6 -42.37 10.71 41.91
C THR A 6 -42.55 9.78 40.71
N SER A 7 -43.78 9.33 40.42
CA SER A 7 -44.06 8.50 39.24
C SER A 7 -44.03 9.28 37.93
N LYS A 8 -44.28 10.60 37.95
CA LYS A 8 -44.15 11.46 36.76
C LYS A 8 -42.70 11.66 36.34
N SER A 9 -41.79 11.93 37.27
CA SER A 9 -40.37 12.12 36.94
C SER A 9 -39.75 10.88 36.30
N CYS A 10 -40.09 9.68 36.77
CA CYS A 10 -39.54 8.45 36.18
C CYS A 10 -40.05 8.18 34.75
N HIS A 11 -41.34 8.42 34.46
CA HIS A 11 -41.84 8.25 33.09
C HIS A 11 -41.44 9.41 32.14
N GLU A 12 -41.13 10.60 32.64
CA GLU A 12 -40.46 11.63 31.84
C GLU A 12 -39.00 11.20 31.54
N GLU A 13 -38.25 10.69 32.53
CA GLU A 13 -36.90 10.15 32.31
C GLU A 13 -36.85 8.95 31.35
N GLU A 14 -37.84 8.05 31.37
CA GLU A 14 -37.90 6.92 30.44
C GLU A 14 -38.21 7.35 29.00
N ASN A 15 -39.07 8.34 28.79
CA ASN A 15 -39.30 8.93 27.45
C ASN A 15 -38.13 9.82 27.00
N LEU A 16 -37.37 10.41 27.92
CA LEU A 16 -36.11 11.09 27.60
C LEU A 16 -35.01 10.08 27.21
N LYS A 17 -34.96 8.90 27.85
CA LYS A 17 -34.03 7.82 27.47
C LYS A 17 -34.30 7.24 26.08
N SER A 18 -35.55 7.25 25.59
CA SER A 18 -35.90 6.78 24.24
C SER A 18 -35.62 7.80 23.13
N THR A 19 -35.30 9.06 23.48
CA THR A 19 -35.16 10.18 22.53
C THR A 19 -33.78 10.82 22.48
N GLU A 20 -32.88 10.53 23.43
CA GLU A 20 -31.46 10.89 23.28
C GLU A 20 -30.77 9.99 22.24
N GLU A 21 -30.54 10.54 21.05
CA GLU A 21 -29.76 9.87 20.01
C GLU A 21 -28.36 9.51 20.51
N ASP A 22 -27.98 8.27 20.22
CA ASP A 22 -26.80 7.61 20.73
C ASP A 22 -25.59 7.90 19.81
N ASP A 23 -24.58 8.59 20.34
CA ASP A 23 -23.35 8.96 19.62
C ASP A 23 -22.61 7.73 19.05
N TRP A 24 -22.83 6.52 19.58
CA TRP A 24 -22.27 5.28 19.03
C TRP A 24 -22.90 4.88 17.68
N LYS A 25 -24.08 5.40 17.34
CA LYS A 25 -24.81 5.08 16.09
C LYS A 25 -24.53 6.08 14.97
N ILE A 26 -23.86 7.19 15.26
CA ILE A 26 -23.51 8.20 14.25
C ILE A 26 -22.25 7.75 13.51
N GLN A 27 -22.30 7.77 12.17
CA GLN A 27 -21.16 7.37 11.35
C GLN A 27 -20.11 8.48 11.24
N LEU A 28 -18.84 8.08 11.07
CA LEU A 28 -17.68 8.97 10.97
C LEU A 28 -17.18 9.05 9.53
N ALA A 29 -17.20 10.25 8.95
CA ALA A 29 -16.64 10.53 7.62
C ALA A 29 -15.10 10.47 7.64
N PHE A 30 -14.46 10.13 6.53
CA PHE A 30 -13.00 10.22 6.32
C PHE A 30 -12.13 9.45 7.35
N CYS A 31 -12.65 8.39 7.97
CA CYS A 31 -11.93 7.60 8.98
C CYS A 31 -11.30 6.29 8.46
N LYS A 32 -11.49 5.93 7.18
CA LYS A 32 -10.90 4.73 6.54
C LYS A 32 -9.36 4.79 6.47
N SER A 33 -8.71 3.63 6.31
CA SER A 33 -7.24 3.49 6.21
C SER A 33 -6.57 4.46 5.23
N ARG A 34 -7.15 4.69 4.04
CA ARG A 34 -6.70 5.66 3.03
C ARG A 34 -6.58 7.13 3.51
N HIS A 35 -7.16 7.46 4.67
CA HIS A 35 -7.08 8.78 5.32
C HIS A 35 -6.19 8.80 6.57
N SER A 36 -5.98 7.65 7.21
CA SER A 36 -5.30 7.54 8.50
C SER A 36 -3.85 7.06 8.39
N ALA A 37 -3.52 6.26 7.38
CA ALA A 37 -2.17 5.80 7.06
C ALA A 37 -1.53 6.64 5.95
N THR A 38 -0.19 6.60 5.84
CA THR A 38 0.49 7.07 4.63
C THR A 38 0.26 6.06 3.49
N ILE A 39 0.05 6.57 2.28
CA ILE A 39 -0.17 5.73 1.09
C ILE A 39 1.20 5.36 0.51
N GLU A 40 1.87 4.45 1.20
CA GLU A 40 3.25 4.03 0.95
C GLU A 40 3.38 2.50 1.05
N GLY A 41 4.38 1.94 0.37
CA GLY A 41 4.71 0.51 0.47
C GLY A 41 5.36 0.15 1.80
N VAL A 42 5.16 -1.09 2.27
CA VAL A 42 5.92 -1.62 3.42
C VAL A 42 7.35 -1.92 2.98
N ASN A 43 8.32 -1.36 3.71
CA ASN A 43 9.74 -1.64 3.56
C ASN A 43 10.09 -3.06 4.06
N CYS A 44 9.67 -4.09 3.32
CA CYS A 44 10.01 -5.48 3.55
C CYS A 44 11.52 -5.69 3.35
N ILE A 45 12.27 -5.84 4.43
CA ILE A 45 13.68 -6.23 4.37
C ILE A 45 13.75 -7.67 3.86
N THR A 46 14.19 -7.83 2.61
CA THR A 46 14.39 -9.11 1.93
C THR A 46 15.61 -9.83 2.47
N GLN A 47 15.44 -10.53 3.60
CA GLN A 47 16.50 -11.36 4.17
C GLN A 47 16.89 -12.49 3.21
N THR A 48 18.19 -12.79 3.11
CA THR A 48 18.72 -13.80 2.19
C THR A 48 18.54 -15.23 2.72
N TRP A 49 17.27 -15.64 2.91
CA TRP A 49 16.90 -17.03 3.25
C TRP A 49 17.21 -18.02 2.11
N ARG A 50 17.25 -17.52 0.86
CA ARG A 50 17.61 -18.32 -0.33
C ARG A 50 19.08 -18.75 -0.27
N MET A 51 19.30 -20.06 -0.24
CA MET A 51 20.64 -20.65 -0.28
C MET A 51 21.30 -20.35 -1.63
N LYS A 52 22.38 -19.55 -1.64
CA LYS A 52 23.07 -19.14 -2.88
C LYS A 52 23.65 -20.31 -3.67
N GLU A 53 24.20 -21.31 -2.97
CA GLU A 53 24.83 -22.49 -3.56
C GLU A 53 24.40 -23.78 -2.84
N ARG A 54 23.89 -24.74 -3.62
CA ARG A 54 23.44 -26.05 -3.12
C ARG A 54 24.50 -27.13 -3.34
N MET A 55 25.47 -27.18 -2.44
CA MET A 55 26.55 -28.17 -2.41
C MET A 55 26.02 -29.59 -2.17
N LYS A 56 26.78 -30.61 -2.59
CA LYS A 56 26.52 -32.02 -2.30
C LYS A 56 27.82 -32.74 -1.95
N THR A 57 27.75 -33.67 -1.00
CA THR A 57 28.82 -34.64 -0.81
C THR A 57 28.67 -35.78 -1.83
N VAL A 58 29.58 -35.83 -2.81
CA VAL A 58 29.51 -36.74 -3.97
C VAL A 58 30.47 -37.93 -3.86
N SER A 59 31.41 -37.90 -2.91
CA SER A 59 32.42 -38.94 -2.70
C SER A 59 32.78 -39.07 -1.23
N VAL A 60 33.07 -40.30 -0.80
CA VAL A 60 33.36 -40.66 0.59
C VAL A 60 34.56 -41.60 0.62
N ALA A 61 35.62 -41.20 1.33
CA ALA A 61 36.71 -42.06 1.77
C ALA A 61 36.38 -42.60 3.16
N LEU A 62 36.49 -43.92 3.33
CA LEU A 62 36.43 -44.62 4.62
C LEU A 62 37.82 -45.21 4.88
N VAL A 63 38.62 -44.56 5.72
CA VAL A 63 39.94 -45.01 6.16
C VAL A 63 39.78 -45.64 7.54
N LEU A 64 40.08 -46.93 7.64
CA LEU A 64 40.02 -47.69 8.89
C LEU A 64 41.41 -48.18 9.23
N CYS A 65 41.91 -47.81 10.42
CA CYS A 65 43.19 -48.24 10.95
C CYS A 65 42.98 -49.00 12.28
N LEU A 66 42.73 -50.31 12.19
CA LEU A 66 42.23 -51.17 13.26
C LEU A 66 43.17 -52.32 13.68
N ASN A 67 43.98 -52.88 12.77
CA ASN A 67 44.92 -53.97 13.04
C ASN A 67 44.36 -55.07 13.97
N VAL A 68 43.21 -55.64 13.57
CA VAL A 68 42.30 -56.39 14.46
C VAL A 68 43.02 -57.50 15.24
N GLY A 69 43.10 -57.33 16.56
CA GLY A 69 43.75 -58.26 17.49
C GLY A 69 45.09 -57.78 18.06
N VAL A 70 45.61 -56.63 17.62
CA VAL A 70 46.82 -56.00 18.16
C VAL A 70 46.47 -54.61 18.71
N ASP A 71 46.64 -54.43 20.02
CA ASP A 71 46.34 -53.15 20.69
C ASP A 71 47.52 -52.16 20.56
N PRO A 72 47.26 -50.85 20.36
CA PRO A 72 48.32 -49.84 20.27
C PRO A 72 48.97 -49.56 21.64
N PRO A 73 50.27 -49.21 21.67
CA PRO A 73 51.10 -49.21 22.89
C PRO A 73 50.78 -48.11 23.91
N ASP A 74 49.92 -47.15 23.56
CA ASP A 74 49.61 -45.94 24.32
C ASP A 74 48.15 -45.87 24.83
N ILE A 75 47.37 -46.96 24.65
CA ILE A 75 45.99 -47.11 25.14
C ILE A 75 45.89 -48.42 25.93
N VAL A 76 45.90 -48.32 27.27
CA VAL A 76 45.69 -49.48 28.16
C VAL A 76 44.21 -49.81 28.21
N LYS A 77 43.80 -50.92 27.57
CA LYS A 77 42.40 -51.39 27.60
C LYS A 77 42.07 -52.10 28.91
N THR A 78 40.86 -51.88 29.42
CA THR A 78 40.31 -52.58 30.60
C THR A 78 39.95 -54.04 30.27
N GLN A 79 39.69 -54.85 31.30
CA GLN A 79 39.08 -56.17 31.14
C GLN A 79 37.86 -56.29 32.08
N PRO A 80 36.63 -56.42 31.54
CA PRO A 80 36.24 -56.29 30.13
C PRO A 80 36.38 -54.84 29.59
N CYS A 81 36.25 -54.67 28.28
CA CYS A 81 36.30 -53.38 27.58
C CYS A 81 35.26 -53.31 26.45
N ALA A 82 34.99 -52.10 25.94
CA ALA A 82 34.26 -51.87 24.69
C ALA A 82 34.98 -52.57 23.52
N ARG A 83 34.24 -53.30 22.68
CA ARG A 83 34.83 -54.09 21.57
C ARG A 83 34.09 -53.99 20.24
N LEU A 84 32.77 -53.73 20.25
CA LEU A 84 31.98 -53.75 19.02
C LEU A 84 32.40 -52.58 18.12
N GLU A 85 32.66 -52.86 16.84
CA GLU A 85 32.86 -51.82 15.83
C GLU A 85 31.89 -52.06 14.66
N CYS A 86 31.20 -51.00 14.24
CA CYS A 86 30.14 -51.03 13.24
C CYS A 86 29.08 -52.13 13.52
N TRP A 87 28.83 -52.39 14.81
CA TRP A 87 27.95 -53.41 15.37
C TRP A 87 28.39 -54.88 15.11
N ILE A 88 29.68 -55.13 14.97
CA ILE A 88 30.32 -56.45 14.87
C ILE A 88 31.31 -56.63 16.03
N ASP A 89 31.42 -57.80 16.65
CA ASP A 89 32.58 -58.15 17.51
C ASP A 89 33.76 -58.54 16.61
N PRO A 90 34.88 -57.78 16.59
CA PRO A 90 36.01 -58.08 15.72
C PRO A 90 36.70 -59.42 16.00
N LEU A 91 36.49 -60.03 17.18
CA LEU A 91 37.04 -61.36 17.50
C LEU A 91 36.07 -62.52 17.23
N SER A 92 34.82 -62.24 16.81
CA SER A 92 33.85 -63.29 16.44
C SER A 92 34.17 -64.00 15.11
N VAL A 93 35.09 -63.44 14.32
CA VAL A 93 35.57 -63.96 13.04
C VAL A 93 37.08 -63.73 12.92
N SER A 94 37.72 -64.25 11.86
CA SER A 94 39.16 -64.01 11.64
C SER A 94 39.45 -62.52 11.36
N PRO A 95 40.59 -61.96 11.83
CA PRO A 95 40.92 -60.53 11.74
C PRO A 95 40.68 -59.85 10.38
N GLN A 96 41.15 -60.47 9.29
CA GLN A 96 40.95 -59.95 7.93
C GLN A 96 39.46 -59.90 7.56
N LYS A 97 38.69 -60.94 7.90
CA LYS A 97 37.25 -61.01 7.64
C LYS A 97 36.47 -60.04 8.53
N ALA A 98 36.92 -59.80 9.77
CA ALA A 98 36.36 -58.76 10.62
C ALA A 98 36.51 -57.39 9.95
N LEU A 99 37.73 -57.04 9.55
CA LEU A 99 38.05 -55.75 8.91
C LEU A 99 37.26 -55.52 7.61
N GLU A 100 37.17 -56.53 6.73
CA GLU A 100 36.33 -56.49 5.52
C GLU A 100 34.82 -56.31 5.83
N THR A 101 34.32 -56.98 6.88
CA THR A 101 32.90 -56.90 7.27
C THR A 101 32.57 -55.56 7.94
N ILE A 102 33.48 -55.02 8.76
CA ILE A 102 33.38 -53.69 9.39
C ILE A 102 33.36 -52.61 8.31
N GLY A 103 34.30 -52.63 7.34
CA GLY A 103 34.30 -51.70 6.21
C GLY A 103 33.02 -51.77 5.37
N SER A 104 32.55 -52.99 5.07
CA SER A 104 31.27 -53.21 4.37
C SER A 104 30.07 -52.66 5.15
N ASN A 105 30.05 -52.80 6.48
CA ASN A 105 28.97 -52.28 7.31
C ASN A 105 29.02 -50.75 7.44
N LEU A 106 30.19 -50.15 7.67
CA LEU A 106 30.33 -48.69 7.73
C LEU A 106 29.85 -48.02 6.42
N GLN A 107 30.20 -48.60 5.27
CA GLN A 107 29.68 -48.14 3.99
C GLN A 107 28.14 -48.19 3.94
N LYS A 108 27.52 -49.33 4.29
CA LYS A 108 26.04 -49.47 4.33
C LYS A 108 25.38 -48.49 5.31
N GLN A 109 26.05 -48.14 6.41
CA GLN A 109 25.53 -47.15 7.37
C GLN A 109 25.52 -45.74 6.75
N TYR A 110 26.60 -45.31 6.09
CA TYR A 110 26.65 -44.03 5.38
C TYR A 110 25.72 -43.98 4.14
N GLU A 111 25.59 -45.09 3.40
CA GLU A 111 24.71 -45.21 2.24
C GLU A 111 23.25 -44.92 2.58
N ARG A 112 22.80 -45.19 3.81
CA ARG A 112 21.44 -44.81 4.28
C ARG A 112 21.22 -43.29 4.28
N TRP A 113 22.26 -42.51 4.51
CA TRP A 113 22.20 -41.04 4.56
C TRP A 113 22.51 -40.38 3.22
N GLN A 114 23.34 -41.00 2.38
CA GLN A 114 23.65 -40.53 1.02
C GLN A 114 23.86 -41.71 0.04
N PRO A 115 22.77 -42.31 -0.48
CA PRO A 115 22.86 -43.50 -1.35
C PRO A 115 23.39 -43.20 -2.76
N ARG A 116 23.68 -41.93 -3.08
CA ARG A 116 24.15 -41.49 -4.41
C ARG A 116 25.61 -41.03 -4.44
N ALA A 117 26.33 -41.09 -3.32
CA ALA A 117 27.76 -40.80 -3.27
C ALA A 117 28.60 -42.00 -3.75
N ARG A 118 29.84 -41.72 -4.16
CA ARG A 118 30.83 -42.75 -4.49
C ARG A 118 31.66 -43.10 -3.25
N TYR A 119 31.44 -44.29 -2.71
CA TYR A 119 32.20 -44.82 -1.57
C TYR A 119 33.50 -45.48 -2.02
N LYS A 120 34.56 -45.29 -1.23
CA LYS A 120 35.83 -46.03 -1.32
C LYS A 120 36.31 -46.37 0.08
N GLN A 121 36.57 -47.64 0.32
CA GLN A 121 37.17 -48.15 1.56
C GLN A 121 38.70 -48.24 1.41
N SER A 122 39.41 -48.01 2.50
CA SER A 122 40.85 -48.21 2.66
C SER A 122 41.05 -48.85 4.03
N LEU A 123 41.41 -50.13 4.03
CA LEU A 123 41.49 -50.97 5.24
C LEU A 123 42.96 -51.17 5.60
N ASP A 124 43.34 -50.80 6.83
CA ASP A 124 44.71 -50.70 7.35
C ASP A 124 45.75 -50.14 6.34
N PRO A 125 45.48 -48.98 5.70
CA PRO A 125 46.24 -48.55 4.53
C PRO A 125 47.63 -47.97 4.83
N THR A 126 48.44 -47.86 3.77
CA THR A 126 49.71 -47.12 3.76
C THR A 126 49.54 -45.65 3.33
N VAL A 127 50.56 -44.83 3.61
CA VAL A 127 50.61 -43.40 3.24
C VAL A 127 50.36 -43.18 1.75
N GLU A 128 50.97 -43.98 0.86
CA GLU A 128 50.77 -43.83 -0.59
C GLU A 128 49.36 -44.22 -1.05
N GLU A 129 48.67 -45.09 -0.32
CA GLU A 129 47.30 -45.49 -0.61
C GLU A 129 46.31 -44.41 -0.19
N VAL A 130 46.48 -43.81 1.00
CA VAL A 130 45.73 -42.63 1.43
C VAL A 130 45.95 -41.46 0.44
N LYS A 131 47.19 -41.23 0.00
CA LYS A 131 47.53 -40.21 -1.01
C LYS A 131 46.82 -40.44 -2.34
N LYS A 132 46.85 -41.68 -2.86
CA LYS A 132 46.13 -42.06 -4.09
C LYS A 132 44.60 -41.96 -3.93
N LEU A 133 44.07 -42.29 -2.75
CA LEU A 133 42.65 -42.23 -2.44
C LEU A 133 42.14 -40.77 -2.45
N CYS A 134 42.73 -39.90 -1.63
CA CYS A 134 42.32 -38.50 -1.48
C CYS A 134 42.41 -37.75 -2.82
N THR A 135 43.57 -37.81 -3.49
CA THR A 135 43.76 -37.17 -4.81
C THR A 135 42.82 -37.73 -5.88
N SER A 136 42.54 -39.04 -5.88
CA SER A 136 41.54 -39.64 -6.78
C SER A 136 40.13 -39.15 -6.50
N LEU A 137 39.74 -38.87 -5.25
CA LEU A 137 38.39 -38.40 -4.93
C LEU A 137 38.23 -36.91 -5.25
N ARG A 138 39.18 -36.04 -4.87
CA ARG A 138 39.14 -34.62 -5.23
C ARG A 138 39.07 -34.42 -6.75
N ARG A 139 39.92 -35.13 -7.52
CA ARG A 139 39.90 -35.07 -9.00
C ARG A 139 38.54 -35.48 -9.60
N ASN A 140 37.81 -36.39 -8.96
CA ASN A 140 36.49 -36.83 -9.40
C ASN A 140 35.36 -35.87 -8.97
N ALA A 141 35.48 -35.27 -7.78
CA ALA A 141 34.47 -34.38 -7.20
C ALA A 141 34.53 -32.94 -7.72
N LYS A 142 35.70 -32.49 -8.19
CA LYS A 142 35.96 -31.09 -8.56
C LYS A 142 35.65 -30.15 -7.39
N GLU A 143 34.60 -29.34 -7.50
CA GLU A 143 34.16 -28.33 -6.53
C GLU A 143 33.08 -28.87 -5.57
N GLU A 144 32.50 -30.05 -5.83
CA GLU A 144 31.57 -30.69 -4.89
C GLU A 144 32.32 -31.23 -3.64
N ARG A 145 31.57 -31.53 -2.57
CA ARG A 145 32.16 -31.91 -1.27
C ARG A 145 32.62 -33.38 -1.28
N VAL A 146 33.75 -33.65 -0.62
CA VAL A 146 34.28 -34.99 -0.35
C VAL A 146 34.30 -35.22 1.16
N LEU A 147 33.81 -36.38 1.63
CA LEU A 147 33.95 -36.80 3.02
C LEU A 147 35.20 -37.68 3.19
N PHE A 148 35.93 -37.45 4.28
CA PHE A 148 37.02 -38.29 4.76
C PHE A 148 36.69 -38.76 6.18
N HIS A 149 36.42 -40.05 6.32
CA HIS A 149 36.25 -40.71 7.62
C HIS A 149 37.56 -41.42 7.97
N TYR A 150 38.06 -41.19 9.18
CA TYR A 150 39.24 -41.85 9.74
C TYR A 150 38.87 -42.43 11.12
N ASN A 151 38.93 -43.75 11.23
CA ASN A 151 38.92 -44.48 12.50
C ASN A 151 40.36 -44.93 12.80
N GLY A 152 40.85 -44.62 13.99
CA GLY A 152 42.24 -44.86 14.42
C GLY A 152 42.39 -45.69 15.69
N HIS A 153 41.54 -46.70 15.94
CA HIS A 153 41.60 -47.50 17.18
C HIS A 153 42.74 -48.53 17.27
N GLY A 154 43.31 -48.96 16.15
CA GLY A 154 44.42 -49.91 16.08
C GLY A 154 45.81 -49.26 16.05
N VAL A 155 45.87 -47.93 16.15
CA VAL A 155 47.09 -47.11 16.00
C VAL A 155 47.24 -46.14 17.18
N PRO A 156 48.43 -45.56 17.40
CA PRO A 156 48.63 -44.59 18.47
C PRO A 156 47.79 -43.32 18.33
N LYS A 157 47.65 -42.58 19.43
CA LYS A 157 46.97 -41.28 19.47
C LYS A 157 47.67 -40.25 18.55
N PRO A 158 46.91 -39.32 17.93
CA PRO A 158 47.48 -38.22 17.15
C PRO A 158 48.51 -37.40 17.93
N THR A 159 49.57 -36.96 17.24
CA THR A 159 50.68 -36.21 17.85
C THR A 159 50.37 -34.73 18.00
N SER A 160 51.07 -34.04 18.91
CA SER A 160 51.03 -32.57 19.06
C SER A 160 51.52 -31.82 17.81
N ASN A 161 52.19 -32.50 16.88
CA ASN A 161 52.67 -31.91 15.63
C ASN A 161 51.58 -31.93 14.52
N GLY A 162 50.38 -32.45 14.79
CA GLY A 162 49.33 -32.61 13.80
C GLY A 162 49.55 -33.80 12.87
N GLU A 163 50.00 -34.93 13.41
CA GLU A 163 50.19 -36.18 12.67
C GLU A 163 49.14 -37.22 13.12
N ILE A 164 48.54 -37.92 12.16
CA ILE A 164 47.71 -39.12 12.37
C ILE A 164 48.49 -40.37 11.95
N TRP A 165 48.12 -41.55 12.42
CA TRP A 165 48.91 -42.77 12.22
C TRP A 165 48.28 -43.73 11.20
N VAL A 166 49.13 -44.30 10.35
CA VAL A 166 48.78 -45.35 9.36
C VAL A 166 49.84 -46.46 9.38
N PHE A 167 49.75 -47.46 8.52
CA PHE A 167 50.66 -48.62 8.55
C PHE A 167 51.78 -48.56 7.50
N ASN A 168 52.83 -49.35 7.72
CA ASN A 168 53.73 -49.79 6.65
C ASN A 168 53.19 -51.06 5.95
N ARG A 169 53.71 -51.40 4.77
CA ARG A 169 53.22 -52.54 3.94
C ARG A 169 53.33 -53.93 4.60
N THR A 170 53.99 -54.03 5.74
CA THR A 170 54.21 -55.27 6.50
C THR A 170 53.50 -55.28 7.85
N TYR A 171 52.74 -54.23 8.18
CA TYR A 171 52.05 -54.05 9.47
C TYR A 171 52.97 -54.15 10.70
N THR A 172 54.26 -53.85 10.53
CA THR A 172 55.29 -53.94 11.59
C THR A 172 55.60 -52.61 12.25
N GLN A 173 55.21 -51.49 11.66
CA GLN A 173 55.44 -50.14 12.18
C GLN A 173 54.26 -49.23 11.86
N TYR A 174 53.95 -48.37 12.82
CA TYR A 174 53.08 -47.21 12.62
C TYR A 174 53.89 -46.10 11.93
N ILE A 175 53.31 -45.48 10.91
CA ILE A 175 53.90 -44.41 10.10
C ILE A 175 53.09 -43.12 10.31
N PRO A 176 53.73 -41.98 10.64
CA PRO A 176 53.03 -40.72 10.79
C PRO A 176 52.63 -40.14 9.43
N LEU A 177 51.43 -39.59 9.36
CA LEU A 177 50.84 -38.89 8.22
C LEU A 177 50.46 -37.48 8.67
N SER A 178 51.12 -36.46 8.12
CA SER A 178 50.81 -35.07 8.45
C SER A 178 49.44 -34.64 7.95
N VAL A 179 48.69 -33.93 8.80
CA VAL A 179 47.40 -33.31 8.45
C VAL A 179 47.57 -32.23 7.35
N TYR A 180 48.74 -31.58 7.27
CA TYR A 180 49.09 -30.62 6.21
C TYR A 180 49.06 -31.26 4.81
N ASP A 181 49.69 -32.43 4.68
CA ASP A 181 49.67 -33.25 3.46
C ASP A 181 48.24 -33.71 3.13
N LEU A 182 47.50 -34.20 4.14
CA LEU A 182 46.11 -34.64 3.97
C LEU A 182 45.20 -33.51 3.47
N GLN A 183 45.33 -32.30 4.01
CA GLN A 183 44.62 -31.10 3.53
C GLN A 183 44.91 -30.84 2.06
N THR A 184 46.18 -30.84 1.69
CA THR A 184 46.63 -30.62 0.30
C THR A 184 46.05 -31.67 -0.66
N TRP A 185 45.98 -32.94 -0.26
CA TRP A 185 45.47 -34.03 -1.12
C TRP A 185 43.94 -34.06 -1.22
N MET A 186 43.24 -33.64 -0.16
CA MET A 186 41.77 -33.62 -0.09
C MET A 186 41.15 -32.34 -0.65
N GLY A 187 41.81 -31.19 -0.47
CA GLY A 187 41.37 -29.87 -0.93
C GLY A 187 40.04 -29.37 -0.35
N ALA A 188 39.72 -28.11 -0.60
CA ALA A 188 38.41 -27.54 -0.32
C ALA A 188 37.43 -27.78 -1.51
N PRO A 189 36.12 -27.93 -1.27
CA PRO A 189 35.45 -28.12 0.02
C PRO A 189 35.45 -29.59 0.45
N SER A 190 35.73 -29.87 1.72
CA SER A 190 35.74 -31.22 2.29
C SER A 190 35.01 -31.28 3.64
N ILE A 191 34.73 -32.49 4.12
CA ILE A 191 34.27 -32.75 5.49
C ILE A 191 35.05 -33.93 6.08
N TYR A 192 35.51 -33.79 7.32
CA TYR A 192 36.32 -34.78 8.01
C TYR A 192 35.58 -35.33 9.23
N VAL A 193 35.72 -36.63 9.48
CA VAL A 193 35.23 -37.34 10.67
C VAL A 193 36.40 -38.12 11.26
N TYR A 194 36.75 -37.83 12.50
CA TYR A 194 37.86 -38.45 13.22
C TYR A 194 37.36 -39.22 14.44
N ASP A 195 37.33 -40.55 14.35
CA ASP A 195 37.02 -41.44 15.47
C ASP A 195 38.32 -42.05 16.02
N CYS A 196 38.84 -41.42 17.08
CA CYS A 196 40.03 -41.86 17.79
C CYS A 196 40.11 -41.14 19.15
N SER A 197 40.97 -41.64 20.03
CA SER A 197 41.36 -40.91 21.25
C SER A 197 42.28 -39.72 20.90
N ASN A 198 42.25 -38.65 21.69
CA ASN A 198 42.98 -37.39 21.47
C ASN A 198 42.63 -36.65 20.15
N ALA A 199 41.46 -36.93 19.55
CA ALA A 199 41.07 -36.41 18.23
C ALA A 199 41.01 -34.87 18.13
N GLY A 200 40.80 -34.16 19.25
CA GLY A 200 40.74 -32.70 19.27
C GLY A 200 42.01 -32.01 18.77
N ILE A 201 43.19 -32.60 18.98
CA ILE A 201 44.46 -32.05 18.47
C ILE A 201 44.46 -32.01 16.94
N ILE A 202 43.85 -32.99 16.26
CA ILE A 202 43.74 -33.00 14.80
C ILE A 202 43.02 -31.72 14.33
N VAL A 203 41.94 -31.32 15.01
CA VAL A 203 41.13 -30.14 14.64
C VAL A 203 41.90 -28.83 14.87
N GLU A 204 42.67 -28.76 15.96
CA GLU A 204 43.50 -27.61 16.31
C GLU A 204 44.68 -27.44 15.32
N SER A 205 45.44 -28.51 15.05
CA SER A 205 46.49 -28.50 14.03
C SER A 205 45.95 -28.25 12.62
N PHE A 206 44.78 -28.79 12.28
CA PHE A 206 44.12 -28.52 10.99
C PHE A 206 43.88 -27.03 10.80
N GLN A 207 43.41 -26.31 11.83
CA GLN A 207 43.20 -24.86 11.70
C GLN A 207 44.54 -24.12 11.49
N GLN A 208 45.58 -24.48 12.23
CA GLN A 208 46.91 -23.86 12.09
C GLN A 208 47.49 -24.06 10.67
N PHE A 209 47.41 -25.28 10.14
CA PHE A 209 47.86 -25.59 8.78
C PHE A 209 46.99 -24.93 7.69
N ALA A 210 45.68 -24.80 7.91
CA ALA A 210 44.79 -24.07 7.01
C ALA A 210 45.15 -22.57 6.94
N GLU A 211 45.47 -21.95 8.08
CA GLU A 211 45.95 -20.56 8.12
C GLU A 211 47.34 -20.39 7.52
N GLN A 212 48.21 -21.40 7.61
CA GLN A 212 49.51 -21.41 6.92
C GLN A 212 49.34 -21.46 5.39
N HIS A 213 48.54 -22.41 4.89
CA HIS A 213 48.23 -22.52 3.46
C HIS A 213 47.63 -21.23 2.87
N GLU A 214 46.72 -20.55 3.58
CA GLU A 214 46.17 -19.28 3.10
C GLU A 214 47.25 -18.18 3.02
N LYS A 215 48.18 -18.10 3.99
CA LYS A 215 49.31 -17.14 3.98
C LYS A 215 50.32 -17.43 2.87
N GLU A 216 50.67 -18.70 2.65
CA GLU A 216 51.57 -19.12 1.57
C GLU A 216 50.99 -18.79 0.19
N TYR A 217 49.70 -19.07 -0.02
CA TYR A 217 49.00 -18.73 -1.26
C TYR A 217 48.89 -17.20 -1.47
N GLU A 218 48.68 -16.41 -0.42
CA GLU A 218 48.69 -14.95 -0.52
C GLU A 218 50.07 -14.41 -0.92
N MET A 219 51.17 -14.98 -0.40
CA MET A 219 52.53 -14.62 -0.79
C MET A 219 52.85 -15.04 -2.24
N GLU A 220 52.48 -16.26 -2.65
CA GLU A 220 52.63 -16.71 -4.05
C GLU A 220 51.85 -15.80 -5.01
N LYS A 221 50.61 -15.45 -4.67
CA LYS A 221 49.78 -14.53 -5.45
C LYS A 221 50.43 -13.16 -5.59
N GLN A 222 51.00 -12.60 -4.52
CA GLN A 222 51.73 -11.32 -4.58
C GLN A 222 52.98 -11.40 -5.47
N ALA A 223 53.76 -12.49 -5.38
CA ALA A 223 54.95 -12.70 -6.19
C ALA A 223 54.63 -12.89 -7.70
N VAL A 224 53.54 -13.59 -8.02
CA VAL A 224 53.03 -13.73 -9.40
C VAL A 224 52.51 -12.40 -9.94
N GLN A 225 51.81 -11.62 -9.10
CA GLN A 225 51.20 -10.35 -9.51
C GLN A 225 52.23 -9.23 -9.76
N GLN A 226 53.47 -9.37 -9.29
CA GLN A 226 54.61 -8.51 -9.69
C GLN A 226 55.20 -8.87 -11.07
N ASN A 227 54.92 -10.05 -11.64
CA ASN A 227 55.72 -10.63 -12.73
C ASN A 227 55.03 -10.76 -14.10
N ARG A 228 53.75 -10.43 -14.28
CA ARG A 228 53.11 -10.49 -15.62
C ARG A 228 52.07 -9.40 -15.92
N ALA A 229 52.36 -8.63 -16.97
CA ALA A 229 51.35 -7.96 -17.79
C ALA A 229 50.79 -8.96 -18.84
N SER A 230 49.89 -9.86 -18.43
CA SER A 230 49.18 -10.76 -19.36
C SER A 230 47.85 -11.22 -18.73
N GLY A 231 46.72 -10.82 -19.31
CA GLY A 231 45.40 -11.13 -18.76
C GLY A 231 44.96 -12.58 -19.00
N VAL A 232 45.25 -13.47 -18.05
CA VAL A 232 44.64 -14.80 -17.93
C VAL A 232 43.86 -14.86 -16.61
N ALA A 233 42.64 -15.38 -16.64
CA ALA A 233 41.78 -15.42 -15.46
C ALA A 233 42.42 -16.27 -14.34
N GLY A 234 42.55 -15.68 -13.14
CA GLY A 234 43.10 -16.36 -11.98
C GLY A 234 42.17 -17.47 -11.48
N THR A 235 42.75 -18.60 -11.08
CA THR A 235 42.04 -19.68 -10.39
C THR A 235 41.48 -19.20 -9.06
N SER A 236 40.30 -19.71 -8.68
CA SER A 236 39.67 -19.45 -7.38
C SER A 236 40.55 -19.99 -6.25
N THR A 237 40.74 -19.17 -5.21
CA THR A 237 41.59 -19.48 -4.07
C THR A 237 40.94 -20.54 -3.17
N PRO A 238 41.56 -21.69 -2.88
CA PRO A 238 40.92 -22.77 -2.12
C PRO A 238 40.85 -22.42 -0.62
N SER A 239 39.79 -21.72 -0.20
CA SER A 239 39.66 -21.36 1.22
C SER A 239 39.25 -22.56 2.08
N TYR A 240 40.19 -22.98 2.93
CA TYR A 240 40.01 -24.09 3.87
C TYR A 240 39.00 -23.75 4.99
N LYS A 241 38.62 -22.48 5.17
CA LYS A 241 37.49 -22.03 6.02
C LYS A 241 36.12 -22.60 5.61
N ASN A 242 36.01 -23.22 4.43
CA ASN A 242 34.82 -23.94 3.95
C ASN A 242 34.85 -25.47 4.20
N CYS A 243 35.94 -25.99 4.76
CA CYS A 243 36.00 -27.34 5.30
C CYS A 243 35.16 -27.46 6.59
N ILE A 244 34.79 -28.69 6.91
CA ILE A 244 34.01 -29.05 8.11
C ILE A 244 34.74 -30.20 8.81
N GLN A 245 34.78 -30.21 10.14
CA GLN A 245 35.42 -31.28 10.91
C GLN A 245 34.51 -31.72 12.06
N LEU A 246 34.51 -33.03 12.34
CA LEU A 246 33.85 -33.66 13.47
C LEU A 246 34.86 -34.62 14.13
N ALA A 247 35.14 -34.45 15.42
CA ALA A 247 36.13 -35.23 16.18
C ALA A 247 35.50 -35.82 17.43
N ALA A 248 35.82 -37.08 17.73
CA ALA A 248 35.15 -37.86 18.78
C ALA A 248 35.37 -37.34 20.21
N CYS A 249 36.51 -36.71 20.49
CA CYS A 249 36.88 -36.24 21.82
C CYS A 249 37.75 -34.97 21.76
N ALA A 250 37.89 -34.26 22.87
CA ALA A 250 38.75 -33.09 22.97
C ALA A 250 40.24 -33.47 23.05
N ALA A 251 41.13 -32.47 22.93
CA ALA A 251 42.55 -32.67 23.21
C ALA A 251 42.75 -33.23 24.63
N SER A 252 43.72 -34.14 24.79
CA SER A 252 44.01 -34.95 25.99
C SER A 252 42.96 -35.98 26.44
N GLN A 253 41.78 -36.05 25.80
CA GLN A 253 40.75 -37.02 26.17
C GLN A 253 40.91 -38.40 25.50
N ILE A 254 40.33 -39.43 26.10
CA ILE A 254 40.35 -40.83 25.64
C ILE A 254 38.90 -41.32 25.49
N LEU A 255 38.64 -42.21 24.53
CA LEU A 255 37.32 -42.77 24.28
C LEU A 255 36.86 -43.73 25.41
N PRO A 256 35.55 -43.82 25.70
CA PRO A 256 35.04 -44.63 26.81
C PRO A 256 35.20 -46.14 26.55
N MET A 257 35.64 -46.87 27.57
CA MET A 257 35.93 -48.31 27.49
C MET A 257 34.85 -49.21 28.08
N ASN A 258 33.64 -48.70 28.36
CA ASN A 258 32.54 -49.48 28.94
C ASN A 258 32.13 -50.64 28.01
N PRO A 259 32.18 -51.92 28.47
CA PRO A 259 31.90 -53.09 27.63
C PRO A 259 30.50 -53.14 27.03
N ASP A 260 29.52 -52.48 27.64
CA ASP A 260 28.15 -52.43 27.11
C ASP A 260 28.03 -51.51 25.88
N LEU A 261 29.04 -50.68 25.60
CA LEU A 261 29.09 -49.74 24.47
C LEU A 261 29.96 -50.30 23.31
N PRO A 262 29.68 -49.87 22.06
CA PRO A 262 30.64 -50.06 20.98
C PRO A 262 31.91 -49.23 21.21
N ALA A 263 33.05 -49.71 20.69
CA ALA A 263 34.29 -48.95 20.66
C ALA A 263 34.19 -47.76 19.69
N ASP A 264 33.52 -47.95 18.54
CA ASP A 264 33.20 -46.89 17.57
C ASP A 264 31.98 -46.04 17.99
N ILE A 265 31.88 -45.67 19.26
CA ILE A 265 30.73 -44.97 19.83
C ILE A 265 30.40 -43.65 19.11
N PHE A 266 31.41 -42.89 18.67
CA PHE A 266 31.18 -41.64 17.95
C PHE A 266 30.67 -41.90 16.53
N THR A 267 31.29 -42.83 15.80
CA THR A 267 30.79 -43.32 14.50
C THR A 267 29.37 -43.86 14.62
N SER A 268 29.11 -44.75 15.58
CA SER A 268 27.80 -45.34 15.87
C SER A 268 26.74 -44.28 16.18
N CYS A 269 27.09 -43.17 16.86
CA CYS A 269 26.20 -41.99 16.99
C CYS A 269 25.96 -41.29 15.65
N LEU A 270 27.03 -40.97 14.91
CA LEU A 270 26.95 -40.24 13.64
C LEU A 270 26.23 -40.99 12.52
N THR A 271 26.29 -42.32 12.49
CA THR A 271 25.78 -43.14 11.38
C THR A 271 24.54 -43.97 11.76
N THR A 272 24.38 -44.35 13.03
CA THR A 272 23.28 -45.21 13.53
C THR A 272 22.62 -44.67 14.82
N PRO A 273 22.22 -43.38 14.85
CA PRO A 273 21.83 -42.67 16.06
C PRO A 273 20.75 -43.38 16.88
N ILE A 274 19.69 -43.89 16.23
CA ILE A 274 18.56 -44.52 16.93
C ILE A 274 18.98 -45.78 17.70
N LYS A 275 19.87 -46.62 17.14
CA LYS A 275 20.32 -47.86 17.81
C LYS A 275 21.16 -47.55 19.05
N ILE A 276 22.10 -46.61 18.96
CA ILE A 276 22.92 -46.23 20.12
C ILE A 276 22.13 -45.41 21.15
N ALA A 277 21.19 -44.56 20.71
CA ALA A 277 20.30 -43.81 21.62
C ALA A 277 19.47 -44.76 22.49
N LEU A 278 18.81 -45.76 21.88
CA LEU A 278 18.01 -46.76 22.59
C LEU A 278 18.87 -47.59 23.56
N ARG A 279 20.04 -48.06 23.10
CA ARG A 279 20.99 -48.84 23.92
C ARG A 279 21.50 -48.03 25.12
N TRP A 280 21.92 -46.79 24.88
CA TRP A 280 22.36 -45.86 25.93
C TRP A 280 21.23 -45.51 26.92
N PHE A 281 20.01 -45.33 26.42
CA PHE A 281 18.83 -44.98 27.23
C PHE A 281 18.46 -46.09 28.22
N VAL A 282 18.41 -47.35 27.76
CA VAL A 282 18.14 -48.51 28.65
C VAL A 282 19.21 -48.67 29.73
N MET A 283 20.45 -48.25 29.47
CA MET A 283 21.54 -48.21 30.47
C MET A 283 21.43 -47.05 31.48
N GLN A 284 20.61 -46.02 31.24
CA GLN A 284 20.46 -44.89 32.17
C GLN A 284 19.59 -45.26 33.38
N ASN A 285 19.82 -44.60 34.52
CA ASN A 285 19.01 -44.80 35.72
C ASN A 285 17.51 -44.47 35.54
N THR A 286 17.15 -43.68 34.52
CA THR A 286 15.76 -43.33 34.16
C THR A 286 14.96 -44.52 33.61
N SER A 287 15.61 -45.49 32.94
CA SER A 287 14.92 -46.65 32.32
C SER A 287 14.17 -47.54 33.33
N LYS A 288 14.45 -47.37 34.62
CA LYS A 288 13.79 -48.05 35.75
C LYS A 288 12.28 -47.77 35.85
N LEU A 289 11.77 -46.76 35.12
CA LEU A 289 10.34 -46.52 34.96
C LEU A 289 9.63 -47.57 34.08
N VAL A 290 10.35 -48.25 33.19
CA VAL A 290 9.82 -49.28 32.28
C VAL A 290 10.47 -50.65 32.57
N PRO A 291 9.99 -51.38 33.61
CA PRO A 291 10.59 -52.66 33.99
C PRO A 291 10.44 -53.72 32.89
N LYS A 292 11.43 -54.64 32.84
CA LYS A 292 11.59 -55.81 31.93
C LYS A 292 12.32 -55.60 30.60
N ILE A 293 12.75 -54.40 30.21
CA ILE A 293 13.43 -54.21 28.90
C ILE A 293 14.91 -54.60 28.97
N SER A 294 15.29 -55.67 28.27
CA SER A 294 16.70 -56.05 28.05
C SER A 294 17.25 -55.47 26.73
N LEU A 295 18.58 -55.44 26.61
CA LEU A 295 19.25 -54.97 25.39
C LEU A 295 18.89 -55.81 24.14
N ASP A 296 18.55 -57.09 24.32
CA ASP A 296 18.19 -58.02 23.24
C ASP A 296 16.81 -57.74 22.62
N LEU A 297 15.94 -57.00 23.32
CA LEU A 297 14.65 -56.56 22.78
C LEU A 297 14.81 -55.34 21.86
N ILE A 298 15.82 -54.51 22.08
CA ILE A 298 16.10 -53.31 21.27
C ILE A 298 16.37 -53.69 19.80
N ASP A 299 17.11 -54.78 19.58
CA ASP A 299 17.40 -55.30 18.24
C ASP A 299 16.22 -56.05 17.57
N LYS A 300 15.06 -56.12 18.24
CA LYS A 300 13.81 -56.71 17.74
C LYS A 300 12.70 -55.69 17.50
N ILE A 301 12.96 -54.39 17.65
CA ILE A 301 11.95 -53.34 17.45
C ILE A 301 11.38 -53.40 16.02
N PRO A 302 10.05 -53.54 15.84
CA PRO A 302 9.44 -53.72 14.54
C PRO A 302 9.48 -52.44 13.68
N GLY A 303 9.65 -52.63 12.37
CA GLY A 303 9.47 -51.58 11.36
C GLY A 303 10.68 -51.28 10.50
N GLN A 304 10.67 -50.10 9.87
CA GLN A 304 11.76 -49.58 9.05
C GLN A 304 11.94 -48.09 9.30
N LEU A 305 13.20 -47.63 9.37
CA LEU A 305 13.57 -46.21 9.60
C LEU A 305 12.92 -45.22 8.61
N THR A 306 12.50 -45.70 7.44
CA THR A 306 11.83 -44.93 6.38
C THR A 306 10.31 -44.86 6.53
N ASP A 307 9.65 -45.84 7.16
CA ASP A 307 8.20 -45.86 7.32
C ASP A 307 7.76 -45.34 8.69
N ARG A 308 7.34 -44.07 8.69
CA ARG A 308 6.82 -43.31 9.82
C ARG A 308 5.58 -43.92 10.48
N ARG A 309 4.91 -44.89 9.85
CA ARG A 309 3.80 -45.64 10.45
C ARG A 309 4.27 -46.77 11.37
N THR A 310 5.54 -47.13 11.31
CA THR A 310 6.13 -48.17 12.13
C THR A 310 6.89 -47.58 13.32
N MET A 311 6.92 -48.30 14.43
CA MET A 311 7.59 -47.93 15.68
C MET A 311 9.01 -47.38 15.45
N LEU A 312 9.85 -48.11 14.71
CA LEU A 312 11.23 -47.70 14.40
C LEU A 312 11.32 -46.43 13.51
N GLY A 313 10.39 -46.25 12.57
CA GLY A 313 10.36 -45.10 11.67
C GLY A 313 9.75 -43.84 12.30
N GLU A 314 8.81 -43.99 13.23
CA GLU A 314 8.30 -42.89 14.04
C GLU A 314 9.38 -42.34 14.98
N LEU A 315 10.10 -43.20 15.71
CA LEU A 315 11.24 -42.79 16.54
C LEU A 315 12.30 -42.02 15.73
N ASN A 316 12.64 -42.50 14.53
CA ASN A 316 13.57 -41.81 13.63
C ASN A 316 13.07 -40.41 13.19
N TRP A 317 11.76 -40.26 13.01
CA TRP A 317 11.13 -39.00 12.63
C TRP A 317 11.02 -38.01 13.81
N ILE A 318 10.68 -38.49 15.02
CA ILE A 318 10.71 -37.69 16.26
C ILE A 318 12.14 -37.22 16.56
N PHE A 319 13.14 -38.12 16.49
CA PHE A 319 14.56 -37.79 16.64
C PHE A 319 15.00 -36.70 15.66
N THR A 320 14.58 -36.81 14.40
CA THR A 320 14.86 -35.80 13.36
C THR A 320 14.22 -34.45 13.70
N ALA A 321 12.98 -34.43 14.21
CA ALA A 321 12.31 -33.20 14.63
C ALA A 321 12.98 -32.53 15.84
N ILE A 322 13.36 -33.32 16.84
CA ILE A 322 14.01 -32.83 18.06
C ILE A 322 15.41 -32.27 17.78
N THR A 323 16.25 -33.01 17.05
CA THR A 323 17.63 -32.57 16.74
C THR A 323 17.65 -31.33 15.83
N ASP A 324 16.74 -31.22 14.86
CA ASP A 324 16.61 -30.03 14.02
C ASP A 324 16.09 -28.81 14.82
N THR A 325 15.25 -29.05 15.83
CA THR A 325 14.74 -28.01 16.75
C THR A 325 15.81 -27.48 17.70
N ILE A 326 16.58 -28.38 18.34
CA ILE A 326 17.70 -28.00 19.21
C ILE A 326 18.72 -27.16 18.42
N ALA A 327 19.04 -27.57 17.19
CA ALA A 327 19.91 -26.82 16.30
C ALA A 327 19.33 -25.43 15.94
N TRP A 328 18.03 -25.35 15.63
CA TRP A 328 17.37 -24.09 15.28
C TRP A 328 17.34 -23.08 16.45
N ASN A 329 17.14 -23.56 17.68
CA ASN A 329 17.05 -22.69 18.85
C ASN A 329 18.45 -22.26 19.35
N THR A 330 19.47 -23.10 19.16
CA THR A 330 20.82 -22.88 19.71
C THR A 330 21.76 -22.18 18.73
N LEU A 331 21.59 -22.33 17.41
CA LEU A 331 22.56 -21.86 16.41
C LEU A 331 22.19 -20.51 15.74
N PRO A 332 23.18 -19.66 15.44
CA PRO A 332 22.99 -18.51 14.54
C PRO A 332 22.41 -18.94 13.18
N ARG A 333 21.54 -18.10 12.60
CA ARG A 333 20.74 -18.44 11.41
C ARG A 333 21.60 -18.86 10.20
N ASP A 334 22.70 -18.18 9.94
CA ASP A 334 23.62 -18.50 8.84
C ASP A 334 24.34 -19.84 9.05
N LEU A 335 24.73 -20.14 10.29
CA LEU A 335 25.38 -21.40 10.67
C LEU A 335 24.40 -22.57 10.57
N PHE A 336 23.17 -22.38 11.06
CA PHE A 336 22.08 -23.35 10.88
C PHE A 336 21.84 -23.65 9.40
N GLN A 337 21.71 -22.63 8.55
CA GLN A 337 21.55 -22.81 7.11
C GLN A 337 22.72 -23.57 6.48
N ARG A 338 23.97 -23.16 6.74
CA ARG A 338 25.18 -23.81 6.24
C ARG A 338 25.28 -25.30 6.64
N LEU A 339 24.90 -25.65 7.87
CA LEU A 339 25.08 -27.02 8.40
C LEU A 339 23.83 -27.91 8.23
N PHE A 340 22.64 -27.41 8.52
CA PHE A 340 21.39 -28.19 8.62
C PHE A 340 20.49 -28.10 7.37
N ARG A 341 20.84 -27.30 6.35
CA ARG A 341 20.04 -27.15 5.11
C ARG A 341 20.82 -27.32 3.80
N GLN A 342 22.12 -27.02 3.76
CA GLN A 342 22.87 -26.94 2.49
C GLN A 342 23.07 -28.30 1.80
N ASP A 343 23.50 -29.32 2.55
CA ASP A 343 23.75 -30.69 2.09
C ASP A 343 23.07 -31.69 3.03
N LEU A 344 22.38 -32.68 2.47
CA LEU A 344 21.63 -33.70 3.20
C LEU A 344 22.53 -34.57 4.09
N LEU A 345 23.76 -34.86 3.66
CA LEU A 345 24.68 -35.67 4.45
C LEU A 345 25.24 -34.88 5.63
N VAL A 346 25.71 -33.65 5.39
CA VAL A 346 26.22 -32.74 6.43
C VAL A 346 25.15 -32.46 7.47
N ALA A 347 23.92 -32.16 7.05
CA ALA A 347 22.79 -31.93 7.94
C ALA A 347 22.44 -33.15 8.80
N SER A 348 22.67 -34.36 8.28
CA SER A 348 22.41 -35.59 9.02
C SER A 348 23.53 -35.90 10.02
N LEU A 349 24.79 -35.73 9.61
CA LEU A 349 25.93 -35.83 10.53
C LEU A 349 25.85 -34.81 11.67
N PHE A 350 25.42 -33.57 11.42
CA PHE A 350 25.25 -32.58 12.49
C PHE A 350 24.04 -32.82 13.40
N ARG A 351 22.89 -33.29 12.88
CA ARG A 351 21.78 -33.77 13.74
C ARG A 351 22.26 -34.89 14.66
N ASN A 352 23.00 -35.85 14.10
CA ASN A 352 23.50 -37.02 14.83
C ASN A 352 24.66 -36.66 15.78
N PHE A 353 25.42 -35.60 15.48
CA PHE A 353 26.47 -35.06 16.37
C PHE A 353 25.89 -34.46 17.66
N LEU A 354 24.67 -33.91 17.66
CA LEU A 354 24.04 -33.44 18.90
C LEU A 354 23.77 -34.59 19.88
N LEU A 355 23.38 -35.75 19.35
CA LEU A 355 23.27 -36.98 20.13
C LEU A 355 24.64 -37.47 20.62
N ALA A 356 25.67 -37.39 19.77
CA ALA A 356 27.04 -37.72 20.16
C ALA A 356 27.53 -36.83 21.31
N GLU A 357 27.27 -35.52 21.28
CA GLU A 357 27.58 -34.59 22.37
C GLU A 357 26.87 -35.00 23.68
N ARG A 358 25.59 -35.39 23.60
CA ARG A 358 24.82 -35.82 24.76
C ARG A 358 25.33 -37.14 25.35
N ILE A 359 25.56 -38.15 24.51
CA ILE A 359 25.98 -39.49 24.95
C ILE A 359 27.41 -39.46 25.50
N LEU A 360 28.36 -38.87 24.77
CA LEU A 360 29.78 -38.89 25.16
C LEU A 360 30.04 -38.11 26.45
N ARG A 361 29.30 -37.01 26.70
CA ARG A 361 29.39 -36.26 27.95
C ARG A 361 28.94 -37.04 29.19
N SER A 362 28.14 -38.09 29.04
CA SER A 362 27.81 -39.00 30.15
C SER A 362 28.97 -39.94 30.55
N TYR A 363 30.06 -39.93 29.77
CA TYR A 363 31.30 -40.67 30.01
C TYR A 363 32.53 -39.75 29.92
N ASP A 364 32.40 -38.51 30.41
CA ASP A 364 33.42 -37.44 30.48
C ASP A 364 34.08 -37.02 29.14
N CYS A 365 33.61 -37.56 28.02
CA CYS A 365 34.14 -37.30 26.69
C CYS A 365 33.38 -36.14 26.01
N THR A 366 34.09 -35.15 25.48
CA THR A 366 33.49 -33.99 24.80
C THR A 366 33.88 -34.00 23.32
N PRO A 367 32.99 -34.37 22.39
CA PRO A 367 33.27 -34.30 20.96
C PRO A 367 33.39 -32.85 20.49
N VAL A 368 34.19 -32.63 19.44
CA VAL A 368 34.56 -31.29 18.94
C VAL A 368 34.12 -31.16 17.48
N SER A 369 33.64 -29.97 17.09
CA SER A 369 33.29 -29.65 15.72
C SER A 369 33.99 -28.39 15.21
N CYS A 370 34.25 -28.34 13.91
CA CYS A 370 34.59 -27.12 13.18
C CYS A 370 33.60 -26.93 12.02
N PRO A 371 32.78 -25.85 11.99
CA PRO A 371 32.67 -24.80 13.01
C PRO A 371 32.22 -25.30 14.39
N LYS A 372 32.65 -24.62 15.45
CA LYS A 372 32.31 -24.96 16.84
C LYS A 372 30.85 -24.61 17.14
N LEU A 373 30.09 -25.58 17.64
CA LEU A 373 28.73 -25.35 18.13
C LEU A 373 28.75 -24.87 19.60
N PRO A 374 27.73 -24.10 20.06
CA PRO A 374 27.43 -23.97 21.48
C PRO A 374 26.95 -25.32 22.06
N PRO A 375 27.03 -25.52 23.38
CA PRO A 375 26.62 -26.78 24.02
C PRO A 375 25.12 -27.06 23.85
N THR A 376 24.77 -28.26 23.40
CA THR A 376 23.38 -28.69 23.11
C THR A 376 22.86 -29.80 24.03
N TYR A 377 23.76 -30.48 24.74
CA TYR A 377 23.48 -31.69 25.54
C TYR A 377 22.43 -31.53 26.67
N GLN A 378 22.21 -30.30 27.18
CA GLN A 378 21.25 -29.97 28.24
C GLN A 378 19.95 -29.29 27.73
N HIS A 379 19.75 -29.18 26.41
CA HIS A 379 18.57 -28.50 25.86
C HIS A 379 17.26 -29.21 26.25
N PRO A 380 16.20 -28.51 26.73
CA PRO A 380 14.98 -29.13 27.27
C PRO A 380 14.28 -30.15 26.36
N MET A 381 14.29 -29.94 25.05
CA MET A 381 13.77 -30.90 24.04
C MET A 381 14.37 -32.32 24.14
N TRP A 382 15.52 -32.53 24.80
CA TRP A 382 16.01 -33.88 25.10
C TRP A 382 15.14 -34.63 26.12
N GLN A 383 14.43 -33.93 27.02
CA GLN A 383 13.46 -34.54 27.94
C GLN A 383 12.22 -35.03 27.17
N ALA A 384 11.81 -34.32 26.12
CA ALA A 384 10.75 -34.77 25.22
C ALA A 384 11.17 -35.98 24.36
N TRP A 385 12.47 -36.10 24.03
CA TRP A 385 13.02 -37.32 23.41
C TRP A 385 12.99 -38.50 24.37
N ASP A 386 13.43 -38.31 25.61
CA ASP A 386 13.43 -39.36 26.64
C ASP A 386 12.00 -39.85 26.94
N LEU A 387 11.02 -38.94 27.08
CA LEU A 387 9.61 -39.30 27.23
C LEU A 387 9.05 -40.05 26.01
N ALA A 388 9.43 -39.64 24.80
CA ALA A 388 9.04 -40.34 23.58
C ALA A 388 9.68 -41.74 23.48
N LEU A 389 10.89 -41.92 24.04
CA LEU A 389 11.50 -43.25 24.18
C LEU A 389 10.76 -44.10 25.20
N ASP A 390 10.48 -43.61 26.42
CA ASP A 390 9.75 -44.35 27.46
C ASP A 390 8.37 -44.82 26.97
N LEU A 391 7.56 -43.91 26.40
CA LEU A 391 6.21 -44.22 25.89
C LEU A 391 6.21 -45.20 24.70
N CYS A 392 7.28 -45.22 23.92
CA CYS A 392 7.45 -46.15 22.82
C CYS A 392 7.92 -47.52 23.34
N LEU A 393 8.98 -47.54 24.13
CA LEU A 393 9.58 -48.75 24.71
C LEU A 393 8.61 -49.51 25.63
N ALA A 394 7.74 -48.81 26.37
CA ALA A 394 6.71 -49.44 27.20
C ALA A 394 5.73 -50.33 26.41
N GLN A 395 5.52 -50.07 25.11
CA GLN A 395 4.69 -50.91 24.22
C GLN A 395 5.44 -52.13 23.66
N LEU A 396 6.77 -52.15 23.73
CA LEU A 396 7.58 -53.17 23.05
C LEU A 396 7.31 -54.60 23.52
N PRO A 397 7.15 -54.90 24.83
CA PRO A 397 6.84 -56.26 25.27
C PRO A 397 5.49 -56.76 24.77
N SER A 398 4.43 -55.94 24.86
CA SER A 398 3.08 -56.35 24.42
C SER A 398 2.98 -56.52 22.91
N ILE A 399 3.64 -55.67 22.12
CA ILE A 399 3.71 -55.84 20.65
C ILE A 399 4.44 -57.14 20.27
N LEU A 400 5.48 -57.54 21.02
CA LEU A 400 6.25 -58.75 20.75
C LEU A 400 5.65 -60.05 21.34
N GLU A 401 4.85 -59.96 22.40
CA GLU A 401 4.24 -61.12 23.08
C GLU A 401 2.78 -61.40 22.63
N ASN A 402 2.01 -60.36 22.28
CA ASN A 402 0.57 -60.48 21.96
C ASN A 402 0.19 -60.14 20.49
N GLU A 403 1.13 -59.64 19.69
CA GLU A 403 0.86 -58.98 18.39
C GLU A 403 -0.06 -57.74 18.48
N ASP A 404 -0.06 -57.04 19.62
CA ASP A 404 -0.87 -55.82 19.85
C ASP A 404 -0.57 -54.71 18.82
N GLN A 405 -1.62 -53.95 18.43
CA GLN A 405 -1.47 -52.87 17.45
C GLN A 405 -0.70 -51.67 18.04
N PHE A 406 0.41 -51.29 17.39
CA PHE A 406 1.23 -50.14 17.76
C PHE A 406 0.42 -48.83 17.86
N VAL A 407 0.60 -48.10 18.96
CA VAL A 407 -0.05 -46.80 19.22
C VAL A 407 0.97 -45.67 19.04
N HIS A 408 0.64 -44.76 18.12
CA HIS A 408 1.45 -43.59 17.78
C HIS A 408 1.70 -42.65 18.98
N SER A 409 2.90 -42.08 19.05
CA SER A 409 3.30 -41.14 20.08
C SER A 409 2.53 -39.81 20.02
N PRO A 410 2.05 -39.26 21.15
CA PRO A 410 1.36 -37.97 21.19
C PRO A 410 2.28 -36.76 20.92
N PHE A 411 3.61 -36.97 20.83
CA PHE A 411 4.63 -35.93 20.67
C PHE A 411 4.27 -34.82 19.67
N PHE A 412 3.84 -35.17 18.45
CA PHE A 412 3.52 -34.16 17.44
C PHE A 412 2.26 -33.34 17.76
N GLU A 413 1.28 -33.92 18.46
CA GLU A 413 0.08 -33.21 18.90
C GLU A 413 0.38 -32.28 20.08
N GLU A 414 1.18 -32.73 21.04
CA GLU A 414 1.65 -31.90 22.16
C GLU A 414 2.45 -30.68 21.66
N GLN A 415 3.37 -30.88 20.71
CA GLN A 415 4.18 -29.79 20.16
C GLN A 415 3.37 -28.82 19.28
N LEU A 416 2.38 -29.29 18.52
CA LEU A 416 1.41 -28.39 17.86
C LEU A 416 0.58 -27.60 18.89
N THR A 417 0.22 -28.21 20.01
CA THR A 417 -0.53 -27.56 21.09
C THR A 417 0.31 -26.51 21.81
N ALA A 418 1.59 -26.79 22.09
CA ALA A 418 2.54 -25.80 22.62
C ALA A 418 2.73 -24.60 21.67
N PHE A 419 2.83 -24.85 20.36
CA PHE A 419 2.88 -23.80 19.33
C PHE A 419 1.59 -22.95 19.30
N GLN A 420 0.43 -23.59 19.44
CA GLN A 420 -0.88 -22.93 19.53
C GLN A 420 -1.02 -22.06 20.79
N VAL A 421 -0.52 -22.51 21.94
CA VAL A 421 -0.47 -21.72 23.18
C VAL A 421 0.48 -20.52 23.03
N TRP A 422 1.66 -20.72 22.44
CA TRP A 422 2.60 -19.64 22.13
C TRP A 422 1.97 -18.60 21.19
N LEU A 423 1.19 -19.02 20.19
CA LEU A 423 0.49 -18.12 19.28
C LEU A 423 -0.49 -17.22 20.02
N THR A 424 -1.39 -17.81 20.83
CA THR A 424 -2.48 -17.11 21.53
C THR A 424 -2.01 -16.18 22.65
N LEU A 425 -1.00 -16.56 23.45
CA LEU A 425 -0.60 -15.81 24.65
C LEU A 425 0.61 -14.87 24.46
N GLY A 426 1.20 -14.83 23.26
CA GLY A 426 2.49 -14.20 23.05
C GLY A 426 2.45 -12.70 22.73
N SER A 427 3.16 -11.89 23.51
CA SER A 427 3.34 -10.45 23.28
C SER A 427 4.17 -10.12 22.03
N LYS A 428 4.26 -8.83 21.66
CA LYS A 428 5.05 -8.37 20.49
C LYS A 428 6.57 -8.53 20.68
N ASN A 429 7.06 -8.59 21.92
CA ASN A 429 8.49 -8.65 22.25
C ASN A 429 8.88 -10.05 22.77
N ARG A 430 8.47 -11.11 22.06
CA ARG A 430 8.68 -12.52 22.45
C ARG A 430 9.83 -13.17 21.68
N ASN A 431 10.46 -14.16 22.31
CA ASN A 431 11.38 -15.08 21.63
C ASN A 431 10.66 -15.85 20.51
N PRO A 432 11.38 -16.23 19.43
CA PRO A 432 10.80 -17.02 18.34
C PRO A 432 10.24 -18.37 18.86
N PRO A 433 9.22 -18.93 18.20
CA PRO A 433 8.60 -20.18 18.63
C PRO A 433 9.55 -21.36 18.40
N GLU A 434 9.89 -22.08 19.47
CA GLU A 434 10.78 -23.23 19.43
C GLU A 434 10.26 -24.34 18.53
N GLN A 435 8.94 -24.53 18.48
CA GLN A 435 8.29 -25.63 17.75
C GLN A 435 8.25 -25.45 16.23
N LEU A 436 8.73 -24.33 15.68
CA LEU A 436 8.61 -24.02 14.25
C LEU A 436 9.28 -25.06 13.30
N PRO A 437 10.43 -25.68 13.62
CA PRO A 437 10.97 -26.80 12.86
C PRO A 437 10.14 -28.08 12.99
N ILE A 438 9.49 -28.29 14.14
CA ILE A 438 8.56 -29.42 14.37
C ILE A 438 7.33 -29.26 13.46
N VAL A 439 6.76 -28.05 13.35
CA VAL A 439 5.66 -27.75 12.40
C VAL A 439 6.05 -28.14 10.97
N LEU A 440 7.26 -27.79 10.52
CA LEU A 440 7.79 -28.19 9.21
C LEU A 440 7.83 -29.73 9.06
N GLN A 441 8.29 -30.47 10.08
CA GLN A 441 8.29 -31.94 10.05
C GLN A 441 6.89 -32.53 10.01
N VAL A 442 5.89 -31.88 10.64
CA VAL A 442 4.49 -32.31 10.64
C VAL A 442 3.81 -32.08 9.28
N LEU A 443 4.17 -31.06 8.50
CA LEU A 443 3.63 -30.85 7.13
C LEU A 443 3.82 -32.07 6.22
N LEU A 444 4.88 -32.85 6.45
CA LEU A 444 5.17 -34.10 5.73
C LEU A 444 4.25 -35.26 6.12
N SER A 445 3.64 -35.23 7.32
CA SER A 445 2.55 -36.15 7.69
C SER A 445 1.31 -35.90 6.84
N GLN A 446 0.37 -36.85 6.83
CA GLN A 446 -1.00 -36.62 6.35
C GLN A 446 -1.93 -36.25 7.51
N VAL A 447 -1.84 -36.96 8.65
CA VAL A 447 -2.80 -36.91 9.77
C VAL A 447 -2.96 -35.50 10.34
N HIS A 448 -1.88 -34.88 10.80
CA HIS A 448 -1.93 -33.56 11.45
C HIS A 448 -1.67 -32.39 10.48
N ARG A 449 -1.66 -32.63 9.15
CA ARG A 449 -1.25 -31.61 8.16
C ARG A 449 -2.17 -30.40 8.17
N LEU A 450 -3.48 -30.60 8.31
CA LEU A 450 -4.47 -29.52 8.30
C LEU A 450 -4.22 -28.54 9.44
N ARG A 451 -4.17 -29.05 10.69
CA ARG A 451 -3.84 -28.28 11.91
C ARG A 451 -2.46 -27.60 11.82
N ALA A 452 -1.45 -28.28 11.26
CA ALA A 452 -0.13 -27.68 11.07
C ALA A 452 -0.11 -26.53 10.04
N LEU A 453 -0.88 -26.62 8.96
CA LEU A 453 -1.04 -25.54 7.98
C LEU A 453 -1.87 -24.37 8.54
N GLU A 454 -2.89 -24.65 9.34
CA GLU A 454 -3.72 -23.65 10.02
C GLU A 454 -2.89 -22.82 11.02
N LEU A 455 -2.18 -23.49 11.93
CA LEU A 455 -1.30 -22.84 12.89
C LEU A 455 -0.13 -22.12 12.21
N LEU A 456 0.39 -22.65 11.09
CA LEU A 456 1.36 -21.95 10.25
C LEU A 456 0.76 -20.68 9.63
N GLY A 457 -0.47 -20.73 9.11
CA GLY A 457 -1.18 -19.56 8.60
C GLY A 457 -1.28 -18.47 9.67
N ARG A 458 -1.77 -18.83 10.87
CA ARG A 458 -1.84 -17.92 12.04
C ARG A 458 -0.48 -17.38 12.47
N PHE A 459 0.60 -18.15 12.31
CA PHE A 459 1.96 -17.67 12.56
C PHE A 459 2.44 -16.66 11.53
N LEU A 460 2.24 -16.93 10.24
CA LEU A 460 2.61 -16.02 9.15
C LEU A 460 1.78 -14.73 9.16
N ASP A 461 0.58 -14.75 9.75
CA ASP A 461 -0.25 -13.57 9.94
C ASP A 461 0.33 -12.55 10.94
N LEU A 462 1.26 -12.95 11.80
CA LEU A 462 1.95 -12.04 12.74
C LEU A 462 2.84 -10.98 12.07
N GLY A 463 2.99 -11.03 10.74
CA GLY A 463 3.66 -10.02 9.91
C GLY A 463 4.99 -10.48 9.30
N PRO A 464 5.71 -9.59 8.59
CA PRO A 464 6.81 -9.99 7.70
C PRO A 464 7.98 -10.69 8.39
N TRP A 465 8.20 -10.39 9.67
CA TRP A 465 9.23 -11.05 10.49
C TRP A 465 8.97 -12.55 10.68
N ALA A 466 7.71 -12.96 10.82
CA ALA A 466 7.31 -14.36 10.98
C ALA A 466 7.44 -15.13 9.65
N VAL A 467 7.10 -14.47 8.54
CA VAL A 467 7.33 -14.99 7.18
C VAL A 467 8.82 -15.22 6.93
N ASN A 468 9.67 -14.21 7.19
CA ASN A 468 11.12 -14.34 7.09
C ASN A 468 11.66 -15.46 8.00
N LEU A 469 11.12 -15.63 9.21
CA LEU A 469 11.52 -16.71 10.12
C LEU A 469 11.15 -18.10 9.58
N ALA A 470 9.93 -18.29 9.07
CA ALA A 470 9.48 -19.57 8.52
C ALA A 470 10.22 -19.94 7.22
N LEU A 471 10.50 -18.97 6.35
CA LEU A 471 11.38 -19.14 5.19
C LEU A 471 12.80 -19.53 5.64
N SER A 472 13.31 -18.92 6.71
CA SER A 472 14.62 -19.23 7.29
C SER A 472 14.70 -20.58 8.03
N VAL A 473 13.58 -21.19 8.42
CA VAL A 473 13.51 -22.61 8.84
C VAL A 473 13.59 -23.57 7.63
N GLY A 474 13.32 -23.07 6.43
CA GLY A 474 13.33 -23.82 5.17
C GLY A 474 11.96 -24.37 4.76
N ILE A 475 10.86 -23.72 5.14
CA ILE A 475 9.50 -24.24 4.90
C ILE A 475 9.08 -24.23 3.42
N PHE A 476 9.70 -23.36 2.61
CA PHE A 476 9.33 -23.07 1.22
C PHE A 476 9.16 -24.29 0.31
N PRO A 477 10.11 -25.27 0.23
CA PRO A 477 9.98 -26.41 -0.68
C PRO A 477 8.83 -27.35 -0.33
N TYR A 478 8.42 -27.39 0.94
CA TYR A 478 7.33 -28.21 1.42
C TYR A 478 5.98 -27.62 1.01
N VAL A 479 5.77 -26.32 1.23
CA VAL A 479 4.56 -25.60 0.82
C VAL A 479 4.42 -25.56 -0.71
N LEU A 480 5.54 -25.42 -1.44
CA LEU A 480 5.57 -25.51 -2.91
C LEU A 480 5.15 -26.88 -3.43
N LYS A 481 5.63 -27.96 -2.80
CA LYS A 481 5.21 -29.33 -3.16
C LYS A 481 3.73 -29.61 -2.81
N LEU A 482 3.17 -28.96 -1.78
CA LEU A 482 1.76 -29.13 -1.42
C LEU A 482 0.78 -28.55 -2.46
N LEU A 483 1.22 -27.62 -3.34
CA LEU A 483 0.41 -27.17 -4.50
C LEU A 483 0.13 -28.28 -5.53
N GLN A 484 0.84 -29.41 -5.44
CA GLN A 484 0.58 -30.60 -6.27
C GLN A 484 -0.51 -31.51 -5.66
N SER A 485 -1.14 -31.11 -4.56
CA SER A 485 -2.21 -31.87 -3.90
C SER A 485 -3.60 -31.49 -4.42
N ASN A 486 -4.42 -32.52 -4.71
CA ASN A 486 -5.82 -32.37 -5.13
C ASN A 486 -6.81 -32.21 -3.96
N ALA A 487 -6.34 -32.17 -2.71
CA ALA A 487 -7.18 -32.09 -1.53
C ALA A 487 -7.80 -30.68 -1.38
N ARG A 488 -9.13 -30.57 -1.52
CA ARG A 488 -9.86 -29.29 -1.53
C ARG A 488 -9.74 -28.51 -0.22
N GLU A 489 -9.73 -29.22 0.91
CA GLU A 489 -9.54 -28.70 2.27
C GLU A 489 -8.25 -27.87 2.44
N LEU A 490 -7.21 -28.15 1.65
CA LEU A 490 -5.94 -27.43 1.74
C LEU A 490 -5.95 -26.09 0.98
N ARG A 491 -6.94 -25.85 0.09
CA ARG A 491 -6.97 -24.67 -0.77
C ARG A 491 -6.98 -23.35 0.00
N PRO A 492 -7.87 -23.10 0.99
CA PRO A 492 -7.88 -21.84 1.72
C PRO A 492 -6.55 -21.55 2.43
N LEU A 493 -6.01 -22.58 3.11
CA LEU A 493 -4.78 -22.47 3.89
C LEU A 493 -3.56 -22.23 2.99
N LEU A 494 -3.39 -23.00 1.91
CA LEU A 494 -2.26 -22.84 0.99
C LEU A 494 -2.32 -21.49 0.25
N VAL A 495 -3.50 -21.01 -0.12
CA VAL A 495 -3.69 -19.69 -0.75
C VAL A 495 -3.32 -18.56 0.22
N PHE A 496 -3.74 -18.65 1.49
CA PHE A 496 -3.37 -17.71 2.54
C PHE A 496 -1.85 -17.69 2.79
N ILE A 497 -1.24 -18.87 2.97
CA ILE A 497 0.21 -19.02 3.17
C ILE A 497 1.00 -18.42 2.00
N TRP A 498 0.58 -18.66 0.75
CA TRP A 498 1.25 -18.12 -0.42
C TRP A 498 1.06 -16.61 -0.60
N ALA A 499 -0.08 -16.04 -0.20
CA ALA A 499 -0.25 -14.60 -0.13
C ALA A 499 0.73 -13.99 0.89
N LYS A 500 0.85 -14.57 2.09
CA LYS A 500 1.82 -14.10 3.11
C LYS A 500 3.28 -14.20 2.65
N ILE A 501 3.65 -15.26 1.92
CA ILE A 501 5.00 -15.40 1.37
C ILE A 501 5.27 -14.34 0.29
N LEU A 502 4.38 -14.18 -0.69
CA LEU A 502 4.58 -13.25 -1.82
C LEU A 502 4.47 -11.76 -1.43
N ALA A 503 3.77 -11.44 -0.34
CA ALA A 503 3.74 -10.09 0.23
C ALA A 503 5.06 -9.66 0.90
N VAL A 504 6.00 -10.60 1.10
CA VAL A 504 7.31 -10.35 1.73
C VAL A 504 8.47 -10.64 0.79
N ASP A 505 8.40 -11.71 0.00
CA ASP A 505 9.39 -12.06 -1.02
C ASP A 505 8.72 -12.39 -2.37
N SER A 506 8.67 -11.38 -3.24
CA SER A 506 8.13 -11.51 -4.60
C SER A 506 9.00 -12.39 -5.52
N THR A 507 10.26 -12.68 -5.18
CA THR A 507 11.14 -13.50 -6.03
C THR A 507 10.64 -14.93 -6.19
N CYS A 508 9.78 -15.38 -5.26
CA CYS A 508 9.12 -16.69 -5.29
C CYS A 508 8.29 -16.95 -6.56
N GLN A 509 7.94 -15.92 -7.34
CA GLN A 509 7.23 -16.08 -8.61
C GLN A 509 7.96 -17.00 -9.62
N ALA A 510 9.30 -16.97 -9.66
CA ALA A 510 10.06 -17.80 -10.61
C ALA A 510 9.92 -19.30 -10.32
N ASP A 511 9.90 -19.68 -9.04
CA ASP A 511 9.71 -21.06 -8.58
C ASP A 511 8.26 -21.54 -8.84
N LEU A 512 7.28 -20.68 -8.55
CA LEU A 512 5.85 -20.94 -8.79
C LEU A 512 5.48 -21.11 -10.27
N VAL A 513 6.18 -20.43 -11.18
CA VAL A 513 5.98 -20.58 -12.62
C VAL A 513 6.65 -21.85 -13.12
N ARG A 514 7.92 -22.09 -12.74
CA ARG A 514 8.70 -23.28 -13.12
C ARG A 514 8.02 -24.58 -12.72
N ASP A 515 7.54 -24.67 -11.47
CA ASP A 515 6.98 -25.91 -10.91
C ASP A 515 5.46 -26.03 -11.13
N GLY A 516 4.86 -25.14 -11.94
CA GLY A 516 3.46 -25.19 -12.38
C GLY A 516 2.41 -24.66 -11.40
N GLY A 517 2.83 -24.16 -10.23
CA GLY A 517 1.97 -23.70 -9.14
C GLY A 517 0.95 -22.60 -9.51
N HIS A 518 1.24 -21.77 -10.51
CA HIS A 518 0.30 -20.78 -11.04
C HIS A 518 -1.08 -21.37 -11.42
N LYS A 519 -1.12 -22.62 -11.90
CA LYS A 519 -2.36 -23.32 -12.26
C LYS A 519 -3.26 -23.60 -11.06
N TYR A 520 -2.68 -23.78 -9.87
CA TYR A 520 -3.42 -23.99 -8.63
C TYR A 520 -4.28 -22.77 -8.31
N PHE A 521 -3.66 -21.57 -8.32
CA PHE A 521 -4.34 -20.32 -8.01
C PHE A 521 -5.36 -19.91 -9.08
N LEU A 522 -5.11 -20.20 -10.36
CA LEU A 522 -6.13 -20.07 -11.41
C LEU A 522 -7.36 -20.94 -11.11
N SER A 523 -7.16 -22.21 -10.71
CA SER A 523 -8.26 -23.12 -10.35
C SER A 523 -8.99 -22.74 -9.06
N VAL A 524 -8.37 -21.95 -8.18
CA VAL A 524 -9.01 -21.37 -6.98
C VAL A 524 -9.81 -20.13 -7.35
N LEU A 525 -9.25 -19.24 -8.18
CA LEU A 525 -9.92 -18.02 -8.60
C LEU A 525 -11.16 -18.30 -9.45
N GLN A 526 -11.13 -19.33 -10.30
CA GLN A 526 -12.27 -19.75 -11.13
C GLN A 526 -13.38 -20.46 -10.34
N ASP A 527 -13.08 -20.99 -9.14
CA ASP A 527 -14.01 -21.79 -8.36
C ASP A 527 -14.89 -20.91 -7.46
N THR A 528 -16.06 -20.53 -7.97
CA THR A 528 -17.02 -19.66 -7.29
C THR A 528 -17.65 -20.27 -6.02
N SER A 529 -17.40 -21.56 -5.72
CA SER A 529 -17.75 -22.14 -4.42
C SER A 529 -16.83 -21.67 -3.28
N ILE A 530 -15.69 -21.08 -3.62
CA ILE A 530 -14.72 -20.54 -2.66
C ILE A 530 -15.11 -19.10 -2.27
N PRO A 531 -15.12 -18.74 -0.97
CA PRO A 531 -15.39 -17.39 -0.49
C PRO A 531 -14.57 -16.30 -1.20
N SER A 532 -15.17 -15.12 -1.40
CA SER A 532 -14.54 -14.01 -2.13
C SER A 532 -13.23 -13.52 -1.49
N GLU A 533 -13.07 -13.68 -0.17
CA GLU A 533 -11.82 -13.43 0.55
C GLU A 533 -10.66 -14.33 0.07
N HIS A 534 -10.89 -15.65 -0.01
CA HIS A 534 -9.86 -16.57 -0.51
C HIS A 534 -9.65 -16.43 -2.04
N ARG A 535 -10.70 -16.09 -2.80
CA ARG A 535 -10.54 -15.68 -4.22
C ARG A 535 -9.72 -14.39 -4.35
N THR A 536 -9.84 -13.44 -3.43
CA THR A 536 -9.03 -12.20 -3.37
C THR A 536 -7.55 -12.52 -3.12
N LEU A 537 -7.27 -13.40 -2.15
CA LEU A 537 -5.91 -13.87 -1.88
C LEU A 537 -5.31 -14.60 -3.11
N ALA A 538 -6.11 -15.40 -3.83
CA ALA A 538 -5.68 -16.03 -5.09
C ALA A 538 -5.42 -14.99 -6.20
N ALA A 539 -6.26 -13.97 -6.34
CA ALA A 539 -6.05 -12.86 -7.27
C ALA A 539 -4.78 -12.05 -6.94
N PHE A 540 -4.49 -11.79 -5.66
CA PHE A 540 -3.23 -11.18 -5.22
C PHE A 540 -2.01 -12.05 -5.50
N VAL A 541 -2.08 -13.37 -5.25
CA VAL A 541 -1.01 -14.31 -5.57
C VAL A 541 -0.74 -14.33 -7.08
N LEU A 542 -1.79 -14.36 -7.92
CA LEU A 542 -1.64 -14.27 -9.37
C LEU A 542 -1.07 -12.91 -9.81
N ALA A 543 -1.56 -11.80 -9.24
CA ALA A 543 -1.03 -10.44 -9.46
C ALA A 543 0.43 -10.30 -9.05
N SER A 544 0.91 -11.10 -8.11
CA SER A 544 2.31 -11.14 -7.67
C SER A 544 3.18 -12.10 -8.50
N ILE A 545 2.59 -13.12 -9.14
CA ILE A 545 3.26 -14.06 -10.07
C ILE A 545 3.54 -13.43 -11.44
N VAL A 546 2.75 -12.43 -11.85
CA VAL A 546 2.89 -11.73 -13.14
C VAL A 546 3.63 -10.39 -13.03
N ASN A 547 4.01 -9.95 -11.83
CA ASN A 547 4.59 -8.63 -11.59
C ASN A 547 6.01 -8.53 -12.18
N ASP A 548 6.12 -7.78 -13.29
CA ASP A 548 7.36 -7.55 -14.04
C ASP A 548 8.09 -8.84 -14.48
N TYR A 549 7.35 -9.95 -14.54
CA TYR A 549 7.90 -11.29 -14.79
C TYR A 549 7.29 -11.93 -16.03
N ARG A 550 7.94 -11.71 -17.17
CA ARG A 550 7.49 -12.15 -18.49
C ARG A 550 7.14 -13.65 -18.60
N PRO A 551 7.88 -14.61 -17.98
CA PRO A 551 7.47 -16.02 -17.98
C PRO A 551 6.15 -16.25 -17.23
N GLY A 552 5.92 -15.54 -16.13
CA GLY A 552 4.65 -15.56 -15.39
C GLY A 552 3.49 -14.97 -16.19
N GLN A 553 3.69 -13.81 -16.82
CA GLN A 553 2.72 -13.19 -17.73
C GLN A 553 2.30 -14.15 -18.86
N ILE A 554 3.25 -14.82 -19.51
CA ILE A 554 2.97 -15.80 -20.58
C ILE A 554 2.18 -17.00 -20.03
N ALA A 555 2.63 -17.58 -18.92
CA ALA A 555 1.99 -18.75 -18.31
C ALA A 555 0.55 -18.46 -17.85
N ALA A 556 0.32 -17.29 -17.24
CA ALA A 556 -0.99 -16.86 -16.78
C ALA A 556 -1.94 -16.49 -17.94
N ASN A 557 -1.43 -15.85 -18.99
CA ASN A 557 -2.20 -15.54 -20.20
C ASN A 557 -2.60 -16.83 -20.97
N HIS A 558 -1.74 -17.85 -21.00
CA HIS A 558 -2.10 -19.18 -21.52
C HIS A 558 -3.08 -19.94 -20.61
N GLY A 559 -3.23 -19.54 -19.34
CA GLY A 559 -4.21 -20.04 -18.39
C GLY A 559 -5.54 -19.28 -18.37
N SER A 560 -5.84 -18.49 -19.40
CA SER A 560 -7.08 -17.72 -19.56
C SER A 560 -7.39 -16.72 -18.43
N LEU A 561 -6.35 -16.22 -17.72
CA LEU A 561 -6.51 -15.29 -16.60
C LEU A 561 -7.36 -14.05 -16.93
N VAL A 562 -7.30 -13.55 -18.16
CA VAL A 562 -8.10 -12.40 -18.61
C VAL A 562 -9.60 -12.67 -18.47
N SER A 563 -10.12 -13.76 -19.07
CA SER A 563 -11.55 -14.11 -18.97
C SER A 563 -11.96 -14.37 -17.52
N ILE A 564 -11.17 -15.15 -16.77
CA ILE A 564 -11.47 -15.52 -15.37
C ILE A 564 -11.60 -14.29 -14.46
N CYS A 565 -10.77 -13.25 -14.66
CA CYS A 565 -10.89 -11.98 -13.95
C CYS A 565 -12.09 -11.15 -14.44
N LEU A 566 -12.29 -11.06 -15.76
CA LEU A 566 -13.37 -10.25 -16.36
C LEU A 566 -14.79 -10.78 -16.06
N GLU A 567 -14.93 -12.08 -15.82
CA GLU A 567 -16.17 -12.73 -15.37
C GLU A 567 -16.54 -12.35 -13.92
N GLN A 568 -15.56 -11.95 -13.10
CA GLN A 568 -15.73 -11.71 -11.65
C GLN A 568 -15.67 -10.24 -11.24
N LEU A 569 -15.51 -9.31 -12.18
CA LEU A 569 -15.53 -7.86 -11.88
C LEU A 569 -16.85 -7.38 -11.25
N GLY A 570 -17.94 -8.16 -11.35
CA GLY A 570 -19.23 -7.88 -10.71
C GLY A 570 -19.43 -8.46 -9.30
N ASP A 571 -18.41 -9.07 -8.68
CA ASP A 571 -18.53 -9.63 -7.32
C ASP A 571 -18.82 -8.53 -6.28
N LEU A 572 -19.61 -8.83 -5.25
CA LEU A 572 -19.99 -7.90 -4.19
C LEU A 572 -18.79 -7.42 -3.36
N ASN A 573 -17.75 -8.24 -3.22
CA ASN A 573 -16.56 -7.91 -2.44
C ASN A 573 -15.67 -6.89 -3.17
N ALA A 574 -15.58 -5.67 -2.63
CA ALA A 574 -14.78 -4.59 -3.22
C ALA A 574 -13.28 -4.90 -3.27
N LEU A 575 -12.74 -5.61 -2.27
CA LEU A 575 -11.32 -5.99 -2.26
C LEU A 575 -11.01 -7.00 -3.37
N LEU A 576 -11.96 -7.88 -3.70
CA LEU A 576 -11.84 -8.75 -4.88
C LEU A 576 -11.84 -7.93 -6.17
N ARG A 577 -12.79 -6.99 -6.35
CA ARG A 577 -12.84 -6.13 -7.55
C ARG A 577 -11.54 -5.35 -7.74
N GLN A 578 -11.01 -4.74 -6.67
CA GLN A 578 -9.71 -4.07 -6.66
C GLN A 578 -8.58 -5.00 -7.14
N TRP A 579 -8.47 -6.21 -6.59
CA TRP A 579 -7.39 -7.13 -6.93
C TRP A 579 -7.54 -7.81 -8.29
N LEU A 580 -8.75 -7.98 -8.82
CA LEU A 580 -8.96 -8.38 -10.20
C LEU A 580 -8.44 -7.30 -11.17
N CYS A 581 -8.73 -6.02 -10.91
CA CYS A 581 -8.17 -4.90 -11.68
C CYS A 581 -6.65 -4.84 -11.62
N LEU A 582 -6.04 -4.92 -10.43
CA LEU A 582 -4.58 -4.91 -10.27
C LEU A 582 -3.89 -6.15 -10.88
N CYS A 583 -4.54 -7.31 -10.85
CA CYS A 583 -4.05 -8.53 -11.49
C CYS A 583 -4.03 -8.39 -13.03
N LEU A 584 -5.12 -7.87 -13.62
CA LEU A 584 -5.18 -7.55 -15.05
C LEU A 584 -4.13 -6.51 -15.45
N ALA A 585 -3.99 -5.43 -14.66
CA ALA A 585 -3.02 -4.37 -14.89
C ALA A 585 -1.58 -4.88 -15.03
N ARG A 586 -1.14 -5.70 -14.07
CA ARG A 586 0.21 -6.29 -14.06
C ARG A 586 0.39 -7.38 -15.13
N LEU A 587 -0.68 -8.09 -15.51
CA LEU A 587 -0.64 -9.10 -16.57
C LEU A 587 -0.31 -8.50 -17.93
N TRP A 588 -0.91 -7.35 -18.30
CA TRP A 588 -0.62 -6.68 -19.57
C TRP A 588 0.49 -5.62 -19.50
N HIS A 589 0.99 -5.25 -18.32
CA HIS A 589 2.10 -4.30 -18.21
C HIS A 589 3.29 -4.72 -19.09
N ASN A 590 3.64 -3.88 -20.07
CA ASN A 590 4.67 -4.11 -21.09
C ASN A 590 4.49 -5.42 -21.90
N TYR A 591 3.25 -5.91 -22.08
CA TYR A 591 2.94 -7.18 -22.75
C TYR A 591 1.73 -7.13 -23.71
N ASP A 592 2.01 -6.77 -24.96
CA ASP A 592 1.02 -6.63 -26.04
C ASP A 592 0.10 -7.84 -26.22
N LYS A 593 0.60 -9.09 -26.04
CA LYS A 593 -0.23 -10.29 -26.27
C LYS A 593 -1.35 -10.43 -25.23
N ALA A 594 -1.14 -9.95 -24.01
CA ALA A 594 -2.19 -9.87 -23.00
C ALA A 594 -3.10 -8.66 -23.23
N ARG A 595 -2.56 -7.49 -23.62
CA ARG A 595 -3.36 -6.32 -24.05
C ARG A 595 -4.34 -6.69 -25.16
N TRP A 596 -3.86 -7.32 -26.24
CA TRP A 596 -4.69 -7.78 -27.36
C TRP A 596 -5.64 -8.92 -26.98
N CYS A 597 -5.40 -9.64 -25.88
CA CYS A 597 -6.40 -10.52 -25.28
C CYS A 597 -7.53 -9.69 -24.64
N GLY A 598 -7.18 -8.71 -23.79
CA GLY A 598 -8.13 -7.76 -23.22
C GLY A 598 -8.90 -6.91 -24.24
N VAL A 599 -8.35 -6.65 -25.44
CA VAL A 599 -9.12 -6.04 -26.55
C VAL A 599 -10.24 -6.98 -27.03
N ARG A 600 -9.95 -8.27 -27.26
CA ARG A 600 -10.95 -9.25 -27.72
C ARG A 600 -12.01 -9.55 -26.67
N ASP A 601 -11.61 -9.61 -25.40
CA ASP A 601 -12.48 -9.96 -24.28
C ASP A 601 -13.24 -8.73 -23.72
N ILE A 602 -13.10 -7.58 -24.39
CA ILE A 602 -13.71 -6.27 -24.10
C ILE A 602 -13.41 -5.77 -22.67
N ALA A 603 -12.15 -5.94 -22.24
CA ALA A 603 -11.69 -5.60 -20.89
C ALA A 603 -11.85 -4.11 -20.55
N HIS A 604 -11.58 -3.23 -21.51
CA HIS A 604 -11.58 -1.78 -21.27
C HIS A 604 -13.00 -1.24 -21.02
N GLU A 605 -14.01 -1.67 -21.79
CA GLU A 605 -15.41 -1.28 -21.52
C GLU A 605 -15.92 -1.85 -20.19
N LYS A 606 -15.56 -3.10 -19.85
CA LYS A 606 -15.87 -3.68 -18.54
C LYS A 606 -15.26 -2.87 -17.39
N LEU A 607 -14.01 -2.44 -17.52
CA LEU A 607 -13.32 -1.58 -16.54
C LEU A 607 -13.95 -0.18 -16.42
N PHE A 608 -14.55 0.37 -17.48
CA PHE A 608 -15.25 1.66 -17.41
C PHE A 608 -16.41 1.63 -16.39
N THR A 609 -17.08 0.49 -16.18
CA THR A 609 -18.14 0.38 -15.16
C THR A 609 -17.61 0.63 -13.74
N LEU A 610 -16.37 0.23 -13.46
CA LEU A 610 -15.71 0.39 -12.16
C LEU A 610 -15.14 1.80 -11.93
N LEU A 611 -15.18 2.69 -12.93
CA LEU A 611 -14.85 4.11 -12.74
C LEU A 611 -15.94 4.88 -11.95
N GLN A 612 -17.06 4.24 -11.64
CA GLN A 612 -18.13 4.76 -10.76
C GLN A 612 -18.42 3.78 -9.60
N ASP A 613 -17.47 2.91 -9.25
CA ASP A 613 -17.59 2.03 -8.08
C ASP A 613 -17.71 2.87 -6.78
N PRO A 614 -18.61 2.52 -5.83
CA PRO A 614 -18.71 3.23 -4.56
C PRO A 614 -17.42 3.24 -3.74
N VAL A 615 -16.48 2.31 -3.95
CA VAL A 615 -15.22 2.22 -3.21
C VAL A 615 -14.08 2.90 -3.99
N PRO A 616 -13.47 3.99 -3.49
CA PRO A 616 -12.42 4.71 -4.20
C PRO A 616 -11.20 3.87 -4.56
N GLU A 617 -10.85 2.87 -3.74
CA GLU A 617 -9.75 1.93 -3.99
C GLU A 617 -10.01 1.06 -5.24
N VAL A 618 -11.27 0.72 -5.54
CA VAL A 618 -11.64 0.01 -6.77
C VAL A 618 -11.57 0.95 -7.98
N ARG A 619 -12.02 2.21 -7.82
CA ARG A 619 -11.89 3.23 -8.88
C ARG A 619 -10.43 3.48 -9.24
N ALA A 620 -9.56 3.66 -8.24
CA ALA A 620 -8.12 3.81 -8.42
C ALA A 620 -7.49 2.60 -9.13
N ALA A 621 -7.87 1.36 -8.75
CA ALA A 621 -7.39 0.15 -9.43
C ALA A 621 -7.88 0.03 -10.88
N SER A 622 -9.09 0.47 -11.21
CA SER A 622 -9.57 0.53 -12.60
C SER A 622 -8.79 1.58 -13.42
N VAL A 623 -8.55 2.77 -12.86
CA VAL A 623 -7.73 3.82 -13.51
C VAL A 623 -6.30 3.33 -13.75
N TYR A 624 -5.69 2.65 -12.78
CA TYR A 624 -4.35 2.04 -12.93
C TYR A 624 -4.34 0.93 -14.00
N ALA A 625 -5.37 0.07 -14.04
CA ALA A 625 -5.51 -0.97 -15.07
C ALA A 625 -5.65 -0.38 -16.48
N LEU A 626 -6.41 0.71 -16.64
CA LEU A 626 -6.57 1.43 -17.90
C LEU A 626 -5.30 2.20 -18.31
N GLY A 627 -4.59 2.82 -17.36
CA GLY A 627 -3.30 3.49 -17.61
C GLY A 627 -2.20 2.52 -18.06
N THR A 628 -2.10 1.36 -17.41
CA THR A 628 -1.17 0.29 -17.81
C THR A 628 -1.56 -0.34 -19.17
N PHE A 629 -2.84 -0.35 -19.53
CA PHE A 629 -3.31 -0.80 -20.84
C PHE A 629 -2.84 0.12 -21.99
N ILE A 630 -2.75 1.43 -21.75
CA ILE A 630 -2.18 2.40 -22.71
C ILE A 630 -0.67 2.17 -22.88
N ASN A 631 0.08 2.03 -21.77
CA ASN A 631 1.53 1.81 -21.82
C ASN A 631 1.95 0.45 -22.41
N SER A 632 1.05 -0.54 -22.45
CA SER A 632 1.35 -1.92 -22.87
C SER A 632 1.60 -2.15 -24.37
N VAL A 633 1.90 -1.10 -25.15
CA VAL A 633 2.00 -1.13 -26.61
C VAL A 633 3.46 -0.99 -27.06
N THR A 634 4.05 -2.07 -27.58
CA THR A 634 5.37 -2.03 -28.24
C THR A 634 5.29 -1.71 -29.73
N THR A 635 4.16 -2.02 -30.40
CA THR A 635 3.93 -1.63 -31.81
C THR A 635 2.67 -0.76 -31.96
N ARG A 636 2.87 0.52 -32.30
CA ARG A 636 1.78 1.50 -32.46
C ARG A 636 1.07 1.29 -33.80
N SER A 637 -0.20 0.89 -33.76
CA SER A 637 -1.09 0.83 -34.92
C SER A 637 -2.24 1.80 -34.77
N GLU A 638 -2.88 2.21 -35.87
CA GLU A 638 -4.05 3.10 -35.83
C GLU A 638 -5.16 2.55 -34.92
N HIS A 639 -5.44 1.25 -34.99
CA HIS A 639 -6.40 0.58 -34.11
C HIS A 639 -5.99 0.65 -32.62
N ALA A 640 -4.70 0.49 -32.30
CA ALA A 640 -4.21 0.66 -30.93
C ALA A 640 -4.39 2.10 -30.43
N ASN A 641 -4.04 3.09 -31.27
CA ASN A 641 -4.14 4.51 -30.95
C ASN A 641 -5.59 4.94 -30.71
N ASN A 642 -6.53 4.44 -31.51
CA ASN A 642 -7.96 4.74 -31.37
C ASN A 642 -8.52 4.20 -30.04
N ILE A 643 -8.10 3.01 -29.59
CA ILE A 643 -8.49 2.47 -28.28
C ILE A 643 -7.90 3.32 -27.15
N ASP A 644 -6.63 3.72 -27.22
CA ASP A 644 -6.00 4.55 -26.19
C ASP A 644 -6.66 5.94 -26.07
N GLN A 645 -7.07 6.54 -27.20
CA GLN A 645 -7.85 7.78 -27.23
C GLN A 645 -9.22 7.62 -26.57
N ILE A 646 -9.93 6.51 -26.80
CA ILE A 646 -11.21 6.21 -26.14
C ILE A 646 -11.01 6.08 -24.63
N ILE A 647 -10.00 5.30 -24.19
CA ILE A 647 -9.70 5.10 -22.78
C ILE A 647 -9.36 6.43 -22.09
N ALA A 648 -8.44 7.22 -22.66
CA ALA A 648 -8.01 8.50 -22.09
C ALA A 648 -9.15 9.52 -22.04
N MET A 649 -10.01 9.54 -23.05
CA MET A 649 -11.20 10.40 -23.10
C MET A 649 -12.23 9.97 -22.05
N THR A 650 -12.48 8.68 -21.85
CA THR A 650 -13.36 8.21 -20.76
C THR A 650 -12.80 8.57 -19.39
N LEU A 651 -11.51 8.31 -19.16
CA LEU A 651 -10.82 8.65 -17.90
C LEU A 651 -10.96 10.14 -17.55
N ILE A 652 -10.64 11.06 -18.47
CA ILE A 652 -10.68 12.49 -18.16
C ILE A 652 -12.12 13.00 -17.91
N ASN A 653 -13.13 12.50 -18.63
CA ASN A 653 -14.51 12.95 -18.43
C ASN A 653 -15.14 12.41 -17.14
N THR A 654 -14.76 11.19 -16.72
CA THR A 654 -15.37 10.52 -15.57
C THR A 654 -14.65 10.83 -14.25
N VAL A 655 -13.31 10.99 -14.26
CA VAL A 655 -12.49 10.95 -13.04
C VAL A 655 -11.91 12.30 -12.61
N SER A 656 -11.85 13.31 -13.50
CA SER A 656 -11.21 14.61 -13.19
C SER A 656 -11.82 15.34 -11.98
N TYR A 657 -13.09 15.06 -11.66
CA TYR A 657 -13.81 15.64 -10.52
C TYR A 657 -14.17 14.59 -9.45
N ASP A 658 -13.45 13.46 -9.39
CA ASP A 658 -13.58 12.50 -8.29
C ASP A 658 -13.22 13.19 -6.96
N MET A 659 -14.02 13.01 -5.91
CA MET A 659 -13.74 13.65 -4.62
C MET A 659 -12.51 13.04 -3.94
N CYS A 660 -12.19 11.77 -4.22
CA CYS A 660 -11.03 11.10 -3.64
C CYS A 660 -9.71 11.52 -4.32
N PRO A 661 -8.72 12.10 -3.60
CA PRO A 661 -7.45 12.52 -4.18
C PRO A 661 -6.56 11.33 -4.58
N LEU A 662 -6.82 10.11 -4.09
CA LEU A 662 -6.13 8.90 -4.53
C LEU A 662 -6.44 8.59 -6.00
N VAL A 663 -7.72 8.62 -6.38
CA VAL A 663 -8.16 8.32 -7.76
C VAL A 663 -7.65 9.38 -8.74
N ARG A 664 -7.61 10.65 -8.33
CA ARG A 664 -7.00 11.75 -9.12
C ARG A 664 -5.47 11.65 -9.26
N LYS A 665 -4.73 11.07 -8.29
CA LYS A 665 -3.29 10.75 -8.47
C LYS A 665 -3.11 9.69 -9.56
N GLU A 666 -3.88 8.60 -9.51
CA GLU A 666 -3.83 7.56 -10.54
C GLU A 666 -4.23 8.10 -11.93
N LEU A 667 -5.17 9.04 -12.00
CA LEU A 667 -5.56 9.69 -13.27
C LEU A 667 -4.37 10.39 -13.94
N VAL A 668 -3.55 11.12 -13.19
CA VAL A 668 -2.34 11.77 -13.72
C VAL A 668 -1.31 10.71 -14.16
N VAL A 669 -1.10 9.66 -13.36
CA VAL A 669 -0.16 8.55 -13.66
C VAL A 669 -0.60 7.73 -14.87
N ALA A 670 -1.90 7.62 -15.14
CA ALA A 670 -2.45 7.00 -16.34
C ALA A 670 -2.31 7.90 -17.58
N LEU A 671 -2.65 9.18 -17.46
CA LEU A 671 -2.63 10.13 -18.59
C LEU A 671 -1.22 10.52 -19.03
N GLN A 672 -0.20 10.40 -18.19
CA GLN A 672 1.19 10.67 -18.60
C GLN A 672 1.64 9.81 -19.79
N TRP A 673 1.11 8.57 -19.92
CA TRP A 673 1.46 7.68 -21.03
C TRP A 673 0.91 8.19 -22.36
N MET A 674 -0.28 8.82 -22.36
CA MET A 674 -0.77 9.52 -23.56
C MET A 674 0.13 10.69 -23.93
N VAL A 675 0.65 11.43 -22.95
CA VAL A 675 1.58 12.53 -23.18
C VAL A 675 2.90 12.00 -23.77
N LEU A 676 3.51 10.98 -23.16
CA LEU A 676 4.77 10.36 -23.60
C LEU A 676 4.68 9.63 -24.95
N HIS A 677 3.54 9.01 -25.29
CA HIS A 677 3.37 8.35 -26.59
C HIS A 677 2.97 9.29 -27.73
N PHE A 678 2.56 10.53 -27.43
CA PHE A 678 2.10 11.51 -28.43
C PHE A 678 2.70 12.92 -28.23
N GLU A 679 3.93 13.01 -27.69
CA GLU A 679 4.59 14.27 -27.29
C GLU A 679 4.46 15.39 -28.33
N ASN A 680 4.80 15.13 -29.60
CA ASN A 680 4.71 16.10 -30.70
C ASN A 680 3.30 16.71 -30.85
N SER A 681 2.23 15.96 -30.57
CA SER A 681 0.85 16.46 -30.60
C SER A 681 0.57 17.41 -29.43
N PHE A 682 1.09 17.12 -28.24
CA PHE A 682 0.95 17.99 -27.06
C PHE A 682 1.85 19.23 -27.14
N VAL A 683 3.08 19.11 -27.66
CA VAL A 683 3.98 20.25 -27.93
C VAL A 683 3.34 21.24 -28.92
N THR A 684 2.73 20.72 -30.01
CA THR A 684 2.01 21.55 -30.99
C THR A 684 0.83 22.31 -30.37
N LEU A 685 0.07 21.66 -29.48
CA LEU A 685 -1.05 22.30 -28.76
C LEU A 685 -0.58 23.32 -27.72
N ALA A 686 0.51 23.04 -26.99
CA ALA A 686 1.08 23.95 -26.02
C ALA A 686 1.69 25.20 -26.69
N LEU A 687 2.33 25.07 -27.87
CA LEU A 687 2.74 26.19 -28.72
C LEU A 687 1.56 27.06 -29.15
N ALA A 688 0.44 26.44 -29.57
CA ALA A 688 -0.76 27.17 -29.95
C ALA A 688 -1.39 27.91 -28.75
N GLU A 689 -1.41 27.31 -27.56
CA GLU A 689 -1.87 27.97 -26.34
C GLU A 689 -0.96 29.14 -25.94
N GLU A 690 0.37 28.97 -25.99
CA GLU A 690 1.30 30.04 -25.61
C GLU A 690 1.22 31.23 -26.57
N ASN A 691 1.06 30.99 -27.87
CA ASN A 691 0.87 32.06 -28.85
C ASN A 691 -0.47 32.77 -28.66
N SER A 692 -1.57 32.04 -28.45
CA SER A 692 -2.88 32.65 -28.14
C SER A 692 -2.84 33.48 -26.84
N ARG A 693 -2.08 33.05 -25.82
CA ARG A 693 -1.83 33.85 -24.61
C ARG A 693 -1.03 35.12 -24.89
N LYS A 694 -0.07 35.10 -25.83
CA LYS A 694 0.68 36.31 -26.25
C LYS A 694 -0.23 37.30 -26.97
N ASP A 695 -1.09 36.85 -27.87
CA ASP A 695 -2.03 37.71 -28.59
C ASP A 695 -2.99 38.45 -27.64
N LEU A 696 -3.55 37.74 -26.64
CA LEU A 696 -4.38 38.31 -25.57
C LEU A 696 -3.64 39.35 -24.70
N VAL A 697 -2.31 39.22 -24.56
CA VAL A 697 -1.46 40.19 -23.84
C VAL A 697 -1.15 41.41 -24.71
N VAL A 698 -1.05 41.26 -26.03
CA VAL A 698 -0.84 42.37 -26.97
C VAL A 698 -2.06 43.28 -27.06
N GLU A 699 -3.29 42.73 -27.09
CA GLU A 699 -4.50 43.56 -27.06
C GLU A 699 -4.67 44.34 -25.73
N THR A 700 -4.14 43.83 -24.62
CA THR A 700 -4.30 44.45 -23.29
C THR A 700 -3.17 45.41 -22.87
N LEU A 701 -2.11 45.56 -23.67
CA LEU A 701 -0.94 46.42 -23.37
C LEU A 701 -0.69 47.53 -24.41
N SER A 702 -1.76 48.16 -24.93
CA SER A 702 -1.68 49.38 -25.74
C SER A 702 -2.10 50.63 -24.94
N PRO A 703 -1.18 51.31 -24.21
CA PRO A 703 -1.53 52.48 -23.40
C PRO A 703 -1.75 53.74 -24.25
N PHE A 704 -2.85 54.46 -23.99
CA PHE A 704 -3.05 55.81 -24.53
C PHE A 704 -2.03 56.81 -23.97
N SER A 705 -1.33 57.51 -24.85
CA SER A 705 -0.64 58.78 -24.60
C SER A 705 -0.51 59.53 -25.93
N GLY A 706 -0.65 60.86 -25.94
CA GLY A 706 -0.89 61.58 -27.20
C GLY A 706 -0.53 63.06 -27.21
N MET A 707 -1.09 63.78 -28.19
CA MET A 707 -0.75 65.17 -28.61
C MET A 707 0.63 65.26 -29.29
N ARG A 708 0.86 66.08 -30.34
CA ARG A 708 0.11 67.14 -31.04
C ARG A 708 0.68 67.24 -32.47
N ARG A 709 -0.07 67.48 -33.56
CA ARG A 709 -0.38 68.78 -34.26
C ARG A 709 -0.54 68.36 -35.76
N ILE A 710 -1.37 68.91 -36.66
CA ILE A 710 -1.80 70.29 -36.99
C ILE A 710 -3.20 70.26 -37.68
N SER A 711 -3.84 71.43 -37.83
CA SER A 711 -5.18 71.68 -38.43
C SER A 711 -5.27 71.49 -39.96
N SER A 712 -6.46 71.23 -40.54
CA SER A 712 -7.33 72.32 -41.06
C SER A 712 -8.79 71.92 -41.38
N ARG A 713 -9.74 72.84 -41.10
CA ARG A 713 -11.00 73.23 -41.80
C ARG A 713 -11.97 72.16 -42.39
N ASP A 714 -13.30 72.35 -42.40
CA ASP A 714 -14.17 73.45 -41.95
C ASP A 714 -15.64 72.98 -41.79
N ARG A 715 -16.42 73.58 -40.85
CA ARG A 715 -17.91 73.77 -40.87
C ARG A 715 -18.83 72.50 -40.81
N LEU A 716 -20.07 72.52 -40.30
CA LEU A 716 -20.86 73.51 -39.50
C LEU A 716 -22.03 72.82 -38.75
N LYS A 717 -22.36 73.31 -37.54
CA LYS A 717 -23.66 73.32 -36.83
C LYS A 717 -24.56 72.06 -36.71
N MET A 718 -24.66 71.57 -35.48
CA MET A 718 -25.89 71.38 -34.67
C MET A 718 -27.24 71.89 -35.26
N LEU A 719 -28.32 71.12 -35.11
CA LEU A 719 -29.51 71.44 -34.28
C LEU A 719 -30.64 70.39 -34.36
N SER A 720 -31.40 70.24 -33.28
CA SER A 720 -32.82 69.83 -33.26
C SER A 720 -33.67 71.08 -32.96
N PRO A 721 -34.96 71.18 -33.33
CA PRO A 721 -36.02 70.58 -32.51
C PRO A 721 -37.35 70.19 -33.23
N ASN A 722 -38.27 69.62 -32.44
CA ASN A 722 -39.75 69.59 -32.52
C ASN A 722 -40.49 70.14 -33.76
N ASN A 723 -41.53 69.41 -34.20
CA ASN A 723 -42.91 69.82 -33.83
C ASN A 723 -43.97 68.71 -33.92
N THR A 724 -45.08 68.91 -33.20
CA THR A 724 -46.31 68.07 -33.20
C THR A 724 -47.32 68.56 -34.25
N TYR A 725 -48.15 67.65 -34.80
CA TYR A 725 -49.61 67.58 -34.55
C TYR A 725 -50.30 66.43 -35.33
N ASN A 726 -51.51 66.05 -34.85
CA ASN A 726 -52.46 65.09 -35.43
C ASN A 726 -53.26 65.73 -36.62
N PRO A 727 -54.12 65.04 -37.42
CA PRO A 727 -55.09 64.00 -36.97
C PRO A 727 -55.46 62.81 -37.91
N GLU A 728 -56.15 61.84 -37.28
CA GLU A 728 -57.30 61.01 -37.73
C GLU A 728 -57.26 60.03 -38.96
N SER A 729 -57.75 58.82 -38.68
CA SER A 729 -58.46 57.78 -39.48
C SER A 729 -58.57 57.89 -41.02
N THR A 730 -58.56 56.79 -41.80
CA THR A 730 -59.42 55.58 -41.61
C THR A 730 -58.91 54.33 -42.37
N GLU A 731 -59.16 53.15 -41.79
CA GLU A 731 -59.16 51.74 -42.29
C GLU A 731 -58.45 51.26 -43.59
N GLY A 732 -57.77 50.09 -43.47
CA GLY A 732 -57.44 49.15 -44.56
C GLY A 732 -56.08 49.38 -45.25
N PHE A 733 -55.21 48.39 -45.49
CA PHE A 733 -55.17 46.95 -45.19
C PHE A 733 -53.75 46.57 -44.73
N GLY A 734 -53.60 45.55 -43.88
CA GLY A 734 -52.29 45.01 -43.47
C GLY A 734 -52.32 43.49 -43.30
N GLN A 735 -51.27 42.81 -43.76
CA GLN A 735 -51.14 41.35 -43.64
C GLN A 735 -50.44 40.97 -42.34
N ASP A 736 -51.00 40.01 -41.61
CA ASP A 736 -50.29 39.29 -40.55
C ASP A 736 -50.71 37.81 -40.55
N ARG A 737 -49.76 36.88 -40.45
CA ARG A 737 -50.02 35.43 -40.69
C ARG A 737 -49.65 34.52 -39.52
N ILE A 738 -50.71 34.19 -38.76
CA ILE A 738 -50.99 32.85 -38.20
C ILE A 738 -49.96 32.32 -37.19
N LYS A 739 -50.32 32.42 -35.90
CA LYS A 739 -49.83 31.49 -34.86
C LYS A 739 -50.43 30.09 -35.07
N ARG A 740 -49.68 29.04 -34.73
CA ARG A 740 -50.25 27.70 -34.46
C ARG A 740 -49.48 27.04 -33.31
N VAL A 741 -50.19 26.35 -32.42
CA VAL A 741 -49.65 25.66 -31.24
C VAL A 741 -49.60 24.16 -31.48
N SER A 742 -48.57 23.47 -30.99
CA SER A 742 -48.59 22.03 -30.64
C SER A 742 -47.39 21.67 -29.77
N SER A 743 -47.47 20.51 -29.13
CA SER A 743 -46.67 20.14 -27.95
C SER A 743 -45.50 19.19 -28.22
N SER A 744 -44.73 18.93 -27.15
CA SER A 744 -44.06 17.68 -26.76
C SER A 744 -42.51 17.63 -26.82
N SER A 745 -42.00 17.27 -25.64
CA SER A 745 -40.77 16.54 -25.31
C SER A 745 -39.76 16.14 -26.40
N SER A 746 -38.51 16.56 -26.20
CA SER A 746 -37.32 15.68 -26.28
C SER A 746 -36.18 16.27 -25.44
N ILE A 747 -35.35 15.41 -24.83
CA ILE A 747 -34.28 15.79 -23.88
C ILE A 747 -32.96 15.17 -24.34
N SER A 748 -31.91 15.97 -24.53
CA SER A 748 -30.51 15.51 -24.38
C SER A 748 -29.48 16.66 -24.39
N SER A 749 -28.71 16.73 -23.29
CA SER A 749 -27.28 17.09 -23.21
C SER A 749 -26.67 18.07 -24.24
N LEU A 750 -26.61 19.37 -23.90
CA LEU A 750 -25.54 20.27 -24.34
C LEU A 750 -25.08 21.19 -23.20
N GLY A 751 -24.18 20.67 -22.35
CA GLY A 751 -23.44 21.50 -21.40
C GLY A 751 -22.25 22.14 -22.10
N HIS A 752 -22.40 23.39 -22.57
CA HIS A 752 -21.33 24.17 -23.18
C HIS A 752 -20.84 25.29 -22.26
N SER A 753 -19.58 25.23 -21.87
CA SER A 753 -18.82 26.39 -21.40
C SER A 753 -18.67 27.38 -22.57
N SER A 754 -19.34 28.53 -22.48
CA SER A 754 -19.35 29.54 -23.54
C SER A 754 -18.08 30.41 -23.53
N LEU A 755 -17.17 30.15 -24.46
CA LEU A 755 -16.14 31.10 -24.89
C LEU A 755 -16.24 31.33 -26.41
N GLY A 756 -15.87 32.53 -26.84
CA GLY A 756 -16.25 33.09 -28.14
C GLY A 756 -15.53 32.53 -29.37
N ASN A 757 -16.01 32.96 -30.54
CA ASN A 757 -15.49 32.55 -31.85
C ASN A 757 -14.02 32.94 -32.05
N LEU A 758 -13.19 31.97 -32.47
CA LEU A 758 -11.91 32.17 -33.15
C LEU A 758 -11.84 31.28 -34.41
N PRO A 759 -11.15 31.70 -35.49
CA PRO A 759 -11.34 31.11 -36.81
C PRO A 759 -10.45 29.90 -37.13
N SER A 760 -11.09 28.87 -37.68
CA SER A 760 -10.55 27.95 -38.70
C SER A 760 -9.17 27.30 -38.48
N LEU A 761 -8.92 26.72 -37.30
CA LEU A 761 -8.29 25.38 -37.26
C LEU A 761 -9.37 24.33 -36.96
N SER A 762 -9.16 23.09 -37.41
CA SER A 762 -10.19 22.05 -37.41
C SER A 762 -10.46 21.47 -36.01
N TYR A 763 -11.49 21.99 -35.35
CA TYR A 763 -12.38 21.32 -34.38
C TYR A 763 -11.79 20.19 -33.51
N GLY A 764 -11.52 20.50 -32.24
CA GLY A 764 -11.82 19.60 -31.12
C GLY A 764 -11.09 18.25 -31.07
N SER A 765 -9.77 18.22 -31.27
CA SER A 765 -8.98 16.99 -31.10
C SER A 765 -9.05 16.43 -29.67
N VAL A 766 -8.91 15.09 -29.55
CA VAL A 766 -8.88 14.40 -28.24
C VAL A 766 -7.75 14.96 -27.36
N TYR A 767 -6.57 15.17 -27.95
CA TYR A 767 -5.41 15.73 -27.26
C TYR A 767 -5.65 17.12 -26.66
N MET A 768 -6.47 17.97 -27.29
CA MET A 768 -6.81 19.30 -26.75
C MET A 768 -7.66 19.19 -25.47
N LYS A 769 -8.59 18.22 -25.41
CA LYS A 769 -9.36 17.95 -24.18
C LYS A 769 -8.48 17.36 -23.08
N LEU A 770 -7.57 16.45 -23.42
CA LEU A 770 -6.61 15.89 -22.47
C LEU A 770 -5.67 16.98 -21.90
N TRP A 771 -5.18 17.87 -22.76
CA TRP A 771 -4.32 18.99 -22.35
C TRP A 771 -5.05 19.97 -21.43
N HIS A 772 -6.28 20.38 -21.76
CA HIS A 772 -7.09 21.21 -20.86
C HIS A 772 -7.43 20.51 -19.53
N GLY A 773 -7.67 19.20 -19.55
CA GLY A 773 -7.88 18.39 -18.34
C GLY A 773 -6.66 18.42 -17.40
N LEU A 774 -5.46 18.19 -17.95
CA LEU A 774 -4.20 18.30 -17.20
C LEU A 774 -3.94 19.74 -16.72
N CYS A 775 -4.17 20.76 -17.55
CA CYS A 775 -4.07 22.16 -17.13
C CYS A 775 -5.11 22.57 -16.07
N SER A 776 -6.22 21.83 -15.93
CA SER A 776 -7.14 21.95 -14.80
C SER A 776 -6.53 21.33 -13.54
N LEU A 777 -6.03 20.10 -13.64
CA LEU A 777 -5.37 19.36 -12.54
C LEU A 777 -4.08 20.04 -12.04
N ASP A 778 -3.40 20.86 -12.85
CA ASP A 778 -2.32 21.76 -12.40
C ASP A 778 -2.75 22.74 -11.28
N ASN A 779 -4.05 22.96 -11.12
CA ASN A 779 -4.68 23.83 -10.13
C ASN A 779 -5.45 23.04 -9.06
N ASP A 780 -5.27 21.72 -8.98
CA ASP A 780 -6.04 20.85 -8.08
C ASP A 780 -5.94 21.30 -6.59
N PRO A 781 -7.06 21.31 -5.83
CA PRO A 781 -7.07 21.70 -4.42
C PRO A 781 -6.18 20.85 -3.49
N HIS A 782 -5.84 19.63 -3.88
CA HIS A 782 -4.92 18.76 -3.16
C HIS A 782 -3.49 18.91 -3.72
N PRO A 783 -2.52 19.46 -2.95
CA PRO A 783 -1.24 19.93 -3.49
C PRO A 783 -0.40 18.85 -4.18
N VAL A 784 -0.49 17.59 -3.73
CA VAL A 784 0.21 16.47 -4.38
C VAL A 784 -0.32 16.19 -5.80
N VAL A 785 -1.64 16.30 -6.03
CA VAL A 785 -2.24 16.09 -7.37
C VAL A 785 -1.78 17.20 -8.31
N ALA A 786 -1.87 18.45 -7.86
CA ALA A 786 -1.35 19.61 -8.60
C ALA A 786 0.14 19.48 -8.92
N THR A 787 0.96 19.06 -7.96
CA THR A 787 2.41 18.85 -8.17
C THR A 787 2.70 17.72 -9.16
N MET A 788 1.91 16.64 -9.15
CA MET A 788 2.06 15.54 -10.12
C MET A 788 1.64 16.00 -11.54
N SER A 789 0.50 16.66 -11.68
CA SER A 789 0.06 17.21 -12.97
C SER A 789 1.08 18.20 -13.54
N GLN A 790 1.58 19.12 -12.68
CA GLN A 790 2.58 20.12 -13.07
C GLN A 790 3.89 19.49 -13.56
N LYS A 791 4.30 18.31 -13.06
CA LYS A 791 5.47 17.60 -13.63
C LYS A 791 5.22 17.16 -15.08
N VAL A 792 4.04 16.63 -15.36
CA VAL A 792 3.64 16.17 -16.71
C VAL A 792 3.46 17.35 -17.66
N THR A 793 2.78 18.41 -17.24
CA THR A 793 2.53 19.59 -18.10
C THR A 793 3.77 20.45 -18.27
N ASN A 794 4.63 20.59 -17.26
CA ASN A 794 5.90 21.34 -17.40
C ASN A 794 6.95 20.60 -18.23
N HIS A 795 6.91 19.27 -18.34
CA HIS A 795 7.73 18.53 -19.29
C HIS A 795 7.50 19.02 -20.74
N ILE A 796 6.23 19.05 -21.16
CA ILE A 796 5.84 19.60 -22.47
C ILE A 796 6.17 21.11 -22.58
N ARG A 797 5.88 21.93 -21.56
CA ARG A 797 6.21 23.37 -21.58
C ARG A 797 7.72 23.65 -21.65
N ASN A 798 8.57 22.73 -21.22
CA ASN A 798 10.02 22.88 -21.34
C ASN A 798 10.51 22.44 -22.73
N GLN A 799 9.98 21.35 -23.29
CA GLN A 799 10.19 21.00 -24.72
C GLN A 799 9.78 22.16 -25.65
N VAL A 800 8.64 22.82 -25.37
CA VAL A 800 8.20 24.03 -26.09
C VAL A 800 9.26 25.13 -26.04
N LYS A 801 9.79 25.47 -24.85
CA LYS A 801 10.84 26.49 -24.71
C LYS A 801 12.10 26.14 -25.50
N GLU A 802 12.59 24.90 -25.37
CA GLU A 802 13.76 24.38 -26.09
C GLU A 802 13.56 24.37 -27.62
N SER A 803 12.33 24.10 -28.10
CA SER A 803 11.97 24.22 -29.52
C SER A 803 11.86 25.66 -30.01
N SER A 804 11.59 26.61 -29.11
CA SER A 804 11.38 28.04 -29.42
C SER A 804 12.65 28.89 -29.33
N THR A 805 13.70 28.41 -28.66
CA THR A 805 15.03 29.04 -28.73
C THR A 805 15.65 28.82 -30.11
N PRO A 806 15.98 29.87 -30.88
CA PRO A 806 16.62 29.69 -32.17
C PRO A 806 18.00 29.05 -32.00
N LYS A 807 18.31 28.05 -32.83
CA LYS A 807 19.66 27.50 -32.92
C LYS A 807 20.59 28.52 -33.60
N GLU A 808 21.17 29.42 -32.81
CA GLU A 808 22.24 30.29 -33.31
C GLU A 808 23.41 29.43 -33.84
N VAL A 809 23.88 29.76 -35.04
CA VAL A 809 25.03 29.11 -35.65
C VAL A 809 26.28 29.54 -34.89
N ILE A 810 27.10 28.57 -34.48
CA ILE A 810 28.37 28.85 -33.81
C ILE A 810 29.34 29.50 -34.81
N GLU A 811 29.57 30.80 -34.64
CA GLU A 811 30.80 31.44 -35.12
C GLU A 811 31.43 32.28 -34.01
N THR A 812 32.75 32.44 -34.05
CA THR A 812 33.54 32.58 -32.82
C THR A 812 34.10 33.98 -32.55
N LYS A 813 34.11 34.32 -31.26
CA LYS A 813 35.12 35.11 -30.52
C LYS A 813 35.11 36.66 -30.58
N ILE A 814 35.32 37.21 -29.37
CA ILE A 814 35.96 38.50 -29.01
C ILE A 814 35.09 39.77 -29.09
N SER A 815 34.62 40.17 -27.91
CA SER A 815 34.79 41.46 -27.20
C SER A 815 34.86 42.84 -27.91
N SER A 816 34.52 43.86 -27.10
CA SER A 816 34.80 45.31 -27.24
C SER A 816 33.93 46.18 -28.18
N SER A 817 32.80 46.62 -27.61
CA SER A 817 32.48 48.03 -27.29
C SER A 817 32.53 49.17 -28.34
N LEU A 818 31.48 50.00 -28.25
CA LEU A 818 31.40 51.46 -28.45
C LEU A 818 31.01 52.07 -29.83
N SER A 819 29.88 52.79 -29.75
CA SER A 819 29.55 54.09 -30.39
C SER A 819 29.36 54.25 -31.92
N LEU A 820 28.06 54.25 -32.27
CA LEU A 820 27.35 55.29 -33.06
C LEU A 820 27.47 55.32 -34.61
N PRO A 821 26.48 55.95 -35.31
CA PRO A 821 26.19 55.81 -36.76
C PRO A 821 26.59 57.09 -37.56
N PRO A 822 26.23 57.32 -38.86
CA PRO A 822 25.30 56.55 -39.71
C PRO A 822 25.73 56.31 -41.19
N SER A 823 24.77 55.75 -41.94
CA SER A 823 24.68 55.49 -43.39
C SER A 823 24.85 56.74 -44.29
N PRO A 824 24.74 56.63 -45.64
CA PRO A 824 24.67 55.45 -46.53
C PRO A 824 25.63 55.55 -47.75
N SER A 825 25.56 54.60 -48.70
CA SER A 825 25.22 54.89 -50.13
C SER A 825 25.58 53.79 -51.13
N ASN A 826 24.71 53.62 -52.12
CA ASN A 826 24.90 52.76 -53.29
C ASN A 826 26.09 53.20 -54.17
N ARG A 827 26.83 52.23 -54.74
CA ARG A 827 26.81 52.03 -56.20
C ARG A 827 27.31 50.65 -56.64
N THR A 828 27.03 50.33 -57.90
CA THR A 828 27.06 48.99 -58.47
C THR A 828 28.10 48.85 -59.59
N THR A 829 28.26 47.59 -60.03
CA THR A 829 28.43 47.14 -61.44
C THR A 829 29.78 47.23 -62.19
N TYR A 830 30.08 46.12 -62.89
CA TYR A 830 30.81 45.97 -64.17
C TYR A 830 32.37 46.05 -64.15
N LEU A 831 33.14 45.32 -64.99
CA LEU A 831 32.81 44.31 -66.02
C LEU A 831 34.00 43.37 -66.40
N SER A 832 33.68 42.31 -67.17
CA SER A 832 34.47 41.64 -68.25
C SER A 832 35.82 40.95 -67.98
N ASN A 833 35.85 39.61 -68.06
CA ASN A 833 36.44 38.78 -69.17
C ASN A 833 36.70 37.31 -68.73
N SER A 834 36.73 36.25 -69.57
CA SER A 834 36.08 35.94 -70.86
C SER A 834 36.52 34.53 -71.35
N LYS A 835 35.62 33.78 -72.04
CA LYS A 835 35.83 32.56 -72.91
C LYS A 835 35.77 31.14 -72.30
N GLY A 836 35.04 30.27 -73.01
CA GLY A 836 35.13 28.79 -73.09
C GLY A 836 34.36 27.99 -72.03
N ASP A 837 33.46 27.05 -72.33
CA ASP A 837 32.80 26.64 -73.60
C ASP A 837 31.36 26.09 -73.30
N SER A 838 30.48 25.99 -74.32
CA SER A 838 29.00 25.83 -74.18
C SER A 838 28.35 25.13 -75.41
N PRO A 839 27.00 25.10 -75.58
CA PRO A 839 25.89 24.60 -74.74
C PRO A 839 25.36 23.26 -75.37
N PRO A 840 24.13 23.03 -75.94
CA PRO A 840 22.76 23.64 -75.87
C PRO A 840 22.08 23.48 -74.48
N THR A 841 20.81 23.79 -74.13
CA THR A 841 19.51 24.17 -74.76
C THR A 841 18.67 23.00 -75.37
N VAL A 842 17.33 23.06 -75.56
CA VAL A 842 16.50 24.06 -76.27
C VAL A 842 15.24 24.54 -75.49
N ASN A 843 15.01 25.85 -75.58
CA ASN A 843 13.76 26.66 -75.62
C ASN A 843 12.49 26.00 -76.23
N SER A 844 11.27 26.58 -76.26
CA SER A 844 10.53 27.65 -75.54
C SER A 844 9.09 27.66 -76.09
N GLY A 845 8.12 28.32 -75.44
CA GLY A 845 6.81 28.58 -76.07
C GLY A 845 5.76 29.27 -75.19
N THR A 846 5.56 30.57 -75.39
CA THR A 846 4.39 31.33 -74.92
C THR A 846 3.39 31.49 -76.07
N ASP A 847 2.07 31.37 -75.84
CA ASP A 847 1.11 32.19 -76.61
C ASP A 847 -0.32 32.32 -76.03
N LEU A 848 -0.82 33.55 -76.16
CA LEU A 848 -2.19 34.06 -76.44
C LEU A 848 -3.49 33.36 -75.95
N LEU A 849 -4.19 34.10 -75.06
CA LEU A 849 -5.59 34.57 -75.15
C LEU A 849 -6.84 33.64 -75.20
N ARG A 850 -7.86 34.06 -74.40
CA ARG A 850 -9.34 33.90 -74.57
C ARG A 850 -9.92 32.46 -74.50
N SER A 851 -11.08 32.14 -73.91
CA SER A 851 -12.20 32.88 -73.31
C SER A 851 -13.33 31.89 -72.96
N SER A 852 -14.22 32.27 -72.05
CA SER A 852 -15.67 31.94 -71.98
C SER A 852 -16.20 30.51 -71.69
N ARG A 853 -16.75 30.37 -70.47
CA ARG A 853 -18.15 29.99 -70.12
C ARG A 853 -18.65 28.53 -70.32
N ILE A 854 -18.93 27.84 -69.18
CA ILE A 854 -20.29 27.53 -68.62
C ILE A 854 -21.32 26.85 -69.58
N PRO A 855 -22.05 25.75 -69.24
CA PRO A 855 -22.63 25.41 -67.91
C PRO A 855 -22.76 23.92 -67.42
N SER A 856 -22.88 23.78 -66.08
CA SER A 856 -23.88 22.95 -65.33
C SER A 856 -23.89 21.40 -65.18
N HIS A 857 -24.31 21.00 -63.95
CA HIS A 857 -25.14 19.84 -63.52
C HIS A 857 -24.59 18.39 -63.31
N SER A 858 -24.32 18.11 -62.01
CA SER A 858 -25.00 17.08 -61.17
C SER A 858 -24.35 15.71 -60.84
N ASN A 859 -24.65 15.28 -59.60
CA ASN A 859 -24.79 13.91 -59.08
C ASN A 859 -23.60 12.90 -58.98
N ARG A 860 -23.02 12.86 -57.76
CA ARG A 860 -22.99 11.69 -56.84
C ARG A 860 -22.12 10.44 -57.20
N SER A 861 -20.96 10.30 -56.53
CA SER A 861 -20.66 9.23 -55.52
C SER A 861 -19.26 8.56 -55.56
N ARG A 862 -18.84 8.07 -54.37
CA ARG A 862 -17.87 6.98 -54.09
C ARG A 862 -16.40 7.10 -54.56
N LYS A 863 -15.55 7.68 -53.69
CA LYS A 863 -14.46 7.02 -52.92
C LYS A 863 -13.40 8.04 -52.47
N PRO A 864 -12.97 8.07 -51.19
CA PRO A 864 -11.66 8.60 -50.84
C PRO A 864 -10.58 7.55 -51.11
N ILE A 865 -9.45 7.99 -51.66
CA ILE A 865 -8.16 7.29 -51.68
C ILE A 865 -7.31 7.97 -50.58
N PRO A 866 -6.48 7.24 -49.81
CA PRO A 866 -5.96 7.75 -48.54
C PRO A 866 -4.92 8.85 -48.72
N ASN A 867 -4.97 9.86 -47.83
CA ASN A 867 -3.83 10.75 -47.61
C ASN A 867 -2.79 10.02 -46.76
N THR A 868 -1.64 9.75 -47.35
CA THR A 868 -0.45 9.24 -46.65
C THR A 868 0.07 10.29 -45.66
N ILE A 869 0.10 9.95 -44.37
CA ILE A 869 1.04 10.57 -43.43
C ILE A 869 2.44 10.04 -43.79
N SER A 870 3.48 10.88 -43.71
CA SER A 870 4.84 10.47 -44.05
C SER A 870 5.30 9.33 -43.14
N GLU A 871 5.98 8.36 -43.74
CA GLU A 871 6.89 7.49 -42.99
C GLU A 871 8.06 8.37 -42.48
N GLU A 872 8.31 8.34 -41.19
CA GLU A 872 9.62 8.67 -40.59
C GLU A 872 10.13 7.41 -39.90
N ALA A 873 11.46 7.25 -39.87
CA ALA A 873 12.11 5.94 -39.79
C ALA A 873 12.06 5.27 -38.39
N ASP A 874 12.45 3.99 -38.35
CA ASP A 874 12.62 3.17 -37.14
C ASP A 874 13.61 3.78 -36.13
N GLU A 875 13.16 4.68 -35.28
CA GLU A 875 13.76 4.83 -33.94
C GLU A 875 13.38 3.60 -33.11
N VAL A 876 14.39 2.83 -32.69
CA VAL A 876 14.20 1.72 -31.75
C VAL A 876 13.62 2.28 -30.45
N ALA A 877 12.35 1.98 -30.19
CA ALA A 877 11.58 2.53 -29.08
C ALA A 877 12.24 2.22 -27.72
N GLY A 878 13.06 3.14 -27.23
CA GLY A 878 13.63 3.10 -25.90
C GLY A 878 12.54 3.11 -24.83
N ILE A 879 12.78 2.43 -23.71
CA ILE A 879 11.83 2.38 -22.59
C ILE A 879 11.68 3.81 -22.02
N LYS A 880 10.59 4.49 -22.39
CA LYS A 880 10.30 5.84 -21.88
C LYS A 880 10.07 5.76 -20.36
N THR A 881 10.80 6.60 -19.63
CA THR A 881 10.70 6.65 -18.17
C THR A 881 9.43 7.40 -17.74
N PRO A 882 8.75 6.95 -16.67
CA PRO A 882 7.57 7.64 -16.16
C PRO A 882 7.97 9.00 -15.57
N LEU A 883 7.23 10.06 -15.91
CA LEU A 883 7.42 11.42 -15.36
C LEU A 883 6.96 11.50 -13.90
N THR A 884 6.01 10.65 -13.52
CA THR A 884 5.42 10.52 -12.18
C THR A 884 5.09 9.07 -11.88
N THR A 885 5.19 8.68 -10.61
CA THR A 885 4.76 7.37 -10.10
C THR A 885 3.84 7.57 -8.89
N SER A 886 3.05 6.53 -8.60
CA SER A 886 2.26 6.40 -7.37
C SER A 886 2.81 5.24 -6.55
N GLN A 887 2.42 5.15 -5.28
CA GLN A 887 2.66 3.99 -4.40
C GLN A 887 1.36 3.24 -4.05
N PHE A 888 0.26 3.49 -4.78
CA PHE A 888 -1.05 2.89 -4.51
C PHE A 888 -1.02 1.35 -4.55
N VAL A 889 -0.27 0.76 -5.47
CA VAL A 889 -0.23 -0.70 -5.64
C VAL A 889 0.61 -1.35 -4.54
N GLU A 890 1.71 -0.72 -4.15
CA GLU A 890 2.61 -1.11 -3.07
C GLU A 890 1.91 -0.99 -1.71
N TRP A 891 1.15 0.09 -1.49
CA TRP A 891 0.26 0.28 -0.35
C TRP A 891 -0.87 -0.76 -0.33
N SER A 892 -1.44 -1.10 -1.49
CA SER A 892 -2.42 -2.20 -1.58
C SER A 892 -1.77 -3.54 -1.23
N CYS A 893 -0.53 -3.82 -1.68
CA CYS A 893 0.20 -5.04 -1.30
C CYS A 893 0.51 -5.11 0.20
N ALA A 894 0.74 -3.96 0.86
CA ALA A 894 1.03 -3.88 2.29
C ALA A 894 -0.06 -4.50 3.17
N GLN A 895 -1.33 -4.44 2.74
CA GLN A 895 -2.46 -5.02 3.48
C GLN A 895 -2.30 -6.54 3.72
N PHE A 896 -1.70 -7.27 2.77
CA PHE A 896 -1.46 -8.72 2.97
C PHE A 896 -0.20 -9.00 3.81
N ALA A 897 0.77 -8.09 3.81
CA ALA A 897 1.97 -8.20 4.64
C ALA A 897 1.68 -7.92 6.13
N GLN A 898 0.69 -7.08 6.42
CA GLN A 898 0.15 -6.83 7.76
C GLN A 898 -0.76 -8.00 8.22
N PRO A 899 -1.14 -8.09 9.50
CA PRO A 899 -2.13 -9.08 9.97
C PRO A 899 -3.47 -8.91 9.24
N VAL A 900 -4.00 -10.03 8.73
CA VAL A 900 -5.23 -10.14 7.92
C VAL A 900 -6.36 -10.79 8.74
N SER A 901 -6.10 -11.12 10.01
CA SER A 901 -7.14 -11.40 11.00
C SER A 901 -8.02 -10.14 11.17
N LEU A 902 -9.11 -10.05 10.38
CA LEU A 902 -10.15 -9.01 10.47
C LEU A 902 -10.70 -8.90 11.89
N GLU A 903 -10.71 -10.02 12.61
CA GLU A 903 -10.93 -10.09 14.05
C GLU A 903 -10.09 -9.03 14.77
N THR A 904 -8.77 -8.92 14.57
CA THR A 904 -7.94 -7.94 15.31
C THR A 904 -8.35 -6.47 15.12
N GLU A 905 -8.86 -6.04 13.96
CA GLU A 905 -9.35 -4.66 13.77
C GLU A 905 -10.77 -4.46 14.35
N ILE A 906 -11.64 -5.46 14.19
CA ILE A 906 -13.00 -5.43 14.74
C ILE A 906 -12.96 -5.55 16.28
N GLU A 907 -12.14 -6.45 16.80
CA GLU A 907 -11.81 -6.63 18.21
C GLU A 907 -11.13 -5.38 18.76
N SER A 908 -10.12 -4.77 18.12
CA SER A 908 -9.52 -3.54 18.68
C SER A 908 -10.41 -2.29 18.61
N MET A 909 -11.49 -2.30 17.81
CA MET A 909 -12.56 -1.31 17.91
C MET A 909 -13.66 -1.68 18.92
N ASN A 910 -13.91 -2.97 19.14
CA ASN A 910 -14.84 -3.50 20.15
C ASN A 910 -14.17 -3.73 21.52
N ASP A 911 -12.86 -3.53 21.63
CA ASP A 911 -12.05 -3.69 22.84
C ASP A 911 -12.39 -2.54 23.79
N MET A 912 -13.32 -2.84 24.69
CA MET A 912 -13.80 -1.95 25.74
C MET A 912 -12.71 -1.59 26.76
N GLU A 913 -11.60 -2.34 26.80
CA GLU A 913 -10.42 -2.04 27.62
C GLU A 913 -9.35 -1.25 26.84
N SER A 914 -9.53 -1.06 25.53
CA SER A 914 -8.60 -0.27 24.73
C SER A 914 -8.62 1.20 25.15
N ARG A 915 -7.43 1.81 25.13
CA ARG A 915 -7.29 3.26 25.34
C ARG A 915 -8.13 4.09 24.37
N ILE A 916 -8.31 3.62 23.13
CA ILE A 916 -9.10 4.32 22.10
C ILE A 916 -10.59 4.29 22.47
N HIS A 917 -11.10 3.16 22.97
CA HIS A 917 -12.47 3.04 23.46
C HIS A 917 -12.71 3.98 24.64
N TYR A 918 -11.88 3.94 25.69
CA TYR A 918 -12.04 4.83 26.85
C TYR A 918 -11.96 6.33 26.49
N GLU A 919 -11.05 6.72 25.59
CA GLU A 919 -10.99 8.11 25.12
C GLU A 919 -12.25 8.52 24.33
N ARG A 920 -12.89 7.59 23.60
CA ARG A 920 -14.13 7.82 22.86
C ARG A 920 -15.36 7.85 23.76
N GLU A 921 -15.46 6.91 24.70
CA GLU A 921 -16.51 6.89 25.73
C GLU A 921 -16.48 8.19 26.55
N TRP A 922 -15.30 8.66 26.95
CA TRP A 922 -15.15 9.93 27.67
C TRP A 922 -15.70 11.12 26.86
N ARG A 923 -15.41 11.19 25.55
CA ARG A 923 -15.99 12.23 24.67
C ARG A 923 -17.51 12.13 24.67
N TYR A 924 -18.08 10.95 24.51
CA TYR A 924 -19.53 10.75 24.43
C TYR A 924 -20.24 11.10 25.75
N LEU A 925 -19.67 10.69 26.89
CA LEU A 925 -20.16 11.03 28.22
C LEU A 925 -20.10 12.56 28.48
N ARG A 926 -19.05 13.23 27.99
CA ARG A 926 -18.95 14.71 27.99
C ARG A 926 -20.01 15.33 27.08
N ASN A 927 -20.16 14.87 25.84
CA ASN A 927 -21.11 15.42 24.87
C ASN A 927 -22.57 15.30 25.38
N LYS A 928 -22.91 14.17 26.01
CA LYS A 928 -24.22 13.92 26.65
C LYS A 928 -24.46 14.85 27.84
N ARG A 929 -23.44 15.05 28.68
CA ARG A 929 -23.47 16.02 29.79
C ARG A 929 -23.71 17.45 29.28
N GLN A 930 -22.94 17.89 28.28
CA GLN A 930 -23.04 19.24 27.70
C GLN A 930 -24.38 19.48 26.99
N ARG A 931 -24.94 18.50 26.28
CA ARG A 931 -26.32 18.58 25.74
C ARG A 931 -27.36 18.79 26.84
N ARG A 932 -27.27 18.05 27.95
CA ARG A 932 -28.18 18.22 29.10
C ARG A 932 -28.04 19.60 29.76
N GLU A 933 -26.81 20.06 30.02
CA GLU A 933 -26.54 21.41 30.53
C GLU A 933 -27.10 22.49 29.60
N ALA A 934 -26.92 22.32 28.28
CA ALA A 934 -27.44 23.25 27.30
C ALA A 934 -28.98 23.29 27.28
N ARG A 935 -29.69 22.15 27.39
CA ARG A 935 -31.17 22.16 27.46
C ARG A 935 -31.71 23.04 28.59
N GLU A 936 -31.02 23.10 29.74
CA GLU A 936 -31.40 23.99 30.85
C GLU A 936 -31.24 25.48 30.50
N GLU A 937 -30.22 25.83 29.74
CA GLU A 937 -29.97 27.19 29.24
C GLU A 937 -31.00 27.54 28.15
N GLN A 938 -31.25 26.61 27.22
CA GLN A 938 -32.21 26.73 26.13
C GLN A 938 -33.62 27.04 26.62
N LEU A 939 -34.09 26.37 27.67
CA LEU A 939 -35.40 26.63 28.29
C LEU A 939 -35.52 28.01 28.95
N ARG A 940 -34.39 28.66 29.28
CA ARG A 940 -34.34 30.01 29.86
C ARG A 940 -34.12 31.10 28.80
N ALA A 941 -33.71 30.75 27.58
CA ALA A 941 -33.29 31.68 26.52
C ALA A 941 -34.31 32.80 26.25
N ILE A 942 -35.60 32.47 26.24
CA ILE A 942 -36.71 33.40 25.93
C ILE A 942 -36.94 34.41 27.09
N GLN A 943 -36.47 34.11 28.30
CA GLN A 943 -36.61 34.93 29.51
C GLN A 943 -35.31 35.65 29.90
N SER A 944 -34.19 35.35 29.23
CA SER A 944 -32.87 35.91 29.52
C SER A 944 -32.43 36.91 28.46
N ARG A 945 -31.41 37.72 28.78
CA ARG A 945 -30.79 38.64 27.83
C ARG A 945 -29.42 38.13 27.42
N VAL A 946 -29.20 38.04 26.11
CA VAL A 946 -27.91 37.68 25.53
C VAL A 946 -27.09 38.96 25.36
N GLU A 947 -26.47 39.43 26.44
CA GLU A 947 -25.65 40.66 26.48
C GLU A 947 -24.33 40.52 27.25
N PHE A 948 -24.13 39.44 28.00
CA PHE A 948 -22.88 39.23 28.75
C PHE A 948 -21.74 38.83 27.81
N GLN A 949 -20.74 39.69 27.63
CA GLN A 949 -19.58 39.42 26.78
C GLN A 949 -18.66 38.39 27.43
N VAL A 950 -18.57 37.20 26.82
CA VAL A 950 -17.72 36.08 27.27
C VAL A 950 -16.33 36.14 26.63
N PHE A 951 -16.25 36.57 25.37
CA PHE A 951 -15.04 36.56 24.56
C PHE A 951 -14.92 37.83 23.72
N HIS A 952 -13.70 38.34 23.58
CA HIS A 952 -13.34 39.45 22.69
C HIS A 952 -11.89 39.26 22.21
N THR A 953 -11.66 39.29 20.89
CA THR A 953 -10.33 39.25 20.30
C THR A 953 -10.24 40.09 19.02
N ARG A 954 -9.02 40.30 18.52
CA ARG A 954 -8.77 41.01 17.25
C ARG A 954 -7.94 40.17 16.29
N CYS A 955 -8.38 40.13 15.04
CA CYS A 955 -7.76 39.40 13.94
C CYS A 955 -6.93 40.32 13.04
N SER A 956 -6.16 39.70 12.15
CA SER A 956 -5.38 40.34 11.07
C SER A 956 -6.26 40.96 9.97
N HIS A 957 -7.43 40.38 9.73
CA HIS A 957 -8.40 40.78 8.71
C HIS A 957 -9.83 40.66 9.26
N SER A 958 -10.79 41.22 8.53
CA SER A 958 -12.22 41.10 8.85
C SER A 958 -12.68 39.63 8.82
N PRO A 959 -13.42 39.15 9.83
CA PRO A 959 -14.06 37.83 9.78
C PRO A 959 -15.18 37.80 8.74
N GLU A 960 -15.16 36.79 7.87
CA GLU A 960 -16.18 36.54 6.85
C GLU A 960 -17.18 35.47 7.30
N VAL A 961 -16.72 34.41 7.99
CA VAL A 961 -17.55 33.32 8.51
C VAL A 961 -17.16 32.99 9.95
N LEU A 962 -18.14 32.62 10.78
CA LEU A 962 -17.97 32.19 12.17
C LEU A 962 -18.69 30.87 12.41
N THR A 963 -17.99 29.87 12.95
CA THR A 963 -18.57 28.55 13.23
C THR A 963 -18.12 28.08 14.61
N PHE A 964 -19.07 27.91 15.53
CA PHE A 964 -18.81 27.32 16.83
C PHE A 964 -18.64 25.80 16.73
N HIS A 965 -17.72 25.27 17.51
CA HIS A 965 -17.63 23.84 17.74
C HIS A 965 -18.74 23.39 18.73
N PRO A 966 -19.45 22.26 18.52
CA PRO A 966 -20.60 21.91 19.36
C PRO A 966 -20.30 21.48 20.81
N PHE A 967 -19.07 21.04 21.12
CA PHE A 967 -18.70 20.43 22.41
C PHE A 967 -17.42 21.01 23.05
N GLU A 968 -16.28 20.99 22.34
CA GLU A 968 -15.10 21.80 22.71
C GLU A 968 -15.41 23.31 22.65
N PRO A 969 -14.77 24.18 23.47
CA PRO A 969 -14.99 25.62 23.49
C PRO A 969 -14.36 26.38 22.30
N HIS A 970 -14.26 25.76 21.13
CA HIS A 970 -13.57 26.31 19.97
C HIS A 970 -14.51 27.16 19.09
N LEU A 971 -14.01 28.30 18.63
CA LEU A 971 -14.60 29.12 17.57
C LEU A 971 -13.66 29.11 16.36
N ALA A 972 -14.12 28.55 15.25
CA ALA A 972 -13.46 28.64 13.96
C ALA A 972 -13.92 29.91 13.23
N VAL A 973 -12.97 30.58 12.57
CA VAL A 973 -13.18 31.86 11.89
C VAL A 973 -12.57 31.80 10.50
N ALA A 974 -13.35 32.15 9.48
CA ALA A 974 -12.82 32.46 8.16
C ALA A 974 -12.39 33.91 8.16
N LEU A 975 -11.12 34.15 7.90
CA LEU A 975 -10.66 35.43 7.38
C LEU A 975 -10.67 35.32 5.84
N LYS A 976 -9.91 36.17 5.15
CA LYS A 976 -9.80 36.14 3.69
C LYS A 976 -9.33 34.79 3.15
N ASP A 977 -8.04 34.50 3.26
CA ASP A 977 -7.35 33.30 2.72
C ASP A 977 -6.79 32.38 3.82
N PHE A 978 -7.04 32.73 5.09
CA PHE A 978 -6.65 32.00 6.29
C PHE A 978 -7.89 31.64 7.11
N PHE A 979 -7.89 30.45 7.71
CA PHE A 979 -8.76 30.16 8.85
C PHE A 979 -7.95 30.26 10.14
N GLY A 980 -8.62 30.63 11.23
CA GLY A 980 -8.06 30.53 12.57
C GLY A 980 -9.04 29.84 13.51
N VAL A 981 -8.51 29.32 14.62
CA VAL A 981 -9.29 28.68 15.67
C VAL A 981 -8.86 29.25 17.01
N TRP A 982 -9.83 29.73 17.78
CA TRP A 982 -9.64 30.28 19.12
C TRP A 982 -10.40 29.44 20.14
N ASP A 983 -9.84 29.33 21.34
CA ASP A 983 -10.57 28.88 22.53
C ASP A 983 -11.29 30.07 23.16
N CYS A 984 -12.62 30.00 23.23
CA CYS A 984 -13.45 31.05 23.83
C CYS A 984 -13.44 31.08 25.36
N GLN A 985 -12.89 30.06 26.04
CA GLN A 985 -12.75 30.05 27.50
C GLN A 985 -11.42 30.66 27.97
N THR A 986 -10.29 30.32 27.34
CA THR A 986 -8.98 30.91 27.69
C THR A 986 -8.62 32.17 26.89
N GLY A 987 -9.31 32.43 25.78
CA GLY A 987 -8.95 33.48 24.82
C GLY A 987 -7.77 33.13 23.91
N ALA A 988 -7.18 31.94 24.05
CA ALA A 988 -6.00 31.53 23.30
C ALA A 988 -6.30 31.28 21.81
N LYS A 989 -5.40 31.74 20.93
CA LYS A 989 -5.40 31.38 19.50
C LYS A 989 -4.70 30.02 19.34
N LEU A 990 -5.47 28.96 19.10
CA LEU A 990 -4.98 27.59 18.98
C LEU A 990 -4.32 27.30 17.63
N THR A 991 -4.82 27.92 16.56
CA THR A 991 -4.36 27.65 15.18
C THR A 991 -4.64 28.85 14.27
N TYR A 992 -3.79 29.02 13.26
CA TYR A 992 -3.93 30.03 12.21
C TYR A 992 -3.23 29.50 10.95
N CYS A 993 -3.98 29.14 9.91
CA CYS A 993 -3.47 28.37 8.77
C CYS A 993 -4.04 28.87 7.44
N ALA A 994 -3.22 28.83 6.38
CA ALA A 994 -3.61 29.24 5.04
C ALA A 994 -4.41 28.14 4.34
N SER A 995 -5.54 28.49 3.72
CA SER A 995 -6.40 27.54 3.00
C SER A 995 -6.32 27.66 1.46
N HIS A 996 -5.46 28.53 0.94
CA HIS A 996 -5.32 28.76 -0.51
C HIS A 996 -4.51 27.67 -1.23
N GLY A 997 -4.60 27.63 -2.56
CA GLY A 997 -3.79 26.75 -3.42
C GLY A 997 -2.67 27.52 -4.11
N ASN A 998 -2.34 27.10 -5.33
CA ASN A 998 -1.49 27.89 -6.24
C ASN A 998 -2.17 29.18 -6.72
N LYS A 999 -3.51 29.26 -6.60
CA LYS A 999 -4.31 30.48 -6.71
C LYS A 999 -4.72 30.95 -5.32
N MET A 1000 -4.75 32.26 -5.13
CA MET A 1000 -5.39 32.88 -3.97
C MET A 1000 -6.91 32.86 -4.17
N SER A 1001 -7.62 32.25 -3.23
CA SER A 1001 -9.08 32.22 -3.14
C SER A 1001 -9.50 32.47 -1.70
N ARG A 1002 -10.77 32.80 -1.50
CA ARG A 1002 -11.30 33.35 -0.24
C ARG A 1002 -12.28 32.39 0.41
N ILE A 1003 -12.11 32.17 1.71
CA ILE A 1003 -12.90 31.19 2.47
C ILE A 1003 -14.32 31.74 2.66
N THR A 1004 -15.30 31.06 2.07
CA THR A 1004 -16.72 31.45 2.08
C THR A 1004 -17.60 30.48 2.88
N ALA A 1005 -17.09 29.33 3.31
CA ALA A 1005 -17.75 28.43 4.25
C ALA A 1005 -16.76 27.74 5.22
N LEU A 1006 -17.21 27.50 6.46
CA LEU A 1006 -16.50 26.71 7.47
C LEU A 1006 -17.47 25.79 8.23
N GLU A 1007 -17.18 24.50 8.32
CA GLU A 1007 -18.04 23.52 9.00
C GLU A 1007 -17.21 22.47 9.77
N PHE A 1008 -17.77 21.93 10.86
CA PHE A 1008 -17.15 20.85 11.62
C PHE A 1008 -17.75 19.49 11.25
N ILE A 1009 -16.88 18.56 10.86
CA ILE A 1009 -17.22 17.18 10.50
C ILE A 1009 -16.78 16.26 11.65
N ASN A 1010 -17.56 15.21 11.95
CA ASN A 1010 -17.32 14.29 13.07
C ASN A 1010 -17.25 14.97 14.46
N ALA A 1011 -17.98 16.07 14.65
CA ALA A 1011 -17.95 16.91 15.85
C ALA A 1011 -18.16 16.17 17.19
N HIS A 1012 -18.82 15.01 17.16
CA HIS A 1012 -19.08 14.19 18.34
C HIS A 1012 -17.89 13.32 18.79
N ASP A 1013 -16.88 13.10 17.94
CA ASP A 1013 -15.70 12.29 18.24
C ASP A 1013 -14.41 12.99 17.75
N VAL A 1014 -13.61 12.35 16.91
CA VAL A 1014 -12.38 12.93 16.33
C VAL A 1014 -12.77 13.90 15.21
N THR A 1015 -12.91 15.17 15.61
CA THR A 1015 -13.45 16.24 14.75
C THR A 1015 -12.45 16.68 13.68
N LEU A 1016 -12.97 16.98 12.50
CA LEU A 1016 -12.28 17.56 11.35
C LEU A 1016 -12.88 18.95 11.04
N LEU A 1017 -12.06 19.87 10.53
CA LEU A 1017 -12.50 21.20 10.09
C LEU A 1017 -12.53 21.26 8.57
N MET A 1018 -13.70 21.57 7.99
CA MET A 1018 -13.86 21.80 6.57
C MET A 1018 -13.80 23.30 6.25
N ALA A 1019 -13.11 23.67 5.17
CA ALA A 1019 -13.11 24.99 4.58
C ALA A 1019 -13.52 24.93 3.10
N GLY A 1020 -14.47 25.78 2.71
CA GLY A 1020 -14.90 25.99 1.33
C GLY A 1020 -14.45 27.36 0.83
N SER A 1021 -13.88 27.41 -0.37
CA SER A 1021 -13.36 28.64 -1.00
C SER A 1021 -14.22 29.10 -2.18
N ASP A 1022 -14.21 30.40 -2.47
CA ASP A 1022 -14.99 31.01 -3.56
C ASP A 1022 -14.53 30.64 -4.99
N ASP A 1023 -13.42 29.88 -5.10
CA ASP A 1023 -13.02 29.18 -6.33
C ASP A 1023 -13.74 27.83 -6.54
N GLY A 1024 -14.63 27.43 -5.63
CA GLY A 1024 -15.36 26.16 -5.69
C GLY A 1024 -14.62 24.95 -5.13
N SER A 1025 -13.46 25.14 -4.51
CA SER A 1025 -12.71 24.08 -3.84
C SER A 1025 -13.15 23.87 -2.39
N VAL A 1026 -13.05 22.61 -1.93
CA VAL A 1026 -13.31 22.21 -0.54
C VAL A 1026 -12.10 21.47 0.02
N ARG A 1027 -11.77 21.74 1.28
CA ARG A 1027 -10.60 21.19 2.00
C ARG A 1027 -11.00 20.72 3.38
N VAL A 1028 -10.54 19.54 3.78
CA VAL A 1028 -10.81 18.95 5.10
C VAL A 1028 -9.50 18.78 5.87
N TRP A 1029 -9.44 19.34 7.07
CA TRP A 1029 -8.25 19.43 7.90
C TRP A 1029 -8.39 18.61 9.19
N LYS A 1030 -7.35 17.84 9.51
CA LYS A 1030 -7.21 17.04 10.73
C LYS A 1030 -6.26 17.72 11.71
N ASN A 1031 -6.43 17.47 13.01
CA ASN A 1031 -5.62 18.03 14.11
C ASN A 1031 -5.69 19.56 14.25
N TYR A 1032 -6.80 20.20 13.88
CA TYR A 1032 -6.97 21.66 13.82
C TYR A 1032 -6.77 22.42 15.16
N SER A 1033 -6.64 21.72 16.28
CA SER A 1033 -6.52 22.27 17.65
C SER A 1033 -5.45 21.53 18.48
N SER A 1034 -4.39 21.01 17.85
CA SER A 1034 -3.40 20.16 18.54
C SER A 1034 -2.54 20.93 19.54
N MET A 1035 -2.71 20.66 20.84
CA MET A 1035 -1.93 21.27 21.93
C MET A 1035 -0.42 20.94 21.91
N LEU A 1036 0.06 20.12 20.97
CA LEU A 1036 1.46 19.74 20.81
C LEU A 1036 2.19 20.58 19.75
N ASN A 1037 1.69 21.77 19.40
CA ASN A 1037 2.20 22.64 18.32
C ASN A 1037 2.42 21.87 17.00
N ARG A 1038 1.49 20.98 16.66
CA ARG A 1038 1.48 20.30 15.35
C ARG A 1038 0.56 21.06 14.41
N ASP A 1039 1.10 21.46 13.26
CA ASP A 1039 0.33 22.15 12.22
C ASP A 1039 -0.87 21.31 11.74
N PRO A 1040 -1.97 21.96 11.30
CA PRO A 1040 -3.12 21.27 10.71
C PRO A 1040 -2.72 20.44 9.49
N VAL A 1041 -3.14 19.19 9.46
CA VAL A 1041 -2.83 18.27 8.35
C VAL A 1041 -4.00 18.24 7.39
N LEU A 1042 -3.77 18.58 6.12
CA LEU A 1042 -4.78 18.44 5.07
C LEU A 1042 -5.04 16.94 4.85
N LEU A 1043 -6.29 16.52 5.06
CA LEU A 1043 -6.72 15.12 4.99
C LEU A 1043 -7.21 14.75 3.59
N THR A 1044 -8.05 15.61 3.01
CA THR A 1044 -8.54 15.50 1.62
C THR A 1044 -8.94 16.88 1.11
N ALA A 1045 -8.92 17.05 -0.21
CA ALA A 1045 -9.34 18.28 -0.90
C ALA A 1045 -9.77 17.97 -2.33
N TRP A 1046 -10.85 18.60 -2.80
CA TRP A 1046 -11.40 18.38 -4.14
C TRP A 1046 -12.13 19.63 -4.68
N GLN A 1047 -12.35 19.64 -5.99
CA GLN A 1047 -13.13 20.69 -6.65
C GLN A 1047 -14.62 20.33 -6.57
N ALA A 1048 -15.30 20.83 -5.53
CA ALA A 1048 -16.73 20.57 -5.33
C ALA A 1048 -17.60 21.23 -6.42
N MET A 1049 -17.20 22.42 -6.89
CA MET A 1049 -17.89 23.17 -7.95
C MET A 1049 -16.90 23.73 -8.97
N ALA A 1050 -16.71 23.04 -10.10
CA ALA A 1050 -15.91 23.55 -11.23
C ALA A 1050 -16.66 24.62 -12.06
N ASP A 1051 -17.97 24.74 -11.87
CA ASP A 1051 -18.88 25.53 -12.71
C ASP A 1051 -19.00 27.01 -12.27
N ILE A 1052 -18.36 27.40 -11.15
CA ILE A 1052 -18.37 28.77 -10.62
C ILE A 1052 -17.45 29.65 -11.49
N GLN A 1053 -18.03 30.68 -12.12
CA GLN A 1053 -17.24 31.67 -12.86
C GLN A 1053 -16.67 32.72 -11.88
N PRO A 1054 -15.35 33.01 -11.90
CA PRO A 1054 -14.79 34.11 -11.14
C PRO A 1054 -15.37 35.43 -11.64
N ALA A 1055 -15.76 36.32 -10.71
CA ALA A 1055 -16.60 37.48 -10.99
C ALA A 1055 -16.09 38.36 -12.14
N ALA A 1056 -16.81 38.36 -13.26
CA ALA A 1056 -16.69 39.41 -14.26
C ALA A 1056 -17.10 40.76 -13.63
N LYS A 1057 -16.35 41.83 -13.90
CA LYS A 1057 -16.43 43.15 -13.21
C LYS A 1057 -17.72 43.96 -13.50
N THR A 1058 -18.80 43.31 -13.91
CA THR A 1058 -20.01 43.92 -14.49
C THR A 1058 -21.32 43.43 -13.90
N THR A 1059 -21.32 42.48 -12.97
CA THR A 1059 -22.53 41.99 -12.28
C THR A 1059 -22.50 42.25 -10.77
N THR A 1060 -23.70 42.28 -10.18
CA THR A 1060 -23.96 42.48 -8.75
C THR A 1060 -23.31 41.42 -7.86
N ALA A 1061 -23.26 41.70 -6.56
CA ALA A 1061 -22.62 40.89 -5.50
C ALA A 1061 -22.68 39.37 -5.71
N THR A 1062 -21.54 38.70 -5.48
CA THR A 1062 -21.36 37.25 -5.55
C THR A 1062 -21.57 36.59 -4.18
N ALA A 1063 -22.14 35.39 -4.18
CA ALA A 1063 -22.26 34.55 -2.99
C ALA A 1063 -20.98 33.73 -2.72
N GLY A 1064 -20.17 33.44 -3.74
CA GLY A 1064 -19.03 32.53 -3.64
C GLY A 1064 -19.48 31.08 -3.56
N LEU A 1065 -18.90 30.32 -2.63
CA LEU A 1065 -19.26 28.92 -2.36
C LEU A 1065 -20.06 28.82 -1.05
N VAL A 1066 -21.23 28.21 -1.13
CA VAL A 1066 -22.14 28.01 0.02
C VAL A 1066 -22.28 26.51 0.27
N THR A 1067 -21.98 26.05 1.49
CA THR A 1067 -22.06 24.63 1.89
C THR A 1067 -22.97 24.41 3.09
N LYS A 1068 -23.49 23.18 3.22
CA LYS A 1068 -24.03 22.65 4.48
C LYS A 1068 -23.74 21.15 4.61
N TRP A 1069 -23.15 20.74 5.73
CA TRP A 1069 -22.79 19.37 6.06
C TRP A 1069 -23.90 18.62 6.81
N GLU A 1070 -24.14 17.36 6.45
CA GLU A 1070 -25.15 16.50 7.05
C GLU A 1070 -24.55 15.21 7.61
N GLN A 1071 -24.10 15.24 8.87
CA GLN A 1071 -23.40 14.14 9.54
C GLN A 1071 -24.13 12.79 9.47
N LYS A 1072 -25.47 12.75 9.56
CA LYS A 1072 -26.23 11.48 9.60
C LYS A 1072 -26.35 10.78 8.25
N SER A 1073 -26.28 11.53 7.15
CA SER A 1073 -26.37 10.99 5.78
C SER A 1073 -25.01 10.97 5.07
N LEU A 1074 -23.95 11.41 5.77
CA LEU A 1074 -22.60 11.66 5.27
C LEU A 1074 -22.58 12.49 3.96
N THR A 1075 -23.58 13.37 3.80
CA THR A 1075 -23.77 14.16 2.57
C THR A 1075 -23.35 15.62 2.80
N LEU A 1076 -22.57 16.17 1.88
CA LEU A 1076 -22.30 17.60 1.79
C LEU A 1076 -23.16 18.23 0.68
N ALA A 1077 -23.99 19.21 1.01
CA ALA A 1077 -24.70 20.03 0.03
C ALA A 1077 -23.86 21.25 -0.33
N VAL A 1078 -23.72 21.54 -1.63
CA VAL A 1078 -22.86 22.62 -2.15
C VAL A 1078 -23.58 23.40 -3.24
N THR A 1079 -23.56 24.72 -3.15
CA THR A 1079 -24.14 25.66 -4.15
C THR A 1079 -23.43 27.01 -4.09
N GLY A 1080 -23.99 28.08 -4.68
CA GLY A 1080 -23.40 29.41 -4.69
C GLY A 1080 -23.79 30.20 -5.93
N ASP A 1081 -22.81 30.79 -6.62
CA ASP A 1081 -22.99 31.51 -7.89
C ASP A 1081 -23.24 30.58 -9.11
N VAL A 1082 -24.10 29.56 -8.92
CA VAL A 1082 -24.44 28.49 -9.87
C VAL A 1082 -25.93 28.13 -9.80
N ARG A 1083 -26.50 27.63 -10.90
CA ARG A 1083 -27.93 27.29 -11.01
C ARG A 1083 -28.29 25.88 -10.51
N ILE A 1084 -27.41 25.26 -9.73
CA ILE A 1084 -27.55 23.90 -9.18
C ILE A 1084 -27.13 23.85 -7.70
N VAL A 1085 -27.70 22.89 -6.98
CA VAL A 1085 -27.15 22.36 -5.73
C VAL A 1085 -26.57 20.99 -6.03
N ARG A 1086 -25.28 20.80 -5.75
CA ARG A 1086 -24.58 19.52 -5.90
C ARG A 1086 -24.51 18.83 -4.55
N LEU A 1087 -24.90 17.55 -4.52
CA LEU A 1087 -24.77 16.69 -3.35
C LEU A 1087 -23.55 15.79 -3.52
N TRP A 1088 -22.64 15.82 -2.54
CA TRP A 1088 -21.46 14.97 -2.45
C TRP A 1088 -21.62 13.95 -1.32
N ASP A 1089 -21.22 12.71 -1.56
CA ASP A 1089 -21.27 11.61 -0.59
C ASP A 1089 -19.86 11.32 -0.05
N ALA A 1090 -19.68 11.44 1.27
CA ALA A 1090 -18.36 11.37 1.91
C ALA A 1090 -17.91 9.95 2.31
N GLU A 1091 -18.76 8.93 2.18
CA GLU A 1091 -18.38 7.52 2.38
C GLU A 1091 -17.88 6.92 1.07
N THR A 1092 -18.56 7.22 -0.04
CA THR A 1092 -18.18 6.78 -1.40
C THR A 1092 -17.20 7.74 -2.11
N GLU A 1093 -17.06 8.97 -1.59
CA GLU A 1093 -16.29 10.06 -2.20
C GLU A 1093 -16.69 10.30 -3.67
N LEU A 1094 -18.00 10.39 -3.93
CA LEU A 1094 -18.58 10.62 -5.25
C LEU A 1094 -19.65 11.73 -5.25
N LYS A 1095 -19.89 12.30 -6.43
CA LYS A 1095 -21.03 13.19 -6.66
C LYS A 1095 -22.32 12.36 -6.69
N LYS A 1096 -23.17 12.55 -5.69
CA LYS A 1096 -24.43 11.81 -5.48
C LYS A 1096 -25.53 12.27 -6.45
N GLN A 1097 -25.70 13.58 -6.61
CA GLN A 1097 -26.78 14.18 -7.41
C GLN A 1097 -26.48 15.65 -7.74
N ASP A 1098 -26.90 16.11 -8.92
CA ASP A 1098 -27.07 17.54 -9.22
C ASP A 1098 -28.57 17.87 -9.20
N ILE A 1099 -28.99 18.83 -8.38
CA ILE A 1099 -30.37 19.31 -8.27
C ILE A 1099 -30.44 20.73 -8.87
N PRO A 1100 -31.25 20.99 -9.92
CA PRO A 1100 -31.41 22.33 -10.45
C PRO A 1100 -32.17 23.24 -9.48
N THR A 1101 -31.60 24.40 -9.13
CA THR A 1101 -32.33 25.43 -8.36
C THR A 1101 -33.52 25.98 -9.17
N GLY A 1102 -33.37 25.97 -10.50
CA GLY A 1102 -34.24 26.65 -11.45
C GLY A 1102 -34.36 28.15 -11.17
N ALA A 1103 -33.28 28.74 -10.66
CA ALA A 1103 -33.08 30.17 -10.48
C ALA A 1103 -32.04 30.65 -11.50
N ASP A 1104 -32.18 31.87 -12.01
CA ASP A 1104 -31.16 32.49 -12.88
C ASP A 1104 -30.16 33.35 -12.11
N CYS A 1105 -30.41 33.57 -10.81
CA CYS A 1105 -29.55 34.21 -9.82
C CYS A 1105 -28.81 33.18 -8.95
N CYS A 1106 -27.85 33.66 -8.15
CA CYS A 1106 -27.10 32.86 -7.20
C CYS A 1106 -27.95 32.35 -6.02
N ALA A 1107 -27.52 31.22 -5.46
CA ALA A 1107 -27.96 30.74 -4.15
C ALA A 1107 -27.07 31.36 -3.07
N THR A 1108 -27.68 31.96 -2.05
CA THR A 1108 -27.01 32.82 -1.07
C THR A 1108 -26.82 32.14 0.28
N CYS A 1109 -27.72 31.22 0.62
CA CYS A 1109 -27.72 30.45 1.85
C CYS A 1109 -28.48 29.13 1.63
N ILE A 1110 -28.09 28.09 2.36
CA ILE A 1110 -28.64 26.74 2.26
C ILE A 1110 -28.73 26.12 3.65
N ASP A 1111 -29.79 25.36 3.90
CA ASP A 1111 -29.91 24.57 5.13
C ASP A 1111 -30.60 23.22 4.86
N VAL A 1112 -30.32 22.23 5.70
CA VAL A 1112 -30.74 20.84 5.54
C VAL A 1112 -31.44 20.34 6.79
N ASP A 1113 -32.33 19.36 6.66
CA ASP A 1113 -33.08 18.86 7.81
C ASP A 1113 -32.26 17.97 8.77
N GLY A 1114 -31.05 17.54 8.39
CA GLY A 1114 -30.20 16.69 9.23
C GLY A 1114 -30.59 15.21 9.22
N VAL A 1115 -31.53 14.81 8.36
CA VAL A 1115 -32.03 13.44 8.18
C VAL A 1115 -31.95 13.00 6.70
N GLY A 1116 -31.58 13.90 5.78
CA GLY A 1116 -31.38 13.60 4.36
C GLY A 1116 -32.63 13.70 3.50
N ALA A 1117 -33.75 14.23 4.03
CA ALA A 1117 -34.99 14.36 3.27
C ALA A 1117 -35.18 15.77 2.72
N MET A 1118 -35.34 16.77 3.59
CA MET A 1118 -35.66 18.14 3.17
C MET A 1118 -34.43 19.07 3.16
N MET A 1119 -34.44 20.02 2.23
CA MET A 1119 -33.40 21.04 2.05
C MET A 1119 -34.05 22.35 1.62
N ALA A 1120 -33.58 23.49 2.16
CA ALA A 1120 -34.05 24.82 1.82
C ALA A 1120 -32.92 25.69 1.27
N VAL A 1121 -33.21 26.51 0.26
CA VAL A 1121 -32.24 27.40 -0.41
C VAL A 1121 -32.83 28.81 -0.50
N GLY A 1122 -32.08 29.81 -0.06
CA GLY A 1122 -32.34 31.23 -0.33
C GLY A 1122 -31.58 31.69 -1.58
N CYS A 1123 -32.19 32.57 -2.36
CA CYS A 1123 -31.63 33.09 -3.61
C CYS A 1123 -31.49 34.62 -3.60
N GLY A 1124 -30.57 35.14 -4.44
CA GLY A 1124 -30.28 36.57 -4.54
C GLY A 1124 -31.43 37.43 -5.08
N ASP A 1125 -32.46 36.80 -5.66
CA ASP A 1125 -33.71 37.44 -6.12
C ASP A 1125 -34.79 37.57 -5.03
N GLY A 1126 -34.51 37.15 -3.79
CA GLY A 1126 -35.50 37.09 -2.71
C GLY A 1126 -36.39 35.84 -2.73
N SER A 1127 -36.20 34.92 -3.69
CA SER A 1127 -36.92 33.65 -3.68
C SER A 1127 -36.34 32.66 -2.68
N VAL A 1128 -37.22 31.94 -1.99
CA VAL A 1128 -36.88 30.86 -1.06
C VAL A 1128 -37.48 29.56 -1.60
N ARG A 1129 -36.71 28.48 -1.62
CA ARG A 1129 -37.03 27.26 -2.37
C ARG A 1129 -36.84 26.03 -1.48
N LEU A 1130 -37.85 25.16 -1.44
CA LEU A 1130 -37.83 23.91 -0.68
C LEU A 1130 -37.66 22.72 -1.64
N PHE A 1131 -36.78 21.81 -1.27
CA PHE A 1131 -36.49 20.59 -2.01
C PHE A 1131 -36.71 19.35 -1.13
N ASP A 1132 -37.40 18.33 -1.66
CA ASP A 1132 -37.39 16.96 -1.14
C ASP A 1132 -36.40 16.14 -1.97
N ARG A 1133 -35.35 15.65 -1.32
CA ARG A 1133 -34.25 14.87 -1.91
C ARG A 1133 -34.64 13.42 -2.24
N ARG A 1134 -35.85 12.98 -1.86
CA ARG A 1134 -36.40 11.65 -2.18
C ARG A 1134 -37.01 11.59 -3.59
N LEU A 1135 -37.33 12.74 -4.18
CA LEU A 1135 -37.92 12.86 -5.50
C LEU A 1135 -36.83 12.98 -6.59
N PRO A 1136 -37.13 12.66 -7.86
CA PRO A 1136 -36.21 12.88 -8.99
C PRO A 1136 -35.73 14.34 -9.05
N PRO A 1137 -34.49 14.64 -9.48
CA PRO A 1137 -33.90 15.97 -9.35
C PRO A 1137 -34.73 17.10 -10.01
N LEU A 1138 -35.43 16.83 -11.11
CA LEU A 1138 -36.30 17.78 -11.80
C LEU A 1138 -37.60 18.10 -11.03
N GLU A 1139 -38.08 17.16 -10.20
CA GLU A 1139 -39.33 17.26 -9.43
C GLU A 1139 -39.08 17.56 -7.95
N SER A 1140 -37.83 17.42 -7.49
CA SER A 1140 -37.39 17.64 -6.11
C SER A 1140 -37.81 18.98 -5.51
N ARG A 1141 -37.96 20.04 -6.32
CA ARG A 1141 -38.34 21.38 -5.87
C ARG A 1141 -39.84 21.47 -5.59
N VAL A 1142 -40.25 21.10 -4.38
CA VAL A 1142 -41.65 21.04 -3.93
C VAL A 1142 -42.29 22.43 -3.76
N MET A 1143 -41.58 23.41 -3.17
CA MET A 1143 -42.13 24.74 -2.89
C MET A 1143 -41.22 25.89 -3.36
N ILE A 1144 -41.84 27.01 -3.73
CA ILE A 1144 -41.18 28.29 -4.01
C ILE A 1144 -41.99 29.40 -3.35
N TRP A 1145 -41.38 30.13 -2.42
CA TRP A 1145 -41.93 31.36 -1.85
C TRP A 1145 -41.21 32.58 -2.47
N ARG A 1146 -41.96 33.65 -2.74
CA ARG A 1146 -41.47 34.92 -3.33
C ARG A 1146 -41.99 36.10 -2.52
N GLU A 1147 -41.73 36.06 -1.22
CA GLU A 1147 -42.24 37.03 -0.24
C GLU A 1147 -41.19 38.05 0.21
N HIS A 1148 -39.90 37.83 -0.05
CA HIS A 1148 -38.85 38.84 0.10
C HIS A 1148 -38.66 39.62 -1.21
N THR A 1149 -38.24 40.88 -1.11
CA THR A 1149 -37.98 41.76 -2.27
C THR A 1149 -36.48 42.05 -2.50
N ALA A 1150 -35.60 41.49 -1.66
CA ALA A 1150 -34.16 41.65 -1.75
C ALA A 1150 -33.42 40.36 -1.32
N TRP A 1151 -32.09 40.43 -1.35
CA TRP A 1151 -31.17 39.33 -1.09
C TRP A 1151 -31.45 38.60 0.24
N VAL A 1152 -31.72 37.29 0.18
CA VAL A 1152 -31.89 36.46 1.38
C VAL A 1152 -30.53 36.28 2.06
N LEU A 1153 -30.39 36.76 3.30
CA LEU A 1153 -29.15 36.72 4.07
C LEU A 1153 -28.93 35.40 4.81
N GLY A 1154 -30.02 34.74 5.19
CA GLY A 1154 -29.96 33.49 5.95
C GLY A 1154 -31.25 32.69 5.81
N THR A 1155 -31.09 31.38 5.87
CA THR A 1155 -32.15 30.37 5.82
C THR A 1155 -31.86 29.36 6.92
N SER A 1156 -32.84 29.04 7.76
CA SER A 1156 -32.69 28.06 8.85
C SER A 1156 -33.94 27.18 8.99
N LEU A 1157 -33.76 25.87 8.89
CA LEU A 1157 -34.82 24.86 8.84
C LEU A 1157 -34.97 24.21 10.23
N ARG A 1158 -35.75 24.85 11.11
CA ARG A 1158 -35.81 24.48 12.53
C ARG A 1158 -36.75 23.30 12.79
N LYS A 1159 -36.21 22.31 13.51
CA LYS A 1159 -36.93 21.14 14.05
C LYS A 1159 -37.26 21.37 15.52
N CYS A 1160 -38.50 21.78 15.79
CA CYS A 1160 -39.04 21.81 17.14
C CYS A 1160 -39.61 20.42 17.51
N GLU A 1161 -39.25 19.88 18.67
CA GLU A 1161 -39.78 18.60 19.18
C GLU A 1161 -41.29 18.64 19.45
N ARG A 1162 -41.89 19.84 19.54
CA ARG A 1162 -43.27 20.08 19.97
C ARG A 1162 -44.15 20.76 18.90
N SER A 1163 -43.60 21.12 17.75
CA SER A 1163 -44.35 21.78 16.68
C SER A 1163 -43.91 21.30 15.29
N THR A 1164 -44.71 21.59 14.28
CA THR A 1164 -44.38 21.24 12.89
C THR A 1164 -43.17 22.04 12.40
N PRO A 1165 -42.31 21.47 11.54
CA PRO A 1165 -41.05 22.10 11.13
C PRO A 1165 -41.30 23.47 10.50
N GLN A 1166 -40.48 24.44 10.89
CA GLN A 1166 -40.59 25.84 10.46
C GLN A 1166 -39.31 26.27 9.75
N LEU A 1167 -39.47 26.97 8.64
CA LEU A 1167 -38.38 27.57 7.88
C LEU A 1167 -38.32 29.07 8.19
N PHE A 1168 -37.20 29.50 8.76
CA PHE A 1168 -36.90 30.89 9.07
C PHE A 1168 -36.02 31.47 7.97
N THR A 1169 -36.41 32.60 7.39
CA THR A 1169 -35.59 33.34 6.42
C THR A 1169 -35.63 34.84 6.69
N GLY A 1170 -34.56 35.55 6.32
CA GLY A 1170 -34.53 37.01 6.41
C GLY A 1170 -33.78 37.63 5.25
N SER A 1171 -34.26 38.80 4.82
CA SER A 1171 -33.74 39.56 3.69
C SER A 1171 -33.00 40.82 4.16
N SER A 1172 -32.06 41.32 3.35
CA SER A 1172 -31.32 42.56 3.62
C SER A 1172 -32.20 43.81 3.73
N SER A 1173 -33.41 43.77 3.18
CA SER A 1173 -34.47 44.78 3.36
C SER A 1173 -35.06 44.86 4.78
N GLY A 1174 -34.68 43.97 5.70
CA GLY A 1174 -35.12 44.00 7.10
C GLY A 1174 -36.37 43.17 7.41
N ASP A 1175 -36.95 42.50 6.41
CA ASP A 1175 -38.10 41.61 6.57
C ASP A 1175 -37.64 40.16 6.83
N ILE A 1176 -38.14 39.62 7.95
CA ILE A 1176 -37.96 38.22 8.35
C ILE A 1176 -39.29 37.49 8.18
N ARG A 1177 -39.25 36.32 7.55
CA ARG A 1177 -40.41 35.47 7.23
C ARG A 1177 -40.25 34.12 7.92
N ILE A 1178 -41.35 33.57 8.41
CA ILE A 1178 -41.40 32.25 9.05
C ILE A 1178 -42.46 31.42 8.35
N PHE A 1179 -42.05 30.36 7.67
CA PHE A 1179 -42.92 29.49 6.89
C PHE A 1179 -43.16 28.16 7.63
N ASP A 1180 -44.39 27.66 7.55
CA ASP A 1180 -44.71 26.24 7.79
C ASP A 1180 -44.53 25.54 6.45
N LEU A 1181 -43.72 24.46 6.39
CA LEU A 1181 -43.38 23.78 5.13
C LEU A 1181 -44.60 23.30 4.33
N ARG A 1182 -45.76 23.17 4.98
CA ARG A 1182 -47.03 22.69 4.41
C ARG A 1182 -47.91 23.84 3.89
N LYS A 1183 -47.44 25.09 3.91
CA LYS A 1183 -48.22 26.28 3.53
C LYS A 1183 -47.55 27.08 2.42
N ASN A 1184 -48.39 27.63 1.54
CA ASN A 1184 -47.96 28.39 0.37
C ASN A 1184 -47.54 29.84 0.70
N SER A 1185 -47.68 30.27 1.95
CA SER A 1185 -47.31 31.60 2.44
C SER A 1185 -46.67 31.54 3.83
N SER A 1186 -46.01 32.63 4.23
CA SER A 1186 -45.52 32.81 5.60
C SER A 1186 -46.66 32.74 6.64
N VAL A 1187 -46.32 32.24 7.83
CA VAL A 1187 -47.21 32.15 9.00
C VAL A 1187 -47.08 33.40 9.87
N SER A 1188 -45.87 33.93 9.97
CA SER A 1188 -45.57 35.22 10.59
C SER A 1188 -44.50 35.96 9.79
N THR A 1189 -44.56 37.28 9.88
CA THR A 1189 -43.60 38.21 9.27
C THR A 1189 -43.19 39.22 10.33
N VAL A 1190 -41.89 39.43 10.49
CA VAL A 1190 -41.31 40.36 11.47
C VAL A 1190 -40.53 41.41 10.68
N GLN A 1191 -41.03 42.65 10.70
CA GLN A 1191 -40.36 43.76 10.02
C GLN A 1191 -39.42 44.47 11.01
N ILE A 1192 -38.13 44.40 10.75
CA ILE A 1192 -37.14 45.25 11.40
C ILE A 1192 -37.09 46.58 10.63
N THR A 1193 -37.04 47.69 11.35
CA THR A 1193 -37.19 49.06 10.80
C THR A 1193 -35.95 49.57 10.06
N GLN A 1194 -34.93 48.73 9.88
CA GLN A 1194 -33.60 49.08 9.38
C GLN A 1194 -33.03 47.88 8.60
N GLY A 1195 -32.17 48.17 7.61
CA GLY A 1195 -31.51 47.12 6.82
C GLY A 1195 -30.61 46.23 7.67
N ILE A 1196 -30.62 44.94 7.36
CA ILE A 1196 -29.85 43.90 8.06
C ILE A 1196 -28.57 43.60 7.28
N THR A 1197 -27.46 43.36 7.96
CA THR A 1197 -26.18 42.91 7.37
C THR A 1197 -25.95 41.41 7.55
N ALA A 1198 -26.34 40.86 8.71
CA ALA A 1198 -26.18 39.45 9.04
C ALA A 1198 -27.39 38.93 9.85
N LEU A 1199 -27.75 37.66 9.66
CA LEU A 1199 -28.82 36.98 10.38
C LEU A 1199 -28.30 35.64 10.90
N ALA A 1200 -28.56 35.34 12.17
CA ALA A 1200 -28.40 34.01 12.74
C ALA A 1200 -29.67 33.59 13.50
N ALA A 1201 -30.12 32.37 13.31
CA ALA A 1201 -31.16 31.74 14.14
C ALA A 1201 -30.51 30.62 14.95
N HIS A 1202 -30.95 30.41 16.20
CA HIS A 1202 -30.45 29.30 17.00
C HIS A 1202 -31.19 28.02 16.60
N GLU A 1203 -30.46 26.92 16.37
CA GLU A 1203 -31.08 25.68 15.85
C GLU A 1203 -32.18 25.16 16.78
N MET A 1204 -31.86 24.94 18.06
CA MET A 1204 -32.79 24.40 19.05
C MET A 1204 -33.78 25.44 19.62
N THR A 1205 -33.35 26.66 19.97
CA THR A 1205 -34.18 27.63 20.73
C THR A 1205 -34.94 28.62 19.86
N ASP A 1206 -36.06 29.11 20.40
CA ASP A 1206 -36.92 30.07 19.73
C ASP A 1206 -36.40 31.52 19.80
N ILE A 1207 -35.12 31.72 19.48
CA ILE A 1207 -34.48 33.04 19.32
C ILE A 1207 -33.74 33.18 17.98
N PHE A 1208 -33.65 34.41 17.50
CA PHE A 1208 -32.78 34.80 16.39
C PHE A 1208 -32.15 36.18 16.66
N ALA A 1209 -31.02 36.45 16.02
CA ALA A 1209 -30.27 37.69 16.13
C ALA A 1209 -29.99 38.28 14.74
N CYS A 1210 -30.11 39.60 14.62
CA CYS A 1210 -29.78 40.34 13.40
C CYS A 1210 -28.76 41.45 13.67
N GLY A 1211 -27.76 41.56 12.79
CA GLY A 1211 -26.87 42.71 12.73
C GLY A 1211 -27.53 43.82 11.92
N SER A 1212 -27.70 45.00 12.51
CA SER A 1212 -28.17 46.20 11.83
C SER A 1212 -27.01 46.97 11.20
N THR A 1213 -27.26 47.65 10.07
CA THR A 1213 -26.35 48.66 9.53
C THR A 1213 -26.00 49.75 10.53
N ASN A 1214 -26.89 50.06 11.50
CA ASN A 1214 -26.67 51.02 12.57
C ASN A 1214 -25.92 50.42 13.78
N HIS A 1215 -24.81 49.71 13.52
CA HIS A 1215 -23.80 49.33 14.51
C HIS A 1215 -24.33 48.62 15.77
N CYS A 1216 -25.38 47.80 15.64
CA CYS A 1216 -25.99 47.10 16.77
C CYS A 1216 -26.51 45.71 16.40
N ILE A 1217 -26.57 44.83 17.40
CA ILE A 1217 -27.09 43.46 17.29
C ILE A 1217 -28.38 43.39 18.09
N SER A 1218 -29.50 43.09 17.44
CA SER A 1218 -30.80 42.93 18.11
C SER A 1218 -31.20 41.46 18.14
N VAL A 1219 -31.63 40.98 19.30
CA VAL A 1219 -32.11 39.62 19.53
C VAL A 1219 -33.62 39.64 19.73
N TYR A 1220 -34.31 38.71 19.09
CA TYR A 1220 -35.76 38.56 19.09
C TYR A 1220 -36.15 37.11 19.35
N ASN A 1221 -37.37 36.87 19.80
CA ASN A 1221 -37.97 35.53 19.76
C ASN A 1221 -38.69 35.27 18.43
N THR A 1222 -39.04 34.01 18.17
CA THR A 1222 -39.74 33.59 16.94
C THR A 1222 -41.14 34.19 16.75
N MET A 1223 -41.73 34.75 17.81
CA MET A 1223 -42.99 35.50 17.73
C MET A 1223 -42.78 36.98 17.32
N GLY A 1224 -41.55 37.39 17.05
CA GLY A 1224 -41.18 38.76 16.67
C GLY A 1224 -41.08 39.73 17.84
N GLN A 1225 -41.15 39.24 19.09
CA GLN A 1225 -40.94 40.08 20.26
C GLN A 1225 -39.44 40.36 20.43
N HIS A 1226 -39.10 41.63 20.67
CA HIS A 1226 -37.75 42.07 20.96
C HIS A 1226 -37.33 41.63 22.37
N LEU A 1227 -36.12 41.07 22.51
CA LEU A 1227 -35.58 40.60 23.79
C LEU A 1227 -34.54 41.59 24.34
N ASN A 1228 -33.50 41.90 23.56
CA ASN A 1228 -32.51 42.93 23.86
C ASN A 1228 -31.80 43.44 22.60
N THR A 1229 -31.07 44.55 22.70
CA THR A 1229 -30.16 45.03 21.65
C THR A 1229 -28.81 45.40 22.26
N ILE A 1230 -27.76 44.76 21.78
CA ILE A 1230 -26.38 45.06 22.14
C ILE A 1230 -25.95 46.33 21.39
N LYS A 1231 -25.64 47.40 22.13
CA LYS A 1231 -25.12 48.68 21.62
C LYS A 1231 -23.93 49.13 22.45
N PHE A 1232 -22.77 49.31 21.84
CA PHE A 1232 -21.57 49.81 22.52
C PHE A 1232 -21.59 51.36 22.60
N HIS A 1233 -22.60 51.89 23.29
CA HIS A 1233 -22.93 53.32 23.31
C HIS A 1233 -23.17 53.92 24.71
N GLU A 1234 -22.69 53.27 25.78
CA GLU A 1234 -22.63 53.89 27.11
C GLU A 1234 -21.19 53.89 27.66
N GLY A 1235 -20.54 55.06 27.62
CA GLY A 1235 -19.20 55.26 28.18
C GLY A 1235 -18.28 56.13 27.31
N PHE A 1236 -17.67 57.16 27.90
CA PHE A 1236 -16.79 58.12 27.20
C PHE A 1236 -15.47 57.51 26.68
N MET A 1237 -15.15 56.27 27.06
CA MET A 1237 -13.99 55.50 26.59
C MET A 1237 -14.35 54.14 25.98
N ALA A 1238 -15.64 53.90 25.66
CA ALA A 1238 -16.07 52.63 25.06
C ALA A 1238 -15.53 52.47 23.62
N THR A 1239 -15.08 51.26 23.28
CA THR A 1239 -14.68 50.90 21.91
C THR A 1239 -15.91 50.87 20.99
N ARG A 1240 -15.83 51.61 19.88
CA ARG A 1240 -16.90 51.64 18.87
C ARG A 1240 -16.95 50.29 18.14
N ILE A 1241 -18.11 49.63 18.12
CA ILE A 1241 -18.37 48.50 17.20
C ILE A 1241 -18.47 49.04 15.77
N SER A 1242 -17.67 48.49 14.85
CA SER A 1242 -17.93 48.61 13.41
C SER A 1242 -19.10 47.71 12.96
N PRO A 1243 -19.69 47.90 11.77
CA PRO A 1243 -20.80 47.08 11.31
C PRO A 1243 -20.48 45.59 11.35
N VAL A 1244 -21.48 44.77 11.68
CA VAL A 1244 -21.34 43.32 11.84
C VAL A 1244 -21.32 42.68 10.44
N SER A 1245 -20.25 41.95 10.12
CA SER A 1245 -20.11 41.19 8.87
C SER A 1245 -20.82 39.85 8.95
N CYS A 1246 -20.70 39.15 10.08
CA CYS A 1246 -21.27 37.82 10.27
C CYS A 1246 -21.73 37.57 11.73
N LEU A 1247 -22.74 36.73 11.88
CA LEU A 1247 -23.30 36.26 13.16
C LEU A 1247 -23.36 34.73 13.16
N SER A 1248 -23.18 34.10 14.31
CA SER A 1248 -23.26 32.65 14.46
C SER A 1248 -23.67 32.26 15.87
N PHE A 1249 -24.70 31.42 16.02
CA PHE A 1249 -25.07 30.83 17.30
C PHE A 1249 -24.30 29.53 17.54
N HIS A 1250 -23.97 29.25 18.79
CA HIS A 1250 -23.52 27.91 19.18
C HIS A 1250 -24.68 26.91 19.01
N PRO A 1251 -24.47 25.70 18.42
CA PRO A 1251 -25.58 24.78 18.12
C PRO A 1251 -26.47 24.41 19.31
N TYR A 1252 -25.85 24.09 20.46
CA TYR A 1252 -26.56 23.76 21.69
C TYR A 1252 -26.69 24.91 22.71
N ARG A 1253 -25.60 25.62 23.06
CA ARG A 1253 -25.59 26.65 24.10
C ARG A 1253 -26.08 28.00 23.58
N VAL A 1254 -26.63 28.83 24.46
CA VAL A 1254 -27.24 30.13 24.12
C VAL A 1254 -26.18 31.23 24.04
N ILE A 1255 -25.21 31.01 23.14
CA ILE A 1255 -24.04 31.87 22.91
C ILE A 1255 -24.06 32.35 21.46
N LEU A 1256 -23.93 33.67 21.26
CA LEU A 1256 -23.90 34.34 19.96
C LEU A 1256 -22.53 34.94 19.70
N ALA A 1257 -21.84 34.49 18.65
CA ALA A 1257 -20.64 35.13 18.13
C ALA A 1257 -21.01 36.19 17.08
N ALA A 1258 -20.25 37.29 17.08
CA ALA A 1258 -20.36 38.38 16.13
C ALA A 1258 -18.98 38.81 15.63
N GLY A 1259 -18.85 38.90 14.30
CA GLY A 1259 -17.67 39.40 13.61
C GLY A 1259 -17.91 40.80 13.08
N CYS A 1260 -16.94 41.70 13.27
CA CYS A 1260 -17.07 43.11 12.90
C CYS A 1260 -16.02 43.51 11.84
N VAL A 1261 -16.40 44.46 10.98
CA VAL A 1261 -15.57 44.94 9.86
C VAL A 1261 -14.24 45.59 10.30
N ASP A 1262 -14.11 45.98 11.58
CA ASP A 1262 -12.85 46.47 12.20
C ASP A 1262 -11.82 45.36 12.52
N SER A 1263 -12.12 44.12 12.13
CA SER A 1263 -11.37 42.88 12.43
C SER A 1263 -11.46 42.44 13.90
N THR A 1264 -12.50 42.84 14.63
CA THR A 1264 -12.80 42.28 15.97
C THR A 1264 -13.79 41.12 15.90
N ILE A 1265 -13.71 40.24 16.89
CA ILE A 1265 -14.64 39.12 17.11
C ILE A 1265 -15.06 39.17 18.57
N THR A 1266 -16.35 39.01 18.81
CA THR A 1266 -16.95 38.98 20.14
C THR A 1266 -17.91 37.81 20.28
N ALA A 1267 -18.08 37.29 21.50
CA ALA A 1267 -19.15 36.36 21.81
C ALA A 1267 -19.90 36.77 23.08
N TYR A 1268 -21.23 36.65 23.02
CA TYR A 1268 -22.16 37.06 24.07
C TYR A 1268 -22.99 35.85 24.51
N ALA A 1269 -23.31 35.77 25.80
CA ALA A 1269 -24.15 34.74 26.39
C ALA A 1269 -25.28 35.33 27.23
N SER A 1270 -26.20 34.46 27.66
CA SER A 1270 -27.04 34.72 28.83
C SER A 1270 -26.15 35.05 30.04
N GLU A 1271 -26.63 35.90 30.96
CA GLU A 1271 -25.97 36.04 32.26
C GLU A 1271 -25.88 34.67 32.97
N PRO A 1272 -24.72 34.33 33.58
CA PRO A 1272 -24.60 33.16 34.43
C PRO A 1272 -25.31 33.38 35.77
N ARG A 1273 -25.83 32.30 36.34
CA ARG A 1273 -26.52 32.30 37.64
C ARG A 1273 -25.56 32.77 38.75
N ARG A 1274 -25.96 33.79 39.51
CA ARG A 1274 -25.40 34.08 40.85
C ARG A 1274 -25.97 33.13 41.90
#